data_AF-A0A482XGV1-F1
#
_entry.id   AF-A0A482XGV1-F1
#
_cell.length_a   1.000
_cell.length_b   1.000
_cell.length_c   1.000
_cell.angle_alpha   90.00
_cell.angle_beta   90.00
_cell.angle_gamma   90.00
#
_symmetry.space_group_name_H-M   'P 1'
#
loop_
_entity.id
_entity.type
_entity.pdbx_description
1 polymer ?
#
loop_
_entity_poly.entity_id
_entity_poly.type
_entity_poly.pdbx_seq_one_letter_code
_entity_poly.pdbx_strand_id
1 'polypeptide(L)'
;MHFIYFGLIISSILGLVELDASTDDPIPDNVLSIWSNRMGSELNALSEMMTRRNKVLESFKEARVEPLQGTKLAEEIAKDLKQMMDAKMKAIERIMDTAQSAAKEFMDKGGKIPDDYKYYNSKHLVEPGTLAVDPLLQVRDEPKEVDPDKQEPPDPRMEMQLEPNRHFNGVYVNTTLSAVHVPTNIYDRSENVLPAIVWSEKLEPIFRDNYLRDPSMSWQYFGSSSGFMRHYPAKRWETDHVDLYDCRTRSWYVEAATSPKDVLILVDNSGSMTGERKEIARHVVTNILDTLGSNDFVNILSFINITKEVVPCFNRTLIQASLANVRELKIGMEKMEPAKNIANFKVALEDAFHILRNHYNSNRGSQCNQAIMLITDGVPYNYQEIFQKYNWVDYPKVAVRMFTYLIGREASEVREVKWMACANRGYYVHLSTTAEVQEQVLQYVPVMARPMVLQRTQHPIIWTPVYADITDPRMTDWLWELNEREEQRERSLLFRRHKEEQDKKYVIRQKKIKDSDSDLQKYRLMTSVAIPVYDTRDRAKVQTGGPCKPVDPNCKEPVETKVAYLLGVAGTDIPIEDIVQLTRPHVLGVNAYAFIVTNNGYVLMHPDLRPVFQGILKPSYNSVDMTDVEIVDDDSRARNFSAELIRLRDAIVNQKKNQKTLKVKYHLDNLRRAVTGKRQYFYHPIEGTPFTLVLALPGHSDLHYKVSAEKEIKRLLSVTKYKSNAALNYFEGNDWSIHPDWNYCKYYYNDDPALNKKHDFGSPEEELVHFINRTGWPGWKWPSKPTDLRTNNSSSSKSDKSESEKGHDLWRESYFCDRSLFLSLVFDAAATAWFNDSVWSSVGVIEEKKNDFMQRFGPVTVFVATRSGLTRWQDFPSTDNERATHRSFGKENRRAIDEVWYKRAVDQHAISADSYVYSVPFEADMEEDDRRDIVVTATRAVFIETRGKKAPAAVIGVQLKHSALQSLFVNITYTCKDCKITCSSDDVKCYAIDNNGYVVFSEEVRDTGKFFGELYGGVMERLVDEGIFRRIKMFDYQSVCFRLAKCGEGNLSSKLESPLVWLGWLFNWLIGHVALLLTQMNMQWVGTLASFYTTDEMTDYPEYGAESECDDEAGGGEGGDRKQDNTLYANAIINRTRPRPCDKEVDLYTLDQKQHHKLSLKLMPPSRQAKPCDRPFKIDMIPNSNLVLIVVNRMCMMDAPALSITQNEVNYRATHNMTLACFKTRENNLSRKWPQPCIKDHPEEVNITELCGDGCSIRPNYWMAALILASYIVNTFL
;
A
#
# COMPACT_ATOMS: atom_id res chain seq x y z
N MET A 1 68.18 -56.60 -18.06
CA MET A 1 67.68 -57.88 -17.55
C MET A 1 67.22 -57.67 -16.11
N HIS A 2 66.07 -58.25 -15.75
CA HIS A 2 65.33 -58.16 -14.48
C HIS A 2 64.30 -57.04 -14.23
N PHE A 3 63.70 -56.44 -15.27
CA PHE A 3 62.44 -55.66 -15.15
C PHE A 3 61.57 -55.69 -16.43
N ILE A 4 61.46 -56.85 -17.11
CA ILE A 4 60.70 -56.99 -18.38
C ILE A 4 59.68 -58.16 -18.31
N TYR A 5 59.09 -58.44 -17.14
CA TYR A 5 58.09 -59.53 -17.03
C TYR A 5 56.77 -59.17 -16.33
N PHE A 6 56.50 -57.88 -16.07
CA PHE A 6 55.22 -57.44 -15.49
C PHE A 6 54.34 -56.61 -16.45
N GLY A 7 54.81 -56.34 -17.67
CA GLY A 7 54.12 -55.47 -18.63
C GLY A 7 53.22 -56.16 -19.66
N LEU A 8 53.07 -57.49 -19.63
CA LEU A 8 52.39 -58.22 -20.72
C LEU A 8 51.16 -59.04 -20.30
N ILE A 9 50.70 -58.95 -19.05
CA ILE A 9 49.47 -59.65 -18.60
C ILE A 9 48.27 -58.70 -18.43
N ILE A 10 48.47 -57.39 -18.40
CA ILE A 10 47.35 -56.42 -18.27
C ILE A 10 46.72 -56.06 -19.63
N SER A 11 47.34 -56.43 -20.76
CA SER A 11 46.77 -56.18 -22.09
C SER A 11 45.72 -57.20 -22.55
N SER A 12 45.46 -58.26 -21.78
CA SER A 12 44.57 -59.37 -22.20
C SER A 12 43.25 -59.47 -21.42
N ILE A 13 42.97 -58.51 -20.52
CA ILE A 13 41.67 -58.40 -19.80
C ILE A 13 40.91 -57.11 -20.19
N LEU A 14 41.48 -56.28 -21.07
CA LEU A 14 40.83 -55.07 -21.60
C LEU A 14 40.31 -55.23 -23.04
N GLY A 15 40.03 -56.48 -23.45
CA GLY A 15 39.20 -56.78 -24.61
C GLY A 15 37.79 -57.17 -24.14
N LEU A 16 36.78 -56.47 -24.66
CA LEU A 16 35.32 -56.57 -24.39
C LEU A 16 34.76 -55.64 -23.31
N VAL A 17 34.75 -54.33 -23.58
CA VAL A 17 33.51 -53.54 -23.59
C VAL A 17 33.66 -52.44 -24.65
N GLU A 18 33.51 -52.80 -25.93
CA GLU A 18 32.95 -51.84 -26.89
C GLU A 18 31.47 -51.71 -26.52
N LEU A 19 31.15 -50.71 -25.71
CA LEU A 19 29.80 -50.16 -25.71
C LEU A 19 29.70 -49.39 -27.02
N ASP A 20 29.22 -50.07 -28.06
CA ASP A 20 28.55 -49.44 -29.19
C ASP A 20 27.46 -48.53 -28.61
N ALA A 21 27.80 -47.27 -28.37
CA ALA A 21 26.81 -46.22 -28.25
C ALA A 21 26.29 -45.97 -29.67
N SER A 22 25.38 -46.84 -30.11
CA SER A 22 24.65 -46.63 -31.34
C SER A 22 24.00 -45.26 -31.25
N THR A 23 24.42 -44.37 -32.15
CA THR A 23 23.69 -43.16 -32.50
C THR A 23 22.44 -43.58 -33.27
N ASP A 24 21.50 -44.27 -32.62
CA ASP A 24 20.13 -44.42 -33.12
C ASP A 24 19.38 -43.17 -32.64
N ASP A 25 19.17 -42.24 -33.58
CA ASP A 25 18.42 -41.00 -33.38
C ASP A 25 16.98 -41.37 -32.94
N PRO A 26 16.54 -41.04 -31.71
CA PRO A 26 15.36 -41.68 -31.13
C PRO A 26 14.06 -41.33 -31.87
N ILE A 27 13.93 -40.16 -32.48
CA ILE A 27 12.72 -39.76 -33.23
C ILE A 27 13.14 -39.03 -34.51
N PRO A 28 12.75 -39.48 -35.73
CA PRO A 28 13.09 -38.76 -36.95
C PRO A 28 12.48 -37.35 -36.98
N ASP A 29 13.23 -36.37 -37.48
CA ASP A 29 12.83 -34.95 -37.52
C ASP A 29 11.47 -34.71 -38.22
N ASN A 30 11.18 -35.49 -39.27
CA ASN A 30 9.90 -35.45 -39.98
C ASN A 30 8.70 -35.82 -39.08
N VAL A 31 8.88 -36.74 -38.13
CA VAL A 31 7.81 -37.20 -37.24
C VAL A 31 7.39 -36.11 -36.26
N LEU A 32 8.34 -35.37 -35.69
CA LEU A 32 8.05 -34.28 -34.76
C LEU A 32 7.22 -33.17 -35.44
N SER A 33 7.56 -32.84 -36.69
CA SER A 33 6.81 -31.86 -37.47
C SER A 33 5.41 -32.34 -37.85
N ILE A 34 5.23 -33.64 -38.10
CA ILE A 34 3.89 -34.20 -38.34
C ILE A 34 3.03 -34.09 -37.08
N TRP A 35 3.59 -34.40 -35.90
CA TRP A 35 2.88 -34.29 -34.63
C TRP A 35 2.49 -32.84 -34.32
N SER A 36 3.42 -31.89 -34.44
CA SER A 36 3.16 -30.47 -34.18
C SER A 36 2.10 -29.91 -35.13
N ASN A 37 2.21 -30.17 -36.43
CA ASN A 37 1.23 -29.72 -37.43
C ASN A 37 -0.15 -30.33 -37.21
N ARG A 38 -0.22 -31.63 -36.92
CA ARG A 38 -1.50 -32.32 -36.64
C ARG A 38 -2.17 -31.73 -35.41
N MET A 39 -1.40 -31.54 -34.32
CA MET A 39 -1.90 -30.96 -33.08
C MET A 39 -2.41 -29.53 -33.29
N GLY A 40 -1.63 -28.68 -33.96
CA GLY A 40 -2.04 -27.30 -34.26
C GLY A 40 -3.29 -27.23 -35.15
N SER A 41 -3.42 -28.13 -36.13
CA SER A 41 -4.60 -28.19 -37.01
C SER A 41 -5.89 -28.59 -36.25
N GLU A 42 -5.83 -29.60 -35.37
CA GLU A 42 -6.97 -30.06 -34.58
C GLU A 42 -7.38 -29.01 -33.54
N LEU A 43 -6.42 -28.43 -32.82
CA LEU A 43 -6.67 -27.38 -31.83
C LEU A 43 -7.26 -26.11 -32.46
N ASN A 44 -6.75 -25.69 -33.62
CA ASN A 44 -7.28 -24.53 -34.33
C ASN A 44 -8.69 -24.80 -34.87
N ALA A 45 -8.93 -25.95 -35.49
CA ALA A 45 -10.25 -26.32 -36.02
C ALA A 45 -11.32 -26.37 -34.91
N LEU A 46 -10.98 -26.96 -33.76
CA LEU A 46 -11.82 -26.97 -32.55
C LEU A 46 -12.16 -25.55 -32.10
N SER A 47 -11.12 -24.73 -31.91
CA SER A 47 -11.26 -23.40 -31.35
C SER A 47 -12.05 -22.48 -32.28
N GLU A 48 -11.82 -22.57 -33.59
CA GLU A 48 -12.52 -21.79 -34.61
C GLU A 48 -14.00 -22.18 -34.74
N MET A 49 -14.31 -23.48 -34.67
CA MET A 49 -15.68 -23.98 -34.68
C MET A 49 -16.48 -23.49 -33.46
N MET A 50 -15.90 -23.57 -32.26
CA MET A 50 -16.59 -23.19 -31.02
C MET A 50 -16.75 -21.68 -30.86
N THR A 51 -15.69 -20.92 -31.18
CA THR A 51 -15.68 -19.47 -30.96
C THR A 51 -16.43 -18.68 -32.04
N ARG A 52 -16.78 -19.29 -33.18
CA ARG A 52 -17.59 -18.69 -34.27
C ARG A 52 -17.08 -17.30 -34.70
N ARG A 53 -15.75 -17.15 -34.82
CA ARG A 53 -15.06 -15.87 -35.12
C ARG A 53 -15.67 -15.10 -36.29
N ASN A 54 -16.00 -15.78 -37.38
CA ASN A 54 -16.52 -15.13 -38.59
C ASN A 54 -17.83 -14.37 -38.31
N LYS A 55 -18.69 -14.90 -37.43
CA LYS A 55 -19.92 -14.19 -37.01
C LYS A 55 -19.60 -12.91 -36.25
N VAL A 56 -18.58 -12.92 -35.38
CA VAL A 56 -18.13 -11.71 -34.68
C VAL A 56 -17.65 -10.66 -35.69
N LEU A 57 -16.79 -11.05 -36.63
CA LEU A 57 -16.30 -10.13 -37.67
C LEU A 57 -17.44 -9.54 -38.50
N GLU A 58 -18.46 -10.33 -38.82
CA GLU A 58 -19.64 -9.88 -39.55
C GLU A 58 -20.50 -8.90 -38.76
N SER A 59 -20.78 -9.21 -37.49
CA SER A 59 -21.60 -8.35 -36.62
C SER A 59 -20.99 -6.98 -36.36
N PHE A 60 -19.66 -6.89 -36.40
CA PHE A 60 -18.94 -5.64 -36.17
C PHE A 60 -18.58 -4.86 -37.45
N LYS A 61 -19.09 -5.25 -38.62
CA LYS A 61 -18.83 -4.55 -39.91
C LYS A 61 -19.29 -3.10 -39.93
N GLU A 62 -20.32 -2.74 -39.14
CA GLU A 62 -20.84 -1.37 -39.05
C GLU A 62 -19.96 -0.43 -38.21
N ALA A 63 -19.00 -0.97 -37.45
CA ALA A 63 -18.13 -0.21 -36.58
C ALA A 63 -17.09 0.60 -37.36
N ARG A 64 -16.72 1.78 -36.86
CA ARG A 64 -15.69 2.64 -37.47
C ARG A 64 -14.39 2.55 -36.68
N VAL A 65 -13.26 2.78 -37.35
CA VAL A 65 -11.94 2.79 -36.72
C VAL A 65 -11.38 4.22 -36.73
N GLU A 66 -11.12 4.76 -35.53
CA GLU A 66 -10.63 6.14 -35.32
C GLU A 66 -9.20 6.15 -34.75
N PRO A 67 -8.34 7.11 -35.12
CA PRO A 67 -7.00 7.22 -34.55
C PRO A 67 -7.04 7.73 -33.09
N LEU A 68 -6.27 7.08 -32.23
CA LEU A 68 -6.03 7.46 -30.85
C LEU A 68 -4.83 8.41 -30.77
N GLN A 69 -5.08 9.71 -30.56
CA GLN A 69 -4.01 10.71 -30.43
C GLN A 69 -3.63 10.88 -28.95
N GLY A 70 -2.54 10.23 -28.52
CA GLY A 70 -2.10 10.23 -27.11
C GLY A 70 -1.87 11.62 -26.50
N THR A 71 -1.36 12.58 -27.28
CA THR A 71 -1.13 13.96 -26.81
C THR A 71 -2.43 14.70 -26.49
N LYS A 72 -3.43 14.60 -27.37
CA LYS A 72 -4.75 15.21 -27.14
C LYS A 72 -5.47 14.53 -25.98
N LEU A 73 -5.37 13.21 -25.90
CA LEU A 73 -6.00 12.45 -24.82
C LEU A 73 -5.40 12.82 -23.44
N ALA A 74 -4.08 12.96 -23.35
CA ALA A 74 -3.42 13.43 -22.13
C ALA A 74 -3.88 14.84 -21.74
N GLU A 75 -4.04 15.73 -22.71
CA GLU A 75 -4.51 17.10 -22.49
C GLU A 75 -5.99 17.15 -22.04
N GLU A 76 -6.86 16.35 -22.66
CA GLU A 76 -8.27 16.23 -22.28
C GLU A 76 -8.43 15.66 -20.86
N ILE A 77 -7.73 14.58 -20.53
CA ILE A 77 -7.78 13.96 -19.19
C ILE A 77 -7.18 14.93 -18.16
N ALA A 78 -6.04 15.57 -18.45
CA ALA A 78 -5.44 16.54 -17.53
C ALA A 78 -6.37 17.74 -17.28
N LYS A 79 -7.13 18.18 -18.31
CA LYS A 79 -8.13 19.23 -18.16
C LYS A 79 -9.30 18.81 -17.28
N ASP A 80 -9.84 17.59 -17.47
CA ASP A 80 -10.93 17.08 -16.65
C ASP A 80 -10.49 16.90 -15.17
N LEU A 81 -9.28 16.37 -14.95
CA LEU A 81 -8.67 16.26 -13.61
C LEU A 81 -8.47 17.64 -12.96
N LYS A 82 -7.95 18.61 -13.71
CA LYS A 82 -7.79 19.99 -13.23
C LYS A 82 -9.12 20.59 -12.80
N GLN A 83 -10.18 20.43 -13.59
CA GLN A 83 -11.50 20.95 -13.23
C GLN A 83 -12.04 20.34 -11.94
N MET A 84 -11.87 19.04 -11.75
CA MET A 84 -12.23 18.36 -10.50
C MET A 84 -11.42 18.91 -9.33
N MET A 85 -10.09 18.95 -9.45
CA MET A 85 -9.20 19.45 -8.40
C MET A 85 -9.48 20.92 -8.06
N ASP A 86 -9.73 21.78 -9.05
CA ASP A 86 -10.10 23.19 -8.86
C ASP A 86 -11.45 23.34 -8.12
N ALA A 87 -12.40 22.44 -8.36
CA ALA A 87 -13.67 22.42 -7.64
C ALA A 87 -13.47 22.08 -6.15
N LYS A 88 -12.64 21.08 -5.86
CA LYS A 88 -12.28 20.69 -4.48
C LYS A 88 -11.51 21.79 -3.76
N MET A 89 -10.54 22.43 -4.43
CA MET A 89 -9.80 23.56 -3.87
C MET A 89 -10.72 24.71 -3.48
N LYS A 90 -11.64 25.10 -4.37
CA LYS A 90 -12.64 26.16 -4.09
C LYS A 90 -13.57 25.81 -2.94
N ALA A 91 -13.93 24.53 -2.78
CA ALA A 91 -14.77 24.09 -1.66
C ALA A 91 -14.07 24.34 -0.31
N ILE A 92 -12.76 24.08 -0.24
CA ILE A 92 -11.96 24.29 0.96
C ILE A 92 -11.67 25.77 1.21
N GLU A 93 -11.38 26.56 0.18
CA GLU A 93 -11.23 28.02 0.34
C GLU A 93 -12.45 28.64 1.03
N ARG A 94 -13.66 28.18 0.67
CA ARG A 94 -14.89 28.61 1.33
C ARG A 94 -14.98 28.20 2.80
N ILE A 95 -14.52 27.00 3.14
CA ILE A 95 -14.45 26.52 4.53
C ILE A 95 -13.49 27.40 5.33
N MET A 96 -12.32 27.70 4.76
CA MET A 96 -11.31 28.56 5.38
C MET A 96 -11.86 29.97 5.64
N ASP A 97 -12.41 30.64 4.62
CA ASP A 97 -12.96 32.01 4.75
C ASP A 97 -14.03 32.09 5.85
N THR A 98 -14.89 31.07 5.89
CA THR A 98 -15.96 30.96 6.88
C THR A 98 -15.39 30.71 8.27
N ALA A 99 -14.39 29.84 8.40
CA ALA A 99 -13.74 29.54 9.67
C ALA A 99 -13.07 30.77 10.27
N GLN A 100 -12.33 31.54 9.46
CA GLN A 100 -11.68 32.77 9.90
C GLN A 100 -12.69 33.82 10.38
N SER A 101 -13.77 34.00 9.60
CA SER A 101 -14.83 34.94 9.93
C SER A 101 -15.59 34.53 11.20
N ALA A 102 -15.90 33.22 11.34
CA ALA A 102 -16.61 32.67 12.48
C ALA A 102 -15.80 32.80 13.78
N ALA A 103 -14.52 32.45 13.74
CA ALA A 103 -13.62 32.58 14.88
C ALA A 103 -13.46 34.04 15.32
N LYS A 104 -13.26 34.95 14.35
CA LYS A 104 -13.16 36.39 14.64
C LYS A 104 -14.43 36.92 15.31
N GLU A 105 -15.60 36.63 14.74
CA GLU A 105 -16.88 37.11 15.28
C GLU A 105 -17.16 36.57 16.70
N PHE A 106 -16.81 35.30 16.96
CA PHE A 106 -16.98 34.70 18.29
C PHE A 106 -16.08 35.37 19.33
N MET A 107 -14.82 35.61 18.97
CA MET A 107 -13.85 36.27 19.84
C MET A 107 -14.22 37.74 20.10
N ASP A 108 -14.69 38.46 19.09
CA ASP A 108 -15.14 39.86 19.21
C ASP A 108 -16.37 39.99 20.14
N LYS A 109 -17.21 38.94 20.22
CA LYS A 109 -18.35 38.83 21.15
C LYS A 109 -17.96 38.44 22.58
N GLY A 110 -16.67 38.35 22.87
CA GLY A 110 -16.15 38.06 24.21
C GLY A 110 -16.14 36.58 24.58
N GLY A 111 -16.28 35.67 23.61
CA GLY A 111 -16.09 34.22 23.81
C GLY A 111 -17.06 33.56 24.79
N LYS A 112 -18.25 34.15 25.00
CA LYS A 112 -19.25 33.62 25.95
C LYS A 112 -19.85 32.32 25.42
N ILE A 113 -19.76 31.27 26.22
CA ILE A 113 -20.33 29.95 25.93
C ILE A 113 -21.66 29.83 26.68
N PRO A 114 -22.74 29.34 26.04
CA PRO A 114 -23.96 28.98 26.76
C PRO A 114 -23.70 27.81 27.72
N ASP A 115 -24.15 27.92 28.98
CA ASP A 115 -23.91 26.89 30.00
C ASP A 115 -24.49 25.50 29.62
N ASP A 116 -25.52 25.46 28.76
CA ASP A 116 -26.20 24.25 28.28
C ASP A 116 -25.75 23.77 26.88
N TYR A 117 -24.59 24.21 26.38
CA TYR A 117 -24.14 23.86 25.01
C TYR A 117 -23.91 22.36 24.83
N LYS A 118 -24.52 21.77 23.79
CA LYS A 118 -24.37 20.35 23.41
C LYS A 118 -23.90 20.23 21.97
N TYR A 119 -23.12 19.19 21.67
CA TYR A 119 -22.62 18.90 20.32
C TYR A 119 -22.60 17.39 20.05
N TYR A 120 -22.59 17.01 18.78
CA TYR A 120 -22.52 15.61 18.36
C TYR A 120 -21.09 15.08 18.44
N ASN A 121 -20.82 14.18 19.38
CA ASN A 121 -19.54 13.50 19.50
C ASN A 121 -19.54 12.19 18.71
N SER A 122 -18.60 12.07 17.78
CA SER A 122 -18.49 10.97 16.82
C SER A 122 -18.27 9.61 17.47
N LYS A 123 -17.60 9.55 18.64
CA LYS A 123 -17.35 8.31 19.38
C LYS A 123 -18.60 7.70 20.00
N HIS A 124 -19.63 8.53 20.22
CA HIS A 124 -20.84 8.17 20.96
C HIS A 124 -22.08 8.11 20.06
N LEU A 125 -21.92 8.18 18.74
CA LEU A 125 -23.04 7.97 17.80
C LEU A 125 -23.43 6.49 17.77
N VAL A 126 -24.72 6.22 17.61
CA VAL A 126 -25.30 4.86 17.66
C VAL A 126 -25.77 4.45 16.27
N GLU A 127 -25.48 3.22 15.89
CA GLU A 127 -25.95 2.66 14.62
C GLU A 127 -27.38 2.08 14.77
N PRO A 128 -28.24 2.18 13.75
CA PRO A 128 -29.56 1.58 13.81
C PRO A 128 -29.47 0.05 13.95
N GLY A 129 -30.05 -0.49 15.03
CA GLY A 129 -30.14 -1.95 15.25
C GLY A 129 -29.08 -2.56 16.16
N THR A 130 -28.07 -1.81 16.61
CA THR A 130 -27.16 -2.27 17.67
C THR A 130 -27.76 -1.96 19.04
N LEU A 131 -28.07 -2.99 19.85
CA LEU A 131 -28.27 -2.83 21.30
C LEU A 131 -26.99 -2.23 21.87
N ALA A 132 -27.08 -1.11 22.58
CA ALA A 132 -25.96 -0.46 23.24
C ALA A 132 -25.35 -1.41 24.28
N VAL A 133 -24.40 -2.24 23.87
CA VAL A 133 -23.55 -2.99 24.79
C VAL A 133 -22.26 -2.20 24.91
N ASP A 134 -22.17 -1.41 25.98
CA ASP A 134 -20.93 -0.76 26.38
C ASP A 134 -19.89 -1.85 26.71
N PRO A 135 -18.75 -1.95 25.99
CA PRO A 135 -17.74 -2.96 26.26
C PRO A 135 -17.10 -2.84 27.64
N LEU A 136 -17.30 -1.71 28.34
CA LEU A 136 -16.76 -1.46 29.68
C LEU A 136 -17.69 -1.82 30.84
N LEU A 137 -18.93 -2.24 30.58
CA LEU A 137 -19.90 -2.62 31.63
C LEU A 137 -19.84 -4.10 32.06
N GLN A 138 -18.68 -4.76 31.95
CA GLN A 138 -18.43 -6.04 32.64
C GLN A 138 -17.61 -5.88 33.93
N VAL A 139 -17.57 -4.68 34.50
CA VAL A 139 -16.99 -4.47 35.83
C VAL A 139 -18.11 -4.14 36.80
N ARG A 140 -18.47 -5.16 37.60
CA ARG A 140 -19.25 -5.14 38.84
C ARG A 140 -19.94 -3.79 39.16
N ASP A 141 -21.27 -3.76 39.02
CA ASP A 141 -22.12 -2.82 39.71
C ASP A 141 -21.93 -2.99 41.23
N GLU A 142 -20.99 -2.25 41.81
CA GLU A 142 -21.16 -1.81 43.20
C GLU A 142 -21.99 -0.53 43.18
N PRO A 143 -23.09 -0.45 43.94
CA PRO A 143 -23.91 0.74 44.00
C PRO A 143 -23.08 1.89 44.58
N LYS A 144 -22.72 2.87 43.73
CA LYS A 144 -22.17 4.14 44.20
C LYS A 144 -23.25 4.85 45.00
N GLU A 145 -22.98 5.11 46.28
CA GLU A 145 -23.77 6.04 47.09
C GLU A 145 -23.76 7.43 46.40
N VAL A 146 -24.92 7.87 45.94
CA VAL A 146 -25.10 9.18 45.31
C VAL A 146 -25.20 10.23 46.41
N ASP A 147 -24.19 11.09 46.50
CA ASP A 147 -24.16 12.29 47.34
C ASP A 147 -25.20 13.33 46.80
N PRO A 148 -26.26 13.67 47.54
CA PRO A 148 -27.34 14.55 47.07
C PRO A 148 -26.91 15.97 46.71
N ASP A 149 -25.74 16.42 47.19
CA ASP A 149 -25.24 17.79 47.00
C ASP A 149 -24.28 17.94 45.81
N LYS A 150 -24.03 16.88 45.03
CA LYS A 150 -23.26 16.94 43.78
C LYS A 150 -24.17 16.68 42.59
N GLN A 151 -24.73 17.74 42.01
CA GLN A 151 -25.27 17.67 40.65
C GLN A 151 -24.13 17.34 39.69
N GLU A 152 -24.07 16.10 39.20
CA GLU A 152 -23.26 15.79 38.02
C GLU A 152 -23.77 16.67 36.86
N PRO A 153 -22.88 17.35 36.13
CA PRO A 153 -23.30 18.25 35.06
C PRO A 153 -24.09 17.48 33.99
N PRO A 154 -25.13 18.10 33.39
CA PRO A 154 -25.97 17.44 32.41
C PRO A 154 -25.14 16.89 31.27
N ASP A 155 -25.52 15.70 30.85
CA ASP A 155 -24.86 14.96 29.79
C ASP A 155 -24.88 15.77 28.46
N PRO A 156 -23.73 16.14 27.88
CA PRO A 156 -23.67 16.91 26.63
C PRO A 156 -24.05 16.08 25.39
N ARG A 157 -24.38 14.80 25.56
CA ARG A 157 -24.63 13.82 24.48
C ARG A 157 -25.94 14.11 23.71
N MET A 158 -25.84 14.14 22.38
CA MET A 158 -26.98 14.12 21.44
C MET A 158 -26.88 12.89 20.55
N GLU A 159 -27.95 12.11 20.47
CA GLU A 159 -28.04 10.96 19.57
C GLU A 159 -28.40 11.41 18.15
N MET A 160 -27.89 10.69 17.15
CA MET A 160 -28.15 10.95 15.74
C MET A 160 -28.43 9.63 15.03
N GLN A 161 -29.49 9.59 14.20
CA GLN A 161 -29.74 8.45 13.32
C GLN A 161 -28.78 8.52 12.13
N LEU A 162 -28.11 7.40 11.86
CA LEU A 162 -27.18 7.23 10.75
C LEU A 162 -27.80 6.28 9.71
N GLU A 163 -27.49 6.48 8.43
CA GLU A 163 -27.94 5.60 7.34
C GLU A 163 -26.73 5.12 6.52
N PRO A 164 -26.72 3.86 6.06
CA PRO A 164 -25.63 3.35 5.24
C PRO A 164 -25.60 4.06 3.89
N ASN A 165 -24.43 4.55 3.47
CA ASN A 165 -24.28 5.26 2.20
C ASN A 165 -23.21 4.63 1.30
N ARG A 166 -23.60 4.20 0.09
CA ARG A 166 -22.71 3.59 -0.91
C ARG A 166 -21.57 4.50 -1.37
N HIS A 167 -21.76 5.81 -1.44
CA HIS A 167 -20.69 6.78 -1.79
C HIS A 167 -19.54 6.76 -0.76
N PHE A 168 -19.91 6.50 0.50
CA PHE A 168 -18.99 6.30 1.62
C PHE A 168 -18.77 4.80 1.91
N ASN A 169 -18.81 3.94 0.87
CA ASN A 169 -18.53 2.50 0.95
C ASN A 169 -19.43 1.72 1.93
N GLY A 170 -20.69 2.11 2.06
CA GLY A 170 -21.66 1.47 2.96
C GLY A 170 -21.52 1.89 4.42
N VAL A 171 -20.64 2.86 4.75
CA VAL A 171 -20.53 3.43 6.10
C VAL A 171 -21.82 4.13 6.48
N TYR A 172 -22.22 3.97 7.74
CA TYR A 172 -23.35 4.67 8.34
C TYR A 172 -23.00 6.14 8.55
N VAL A 173 -23.65 7.02 7.77
CA VAL A 173 -23.42 8.46 7.79
C VAL A 173 -24.73 9.23 7.89
N ASN A 174 -24.65 10.48 8.32
CA ASN A 174 -25.75 11.43 8.23
C ASN A 174 -25.33 12.61 7.35
N THR A 175 -26.00 12.76 6.21
CA THR A 175 -25.72 13.78 5.20
C THR A 175 -26.33 15.15 5.51
N THR A 176 -26.90 15.35 6.70
CA THR A 176 -27.51 16.64 7.09
C THR A 176 -26.71 17.41 8.13
N LEU A 177 -25.93 16.71 8.96
CA LEU A 177 -25.21 17.26 10.10
C LEU A 177 -23.76 16.78 10.13
N SER A 178 -22.88 17.55 10.78
CA SER A 178 -21.49 17.22 11.07
C SER A 178 -21.33 16.65 12.48
N ALA A 179 -20.24 15.93 12.69
CA ALA A 179 -19.85 15.41 14.00
C ALA A 179 -18.43 15.87 14.39
N VAL A 180 -18.16 15.87 15.69
CA VAL A 180 -16.88 16.26 16.25
C VAL A 180 -16.18 15.03 16.81
N HIS A 181 -14.93 14.82 16.41
CA HIS A 181 -14.02 13.84 16.97
C HIS A 181 -13.08 14.56 17.93
N VAL A 182 -13.01 14.05 19.17
CA VAL A 182 -12.08 14.53 20.20
C VAL A 182 -11.16 13.36 20.56
N PRO A 183 -9.84 13.49 20.36
CA PRO A 183 -8.85 12.49 20.78
C PRO A 183 -8.94 12.16 22.27
N THR A 184 -8.55 10.95 22.65
CA THR A 184 -8.68 10.45 24.04
C THR A 184 -7.80 11.20 25.03
N ASN A 185 -6.67 11.76 24.58
CA ASN A 185 -5.73 12.54 25.37
C ASN A 185 -6.19 13.99 25.62
N ILE A 186 -7.29 14.44 25.00
CA ILE A 186 -7.77 15.82 25.07
C ILE A 186 -9.08 15.88 25.83
N TYR A 187 -9.16 16.80 26.80
CA TYR A 187 -10.39 17.08 27.52
C TYR A 187 -11.26 18.06 26.72
N ASP A 188 -12.48 17.62 26.38
CA ASP A 188 -13.42 18.32 25.50
C ASP A 188 -13.94 19.64 26.10
N ARG A 189 -14.08 19.71 27.43
CA ARG A 189 -14.50 20.92 28.16
C ARG A 189 -13.34 21.82 28.60
N SER A 190 -12.14 21.60 28.09
CA SER A 190 -11.01 22.49 28.39
C SER A 190 -11.24 23.91 27.87
N GLU A 191 -10.64 24.90 28.55
CA GLU A 191 -10.81 26.34 28.28
C GLU A 191 -10.47 26.74 26.83
N ASN A 192 -9.69 25.92 26.11
CA ASN A 192 -9.29 26.17 24.72
C ASN A 192 -10.07 25.33 23.68
N VAL A 193 -10.68 24.20 24.08
CA VAL A 193 -11.33 23.26 23.15
C VAL A 193 -12.81 23.58 22.98
N LEU A 194 -13.54 23.73 24.09
CA LEU A 194 -14.99 23.97 24.05
C LEU A 194 -15.38 25.26 23.29
N PRO A 195 -14.76 26.44 23.52
CA PRO A 195 -15.09 27.62 22.73
C PRO A 195 -14.80 27.41 21.24
N ALA A 196 -13.79 26.60 20.92
CA ALA A 196 -13.44 26.30 19.55
C ALA A 196 -14.43 25.36 18.85
N ILE A 197 -15.00 24.40 19.58
CA ILE A 197 -16.11 23.57 19.10
C ILE A 197 -17.33 24.44 18.80
N VAL A 198 -17.66 25.39 19.67
CA VAL A 198 -18.83 26.28 19.54
C VAL A 198 -18.77 27.13 18.27
N TRP A 199 -17.68 27.87 18.03
CA TRP A 199 -17.63 28.72 16.83
C TRP A 199 -17.55 27.91 15.54
N SER A 200 -16.96 26.70 15.59
CA SER A 200 -16.85 25.81 14.42
C SER A 200 -18.20 25.27 13.92
N GLU A 201 -19.28 25.40 14.70
CA GLU A 201 -20.64 25.03 14.28
C GLU A 201 -21.11 25.83 13.05
N LYS A 202 -20.63 27.06 12.87
CA LYS A 202 -20.93 27.88 11.68
C LYS A 202 -20.42 27.29 10.36
N LEU A 203 -19.59 26.24 10.40
CA LEU A 203 -19.10 25.55 9.21
C LEU A 203 -20.14 24.57 8.62
N GLU A 204 -21.11 24.12 9.41
CA GLU A 204 -22.18 23.20 9.00
C GLU A 204 -22.89 23.57 7.67
N PRO A 205 -23.45 24.79 7.51
CA PRO A 205 -24.13 25.15 6.26
C PRO A 205 -23.21 25.14 5.05
N ILE A 206 -21.91 25.40 5.24
CA ILE A 206 -20.91 25.40 4.16
C ILE A 206 -20.55 23.99 3.76
N PHE A 207 -20.36 23.08 4.71
CA PHE A 207 -20.12 21.66 4.41
C PHE A 207 -21.27 21.06 3.59
N ARG A 208 -22.51 21.36 4.00
CA ARG A 208 -23.71 20.91 3.30
C ARG A 208 -23.84 21.52 1.92
N ASP A 209 -23.66 22.84 1.77
CA ASP A 209 -23.75 23.50 0.46
C ASP A 209 -22.63 23.05 -0.49
N ASN A 210 -21.42 22.76 0.00
CA ASN A 210 -20.35 22.17 -0.80
C ASN A 210 -20.74 20.79 -1.33
N TYR A 211 -21.31 19.93 -0.49
CA TYR A 211 -21.77 18.59 -0.90
C TYR A 211 -22.95 18.65 -1.88
N LEU A 212 -23.89 19.57 -1.68
CA LEU A 212 -25.01 19.78 -2.61
C LEU A 212 -24.56 20.29 -3.99
N ARG A 213 -23.49 21.09 -4.04
CA ARG A 213 -22.91 21.60 -5.29
C ARG A 213 -22.08 20.56 -6.02
N ASP A 214 -21.33 19.76 -5.27
CA ASP A 214 -20.49 18.68 -5.80
C ASP A 214 -20.74 17.40 -5.01
N PRO A 215 -21.66 16.53 -5.49
CA PRO A 215 -21.97 15.29 -4.80
C PRO A 215 -20.84 14.26 -4.85
N SER A 216 -19.79 14.47 -5.67
CA SER A 216 -18.59 13.64 -5.66
C SER A 216 -17.66 13.96 -4.48
N MET A 217 -17.98 14.96 -3.65
CA MET A 217 -17.22 15.26 -2.44
C MET A 217 -17.28 14.09 -1.45
N SER A 218 -16.12 13.64 -0.98
CA SER A 218 -16.02 12.69 0.14
C SER A 218 -16.02 13.42 1.49
N TRP A 219 -15.13 13.06 2.41
CA TRP A 219 -14.98 13.68 3.72
C TRP A 219 -14.51 15.12 3.62
N GLN A 220 -15.26 16.02 4.25
CA GLN A 220 -14.84 17.40 4.51
C GLN A 220 -14.56 17.55 5.99
N TYR A 221 -13.47 18.22 6.36
CA TYR A 221 -13.14 18.39 7.77
C TYR A 221 -12.38 19.69 8.08
N PHE A 222 -12.48 20.08 9.34
CA PHE A 222 -11.68 21.12 9.96
C PHE A 222 -11.00 20.54 11.20
N GLY A 223 -9.68 20.43 11.16
CA GLY A 223 -8.85 20.07 12.31
C GLY A 223 -8.42 21.32 13.04
N SER A 224 -8.72 21.42 14.33
CA SER A 224 -8.35 22.56 15.15
C SER A 224 -6.93 22.43 15.71
N SER A 225 -6.25 23.55 15.94
CA SER A 225 -5.00 23.59 16.69
C SER A 225 -5.14 23.08 18.13
N SER A 226 -6.35 23.17 18.69
CA SER A 226 -6.71 22.62 19.99
C SER A 226 -6.87 21.08 19.97
N GLY A 227 -6.83 20.44 18.79
CA GLY A 227 -6.73 18.99 18.61
C GLY A 227 -8.04 18.23 18.33
N PHE A 228 -9.21 18.87 18.42
CA PHE A 228 -10.46 18.27 17.92
C PHE A 228 -10.57 18.39 16.39
N MET A 229 -11.34 17.50 15.78
CA MET A 229 -11.65 17.51 14.36
C MET A 229 -13.16 17.51 14.13
N ARG A 230 -13.70 18.50 13.42
CA ARG A 230 -15.08 18.48 12.94
C ARG A 230 -15.10 17.90 11.52
N HIS A 231 -15.94 16.90 11.27
CA HIS A 231 -16.03 16.27 9.95
C HIS A 231 -17.49 16.14 9.48
N TYR A 232 -17.66 16.19 8.16
CA TYR A 232 -18.93 16.07 7.47
C TYR A 232 -18.79 15.09 6.29
N PRO A 233 -19.79 14.21 6.05
CA PRO A 233 -21.00 13.98 6.85
C PRO A 233 -20.66 13.37 8.22
N ALA A 234 -21.58 13.47 9.18
CA ALA A 234 -21.40 12.85 10.50
C ALA A 234 -21.32 11.33 10.36
N LYS A 235 -20.30 10.70 10.95
CA LYS A 235 -20.19 9.24 11.07
C LYS A 235 -19.81 8.82 12.48
N ARG A 236 -20.18 7.60 12.85
CA ARG A 236 -19.64 6.98 14.07
C ARG A 236 -18.14 6.75 13.90
N TRP A 237 -17.37 7.08 14.93
CA TRP A 237 -15.96 6.76 14.99
C TRP A 237 -15.79 5.33 15.53
N GLU A 238 -15.32 4.42 14.69
CA GLU A 238 -15.05 3.02 15.08
C GLU A 238 -13.84 2.97 16.02
N THR A 239 -14.02 2.36 17.20
CA THR A 239 -12.96 2.19 18.20
C THR A 239 -12.85 0.71 18.58
N ASP A 240 -12.29 -0.11 17.69
CA ASP A 240 -12.19 -1.56 17.96
C ASP A 240 -11.37 -1.86 19.23
N HIS A 241 -10.38 -1.03 19.58
CA HIS A 241 -9.53 -1.26 20.76
C HIS A 241 -9.16 0.01 21.56
N VAL A 242 -8.60 1.05 20.92
CA VAL A 242 -8.29 2.37 21.54
C VAL A 242 -8.24 3.41 20.42
N ASP A 243 -8.85 4.59 20.63
CA ASP A 243 -8.72 5.70 19.69
C ASP A 243 -7.37 6.43 19.86
N LEU A 244 -6.45 6.14 18.94
CA LEU A 244 -5.14 6.78 18.81
C LEU A 244 -5.13 7.92 17.78
N TYR A 245 -6.28 8.25 17.18
CA TYR A 245 -6.34 9.25 16.14
C TYR A 245 -6.16 10.66 16.74
N ASP A 246 -5.17 11.39 16.24
CA ASP A 246 -5.02 12.84 16.46
C ASP A 246 -4.80 13.52 15.11
N CYS A 247 -5.69 14.44 14.75
CA CYS A 247 -5.65 15.17 13.49
C CYS A 247 -4.34 15.95 13.29
N ARG A 248 -3.72 16.44 14.38
CA ARG A 248 -2.49 17.26 14.32
C ARG A 248 -1.24 16.47 13.96
N THR A 249 -1.28 15.14 14.11
CA THR A 249 -0.17 14.25 13.70
C THR A 249 -0.26 13.85 12.23
N ARG A 250 -1.37 14.14 11.55
CA ARG A 250 -1.62 13.71 10.17
C ARG A 250 -0.83 14.56 9.19
N SER A 251 -0.37 13.95 8.10
CA SER A 251 0.39 14.63 7.05
C SER A 251 -0.38 15.82 6.46
N TRP A 252 -1.70 15.69 6.24
CA TRP A 252 -2.52 16.79 5.71
C TRP A 252 -2.55 18.01 6.64
N TYR A 253 -2.49 17.79 7.95
CA TYR A 253 -2.45 18.88 8.93
C TYR A 253 -1.06 19.49 8.99
N VAL A 254 -0.01 18.69 9.19
CA VAL A 254 1.35 19.20 9.42
C VAL A 254 1.95 19.84 8.17
N GLU A 255 1.75 19.23 6.99
CA GLU A 255 2.29 19.77 5.74
C GLU A 255 1.58 21.07 5.32
N ALA A 256 0.31 21.27 5.70
CA ALA A 256 -0.40 22.55 5.48
C ALA A 256 -0.09 23.60 6.56
N ALA A 257 0.08 23.17 7.82
CA ALA A 257 0.35 24.06 8.95
C ALA A 257 1.81 24.55 9.01
N THR A 258 2.75 23.84 8.36
CA THR A 258 4.17 24.18 8.38
C THR A 258 4.78 24.16 6.99
N SER A 259 5.70 25.09 6.70
CA SER A 259 6.54 24.99 5.51
C SER A 259 7.61 23.89 5.69
N PRO A 260 8.11 23.27 4.60
CA PRO A 260 9.13 22.22 4.65
C PRO A 260 10.33 22.57 5.53
N LYS A 261 10.90 21.57 6.20
CA LYS A 261 11.91 21.80 7.24
C LYS A 261 13.08 20.82 7.19
N ASP A 262 14.28 21.35 7.45
CA ASP A 262 15.51 20.62 7.73
C ASP A 262 15.71 20.59 9.25
N VAL A 263 15.49 19.42 9.87
CA VAL A 263 15.51 19.23 11.32
C VAL A 263 16.72 18.39 11.72
N LEU A 264 17.51 18.88 12.67
CA LEU A 264 18.53 18.07 13.32
C LEU A 264 18.16 17.83 14.78
N ILE A 265 18.04 16.55 15.16
CA ILE A 265 17.69 16.14 16.51
C ILE A 265 18.97 15.79 17.26
N LEU A 266 19.23 16.49 18.36
CA LEU A 266 20.35 16.25 19.26
C LEU A 266 19.84 15.54 20.50
N VAL A 267 20.33 14.32 20.72
CA VAL A 267 19.96 13.48 21.86
C VAL A 267 21.14 13.35 22.81
N ASP A 268 20.95 13.80 24.04
CA ASP A 268 21.89 13.57 25.14
C ASP A 268 21.91 12.07 25.50
N ASN A 269 23.09 11.44 25.42
CA ASN A 269 23.30 10.04 25.83
C ASN A 269 24.28 9.94 27.00
N SER A 270 24.36 10.96 27.85
CA SER A 270 25.16 10.95 29.07
C SER A 270 24.63 9.96 30.12
N GLY A 271 25.46 9.66 31.12
CA GLY A 271 25.10 8.74 32.20
C GLY A 271 23.82 9.11 32.95
N SER A 272 23.49 10.41 33.05
CA SER A 272 22.27 10.89 33.74
C SER A 272 20.98 10.60 32.98
N MET A 273 21.07 10.37 31.66
CA MET A 273 19.94 10.00 30.82
C MET A 273 19.55 8.52 30.95
N THR A 274 20.31 7.69 31.66
CA THR A 274 20.02 6.25 31.80
C THR A 274 18.70 5.98 32.55
N GLY A 275 18.01 4.88 32.20
CA GLY A 275 16.72 4.50 32.81
C GLY A 275 15.52 5.19 32.17
N GLU A 276 14.58 5.69 32.98
CA GLU A 276 13.29 6.27 32.55
C GLU A 276 13.49 7.48 31.61
N ARG A 277 14.52 8.29 31.83
CA ARG A 277 14.80 9.49 31.00
C ARG A 277 15.13 9.13 29.55
N LYS A 278 15.89 8.06 29.33
CA LYS A 278 16.20 7.54 27.98
C LYS A 278 14.94 7.08 27.27
N GLU A 279 14.04 6.44 28.00
CA GLU A 279 12.79 5.95 27.44
C GLU A 279 11.85 7.10 27.08
N ILE A 280 11.75 8.13 27.93
CA ILE A 280 11.04 9.37 27.59
C ILE A 280 11.67 10.02 26.35
N ALA A 281 13.01 10.11 26.28
CA ALA A 281 13.70 10.67 25.12
C ALA A 281 13.40 9.88 23.83
N ARG A 282 13.37 8.55 23.91
CA ARG A 282 12.98 7.67 22.80
C ARG A 282 11.56 7.98 22.32
N HIS A 283 10.60 8.15 23.24
CA HIS A 283 9.23 8.53 22.91
C HIS A 283 9.13 9.93 22.30
N VAL A 284 9.90 10.90 22.81
CA VAL A 284 9.97 12.28 22.24
C VAL A 284 10.45 12.23 20.80
N VAL A 285 11.58 11.57 20.55
CA VAL A 285 12.14 11.43 19.19
C VAL A 285 11.14 10.74 18.26
N THR A 286 10.49 9.66 18.73
CA THR A 286 9.49 8.93 17.94
C THR A 286 8.31 9.82 17.54
N ASN A 287 7.79 10.62 18.48
CA ASN A 287 6.67 11.53 18.21
C ASN A 287 7.09 12.71 17.31
N ILE A 288 8.33 13.20 17.41
CA ILE A 288 8.86 14.21 16.48
C ILE A 288 8.93 13.62 15.07
N LEU A 289 9.52 12.44 14.91
CA LEU A 289 9.66 11.78 13.61
C LEU A 289 8.31 11.50 12.95
N ASP A 290 7.27 11.20 13.74
CA ASP A 290 5.90 10.98 13.25
C ASP A 290 5.24 12.23 12.66
N THR A 291 5.73 13.42 12.99
CA THR A 291 5.22 14.69 12.44
C THR A 291 5.93 15.11 11.15
N LEU A 292 6.97 14.39 10.72
CA LEU A 292 7.75 14.76 9.54
C LEU A 292 7.11 14.20 8.27
N GLY A 293 6.99 15.06 7.26
CA GLY A 293 6.45 14.69 5.94
C GLY A 293 7.54 14.30 4.95
N SER A 294 7.12 13.87 3.76
CA SER A 294 8.07 13.46 2.71
C SER A 294 8.91 14.63 2.17
N ASN A 295 8.48 15.87 2.37
CA ASN A 295 9.22 17.07 1.95
C ASN A 295 10.30 17.51 2.96
N ASP A 296 10.31 16.93 4.15
CA ASP A 296 11.19 17.28 5.27
C ASP A 296 12.48 16.46 5.26
N PHE A 297 13.52 17.01 5.87
CA PHE A 297 14.82 16.37 6.04
C PHE A 297 15.17 16.25 7.51
N VAL A 298 15.71 15.12 7.91
CA VAL A 298 16.03 14.84 9.30
C VAL A 298 17.34 14.06 9.44
N ASN A 299 18.05 14.26 10.54
CA ASN A 299 19.05 13.32 11.03
C ASN A 299 19.10 13.42 12.57
N ILE A 300 19.58 12.37 13.22
CA ILE A 300 19.66 12.26 14.67
C ILE A 300 21.11 12.04 15.09
N LEU A 301 21.61 12.95 15.90
CA LEU A 301 22.93 12.86 16.52
C LEU A 301 22.77 12.57 18.00
N SER A 302 23.42 11.51 18.44
CA SER A 302 23.67 11.26 19.84
C SER A 302 25.00 11.89 20.24
N PHE A 303 25.07 12.47 21.43
CA PHE A 303 26.33 13.05 21.89
C PHE A 303 26.66 12.65 23.33
N ILE A 304 27.95 12.42 23.52
CA ILE A 304 28.62 12.20 24.81
C ILE A 304 29.81 13.16 24.88
N ASN A 305 31.05 12.67 24.92
CA ASN A 305 32.24 13.49 24.65
C ASN A 305 32.42 13.83 23.16
N ILE A 306 31.92 12.97 22.25
CA ILE A 306 31.89 13.14 20.80
C ILE A 306 30.46 13.02 20.27
N THR A 307 30.24 13.51 19.07
CA THR A 307 29.00 13.36 18.30
C THR A 307 29.04 12.07 17.48
N LYS A 308 28.02 11.23 17.65
CA LYS A 308 27.84 9.99 16.91
C LYS A 308 26.44 9.93 16.33
N GLU A 309 26.34 9.58 15.06
CA GLU A 309 25.04 9.36 14.43
C GLU A 309 24.38 8.08 14.94
N VAL A 310 23.06 8.13 15.09
CA VAL A 310 22.27 6.98 15.51
C VAL A 310 22.31 5.86 14.45
N VAL A 311 22.31 6.26 13.18
CA VAL A 311 22.42 5.34 12.04
C VAL A 311 23.73 5.63 11.30
N PRO A 312 24.74 4.72 11.37
CA PRO A 312 26.09 5.00 10.85
C PRO A 312 26.17 5.30 9.34
N CYS A 313 25.16 4.89 8.57
CA CYS A 313 25.19 5.01 7.11
C CYS A 313 24.85 6.41 6.58
N PHE A 314 24.33 7.33 7.41
CA PHE A 314 23.91 8.66 6.99
C PHE A 314 25.06 9.70 6.93
N ASN A 315 26.27 9.32 7.35
CA ASN A 315 27.55 10.00 7.14
C ASN A 315 27.51 11.54 7.27
N ARG A 316 26.96 12.05 8.38
CA ARG A 316 26.81 13.49 8.70
C ARG A 316 25.97 14.29 7.70
N THR A 317 24.99 13.66 7.06
CA THR A 317 24.07 14.32 6.12
C THR A 317 22.62 14.25 6.60
N LEU A 318 21.78 15.20 6.18
CA LEU A 318 20.35 15.15 6.43
C LEU A 318 19.66 14.30 5.36
N ILE A 319 18.75 13.45 5.79
CA ILE A 319 18.05 12.50 4.91
C ILE A 319 16.58 12.87 4.79
N GLN A 320 15.96 12.55 3.66
CA GLN A 320 14.52 12.77 3.48
C GLN A 320 13.72 11.90 4.48
N ALA A 321 12.73 12.50 5.13
CA ALA A 321 11.86 11.83 6.10
C ALA A 321 10.77 10.96 5.43
N SER A 322 11.19 9.98 4.62
CA SER A 322 10.29 8.93 4.12
C SER A 322 9.93 7.95 5.24
N LEU A 323 8.78 7.27 5.15
CA LEU A 323 8.39 6.26 6.16
C LEU A 323 9.46 5.17 6.36
N ALA A 324 10.14 4.77 5.28
CA ALA A 324 11.23 3.79 5.34
C ALA A 324 12.44 4.32 6.13
N ASN A 325 12.87 5.56 5.85
CA ASN A 325 14.00 6.17 6.54
C ASN A 325 13.71 6.49 8.01
N VAL A 326 12.49 6.99 8.29
CA VAL A 326 12.02 7.24 9.65
C VAL A 326 12.00 5.94 10.47
N ARG A 327 11.56 4.83 9.87
CA ARG A 327 11.58 3.52 10.55
C ARG A 327 13.00 3.08 10.91
N GLU A 328 13.97 3.28 10.02
CA GLU A 328 15.38 2.97 10.32
C GLU A 328 15.96 3.85 11.43
N LEU A 329 15.60 5.13 11.49
CA LEU A 329 15.96 6.02 12.59
C LEU A 329 15.37 5.55 13.93
N LYS A 330 14.11 5.11 13.95
CA LYS A 330 13.47 4.53 15.15
C LYS A 330 14.18 3.26 15.63
N ILE A 331 14.50 2.35 14.71
CA ILE A 331 15.27 1.13 15.01
C ILE A 331 16.68 1.47 15.51
N GLY A 332 17.30 2.52 14.95
CA GLY A 332 18.60 3.00 15.41
C GLY A 332 18.55 3.52 16.85
N MET A 333 17.48 4.22 17.23
CA MET A 333 17.28 4.69 18.61
C MET A 333 17.12 3.55 19.61
N GLU A 334 16.43 2.46 19.22
CA GLU A 334 16.30 1.25 20.05
C GLU A 334 17.65 0.57 20.32
N LYS A 335 18.57 0.62 19.36
CA LYS A 335 19.91 0.00 19.45
C LYS A 335 20.96 0.89 20.12
N MET A 336 20.60 2.08 20.56
CA MET A 336 21.56 3.00 21.17
C MET A 336 22.02 2.46 22.52
N GLU A 337 23.31 2.17 22.67
CA GLU A 337 23.89 1.75 23.94
C GLU A 337 23.95 2.90 24.97
N PRO A 338 23.68 2.63 26.26
CA PRO A 338 23.83 3.62 27.31
C PRO A 338 25.32 3.92 27.55
N ALA A 339 25.71 5.20 27.49
CA ALA A 339 27.07 5.62 27.80
C ALA A 339 27.19 6.14 29.25
N LYS A 340 28.38 5.99 29.84
CA LYS A 340 28.68 6.42 31.22
C LYS A 340 29.40 7.78 31.30
N ASN A 341 29.64 8.43 30.17
CA ASN A 341 30.44 9.66 30.07
C ASN A 341 29.58 10.94 30.20
N ILE A 342 30.23 12.07 30.41
CA ILE A 342 29.62 13.41 30.49
C ILE A 342 29.35 13.93 29.07
N ALA A 343 28.22 14.64 28.89
CA ALA A 343 27.83 15.27 27.63
C ALA A 343 28.61 16.57 27.36
N ASN A 344 29.07 16.73 26.10
CA ASN A 344 29.73 17.94 25.60
C ASN A 344 28.84 18.65 24.57
N PHE A 345 28.01 19.57 25.05
CA PHE A 345 27.08 20.34 24.23
C PHE A 345 27.76 21.27 23.22
N LYS A 346 28.98 21.75 23.51
CA LYS A 346 29.71 22.63 22.59
C LYS A 346 29.98 21.92 21.26
N VAL A 347 30.53 20.71 21.32
CA VAL A 347 30.84 19.91 20.11
C VAL A 347 29.55 19.56 19.36
N ALA A 348 28.49 19.20 20.10
CA ALA A 348 27.20 18.86 19.51
C ALA A 348 26.56 20.05 18.75
N LEU A 349 26.55 21.24 19.35
CA LEU A 349 25.98 22.44 18.74
C LEU A 349 26.82 22.93 17.56
N GLU A 350 28.15 22.92 17.66
CA GLU A 350 29.03 23.28 16.54
C GLU A 350 28.83 22.35 15.34
N ASP A 351 28.84 21.03 15.56
CA ASP A 351 28.58 20.05 14.51
C ASP A 351 27.19 20.22 13.89
N ALA A 352 26.17 20.53 14.71
CA ALA A 352 24.81 20.77 14.23
C ALA A 352 24.74 21.94 13.23
N PHE A 353 25.33 23.08 13.58
CA PHE A 353 25.38 24.24 12.70
C PHE A 353 26.19 23.96 11.43
N HIS A 354 27.29 23.21 11.53
CA HIS A 354 28.08 22.82 10.37
C HIS A 354 27.30 21.94 9.39
N ILE A 355 26.57 20.94 9.88
CA ILE A 355 25.74 20.06 9.04
C ILE A 355 24.63 20.86 8.35
N LEU A 356 23.88 21.67 9.09
CA LEU A 356 22.78 22.48 8.53
C LEU A 356 23.29 23.49 7.49
N ARG A 357 24.43 24.14 7.75
CA ARG A 357 25.02 25.10 6.80
C ARG A 357 25.53 24.41 5.53
N ASN A 358 26.22 23.29 5.67
CA ASN A 358 26.72 22.51 4.52
C ASN A 358 25.56 22.02 3.64
N HIS A 359 24.47 21.57 4.27
CA HIS A 359 23.29 21.10 3.57
C HIS A 359 22.57 22.22 2.82
N TYR A 360 22.47 23.40 3.44
CA TYR A 360 21.94 24.61 2.82
C TYR A 360 22.76 25.00 1.58
N ASN A 361 24.08 25.12 1.71
CA ASN A 361 24.97 25.53 0.62
C ASN A 361 25.02 24.51 -0.54
N SER A 362 24.81 23.23 -0.25
CA SER A 362 24.84 22.16 -1.26
C SER A 362 23.54 22.04 -2.06
N ASN A 363 22.51 22.84 -1.79
CA ASN A 363 21.17 22.73 -2.40
C ASN A 363 20.53 21.33 -2.26
N ARG A 364 20.94 20.54 -1.27
CA ARG A 364 20.40 19.18 -1.03
C ARG A 364 19.20 19.18 -0.07
N GLY A 365 19.07 20.21 0.77
CA GLY A 365 17.96 20.36 1.72
C GLY A 365 16.65 20.88 1.17
N SER A 366 15.70 21.06 2.07
CA SER A 366 14.40 21.69 1.79
C SER A 366 14.53 23.16 1.37
N GLN A 367 15.68 23.78 1.63
CA GLN A 367 15.97 25.21 1.35
C GLN A 367 15.00 26.19 2.04
N CYS A 368 14.27 25.70 3.03
CA CYS A 368 13.19 26.43 3.67
C CYS A 368 13.47 26.67 5.15
N ASN A 369 12.76 26.01 6.07
CA ASN A 369 12.99 26.15 7.50
C ASN A 369 14.17 25.29 7.96
N GLN A 370 14.97 25.80 8.89
CA GLN A 370 16.02 25.02 9.57
C GLN A 370 15.77 25.02 11.08
N ALA A 371 15.89 23.85 11.71
CA ALA A 371 15.61 23.68 13.13
C ALA A 371 16.60 22.73 13.80
N ILE A 372 16.96 23.06 15.04
CA ILE A 372 17.67 22.17 15.95
C ILE A 372 16.70 21.83 17.09
N MET A 373 16.54 20.54 17.38
CA MET A 373 15.74 20.04 18.49
C MET A 373 16.66 19.36 19.50
N LEU A 374 16.88 19.98 20.66
CA LEU A 374 17.75 19.49 21.73
C LEU A 374 16.93 18.76 22.79
N ILE A 375 17.28 17.50 23.05
CA ILE A 375 16.65 16.65 24.06
C ILE A 375 17.70 16.31 25.12
N THR A 376 17.48 16.77 26.35
CA THR A 376 18.43 16.63 27.48
C THR A 376 17.72 16.74 28.82
N ASP A 377 18.36 16.31 29.89
CA ASP A 377 17.89 16.46 31.27
C ASP A 377 18.46 17.71 31.98
N GLY A 378 19.46 18.38 31.40
CA GLY A 378 20.05 19.59 31.99
C GLY A 378 21.12 20.22 31.09
N VAL A 379 21.43 21.50 31.30
CA VAL A 379 22.44 22.22 30.52
C VAL A 379 23.25 23.14 31.44
N PRO A 380 24.59 23.04 31.44
CA PRO A 380 25.42 23.68 32.46
C PRO A 380 25.50 25.22 32.37
N TYR A 381 25.36 25.81 31.17
CA TYR A 381 25.37 27.26 30.94
C TYR A 381 24.71 27.62 29.60
N ASN A 382 24.37 28.90 29.41
CA ASN A 382 23.92 29.42 28.13
C ASN A 382 25.09 29.54 27.13
N TYR A 383 25.07 28.76 26.06
CA TYR A 383 26.12 28.75 25.01
C TYR A 383 26.02 29.96 24.06
N GLN A 384 25.88 31.17 24.62
CA GLN A 384 25.63 32.41 23.87
C GLN A 384 26.66 32.67 22.77
N GLU A 385 27.95 32.40 23.03
CA GLU A 385 29.05 32.60 22.07
C GLU A 385 28.83 31.81 20.76
N ILE A 386 28.28 30.60 20.85
CA ILE A 386 28.01 29.75 19.68
C ILE A 386 26.89 30.36 18.84
N PHE A 387 25.81 30.82 19.49
CA PHE A 387 24.69 31.45 18.78
C PHE A 387 25.10 32.77 18.12
N GLN A 388 25.93 33.57 18.78
CA GLN A 388 26.51 34.79 18.19
C GLN A 388 27.33 34.50 16.93
N LYS A 389 28.15 33.44 16.97
CA LYS A 389 29.03 33.06 15.86
C LYS A 389 28.28 32.46 14.67
N TYR A 390 27.30 31.59 14.90
CA TYR A 390 26.67 30.80 13.84
C TYR A 390 25.28 31.28 13.41
N ASN A 391 24.48 31.83 14.32
CA ASN A 391 23.05 32.11 14.11
C ASN A 391 22.68 33.60 14.13
N TRP A 392 23.37 34.43 14.92
CA TRP A 392 23.06 35.87 15.07
C TRP A 392 23.96 36.79 14.23
N VAL A 393 24.53 36.26 13.14
CA VAL A 393 25.37 37.03 12.21
C VAL A 393 24.59 38.19 11.57
N ASP A 394 23.33 37.93 11.19
CA ASP A 394 22.43 38.90 10.53
C ASP A 394 21.25 39.32 11.45
N TYR A 395 21.49 39.48 12.75
CA TYR A 395 20.44 39.84 13.72
C TYR A 395 19.72 41.15 13.32
N PRO A 396 18.37 41.22 13.34
CA PRO A 396 17.44 40.33 14.03
C PRO A 396 17.00 39.08 13.26
N LYS A 397 17.50 38.83 12.04
CA LYS A 397 17.17 37.61 11.29
C LYS A 397 17.89 36.41 11.91
N VAL A 398 17.11 35.40 12.28
CA VAL A 398 17.61 34.15 12.87
C VAL A 398 17.38 33.05 11.83
N ALA A 399 18.46 32.41 11.38
CA ALA A 399 18.40 31.42 10.31
C ALA A 399 17.92 30.05 10.81
N VAL A 400 18.34 29.66 12.02
CA VAL A 400 18.04 28.35 12.61
C VAL A 400 17.21 28.53 13.88
N ARG A 401 16.05 27.87 13.95
CA ARG A 401 15.18 27.85 15.13
C ARG A 401 15.64 26.79 16.11
N MET A 402 15.56 27.06 17.41
CA MET A 402 16.06 26.13 18.44
C MET A 402 14.95 25.72 19.41
N PHE A 403 14.61 24.43 19.44
CA PHE A 403 13.65 23.83 20.36
C PHE A 403 14.36 23.00 21.43
N THR A 404 13.96 23.18 22.68
CA THR A 404 14.53 22.41 23.81
C THR A 404 13.45 21.62 24.53
N TYR A 405 13.73 20.34 24.74
CA TYR A 405 12.95 19.41 25.52
C TYR A 405 13.74 19.02 26.77
N LEU A 406 13.31 19.52 27.92
CA LEU A 406 13.90 19.19 29.22
C LEU A 406 13.19 17.96 29.80
N ILE A 407 13.93 16.87 30.01
CA ILE A 407 13.40 15.59 30.51
C ILE A 407 13.75 15.40 31.98
N GLY A 408 12.74 15.16 32.82
CA GLY A 408 12.93 14.77 34.21
C GLY A 408 11.89 15.36 35.14
N ARG A 409 11.57 14.63 36.22
CA ARG A 409 10.66 15.09 37.27
C ARG A 409 11.25 16.24 38.11
N GLU A 410 12.57 16.23 38.26
CA GLU A 410 13.33 17.25 38.99
C GLU A 410 14.01 18.19 37.96
N ALA A 411 13.44 19.37 37.74
CA ALA A 411 13.97 20.35 36.81
C ALA A 411 14.79 21.41 37.55
N SER A 412 16.09 21.18 37.74
CA SER A 412 17.00 22.13 38.42
C SER A 412 17.45 23.29 37.53
N GLU A 413 17.47 23.13 36.19
CA GLU A 413 18.15 24.04 35.25
C GLU A 413 17.25 24.62 34.15
N VAL A 414 15.99 24.96 34.48
CA VAL A 414 14.99 25.48 33.51
C VAL A 414 15.42 26.77 32.82
N ARG A 415 16.14 27.66 33.54
CA ARG A 415 16.42 29.03 33.06
C ARG A 415 17.28 29.05 31.80
N GLU A 416 18.39 28.30 31.80
CA GLU A 416 19.35 28.33 30.68
C GLU A 416 18.79 27.64 29.44
N VAL A 417 18.10 26.51 29.64
CA VAL A 417 17.43 25.76 28.57
C VAL A 417 16.33 26.60 27.91
N LYS A 418 15.47 27.24 28.73
CA LYS A 418 14.44 28.16 28.24
C LYS A 418 15.06 29.34 27.49
N TRP A 419 16.13 29.94 28.01
CA TRP A 419 16.80 31.07 27.36
C TRP A 419 17.30 30.71 25.95
N MET A 420 17.93 29.54 25.78
CA MET A 420 18.42 29.11 24.47
C MET A 420 17.28 29.00 23.44
N ALA A 421 16.11 28.50 23.83
CA ALA A 421 14.95 28.40 22.94
C ALA A 421 14.38 29.77 22.59
N CYS A 422 14.14 30.62 23.59
CA CYS A 422 13.51 31.92 23.39
C CYS A 422 14.39 32.86 22.56
N ALA A 423 15.71 32.87 22.81
CA ALA A 423 16.64 33.73 22.10
C ALA A 423 16.78 33.36 20.60
N ASN A 424 16.48 32.11 20.24
CA ASN A 424 16.57 31.59 18.87
C ASN A 424 15.19 31.29 18.25
N ARG A 425 14.15 32.03 18.65
CA ARG A 425 12.79 31.96 18.08
C ARG A 425 12.16 30.55 18.06
N GLY A 426 12.51 29.70 19.02
CA GLY A 426 11.90 28.39 19.17
C GLY A 426 10.95 28.32 20.37
N TYR A 427 10.86 27.14 20.97
CA TYR A 427 9.94 26.85 22.05
C TYR A 427 10.57 25.92 23.08
N TYR A 428 10.23 26.16 24.35
CA TYR A 428 10.69 25.39 25.49
C TYR A 428 9.58 24.46 25.98
N VAL A 429 9.94 23.20 26.23
CA VAL A 429 9.03 22.17 26.72
C VAL A 429 9.68 21.44 27.89
N HIS A 430 8.93 21.23 28.97
CA HIS A 430 9.31 20.39 30.10
C HIS A 430 8.49 19.09 30.08
N LEU A 431 9.16 17.94 30.20
CA LEU A 431 8.55 16.62 30.13
C LEU A 431 8.85 15.83 31.39
N SER A 432 7.80 15.50 32.13
CA SER A 432 7.91 14.74 33.39
C SER A 432 7.54 13.27 33.22
N THR A 433 6.57 12.97 32.35
CA THR A 433 6.02 11.63 32.11
C THR A 433 5.90 11.33 30.61
N THR A 434 5.80 10.05 30.26
CA THR A 434 5.61 9.59 28.87
C THR A 434 4.26 10.00 28.28
N ALA A 435 3.22 10.15 29.11
CA ALA A 435 1.87 10.51 28.67
C ALA A 435 1.77 11.96 28.16
N GLU A 436 2.55 12.87 28.72
CA GLU A 436 2.59 14.29 28.31
C GLU A 436 3.29 14.51 26.96
N VAL A 437 4.15 13.56 26.55
CA VAL A 437 5.04 13.72 25.40
C VAL A 437 4.28 14.04 24.11
N GLN A 438 3.18 13.35 23.85
CA GLN A 438 2.44 13.53 22.59
C GLN A 438 1.90 14.96 22.43
N GLU A 439 1.25 15.49 23.47
CA GLU A 439 0.65 16.84 23.44
C GLU A 439 1.72 17.94 23.40
N GLN A 440 2.77 17.77 24.20
CA GLN A 440 3.81 18.78 24.37
C GLN A 440 4.75 18.88 23.17
N VAL A 441 5.07 17.76 22.51
CA VAL A 441 5.89 17.77 21.30
C VAL A 441 5.20 18.54 20.18
N LEU A 442 3.88 18.40 20.01
CA LEU A 442 3.14 19.05 18.92
C LEU A 442 3.13 20.59 18.98
N GLN A 443 3.52 21.19 20.11
CA GLN A 443 3.57 22.65 20.29
C GLN A 443 4.59 23.36 19.39
N TYR A 444 5.55 22.63 18.80
CA TYR A 444 6.48 23.24 17.85
C TYR A 444 5.80 23.65 16.53
N VAL A 445 4.71 22.98 16.13
CA VAL A 445 3.98 23.21 14.87
C VAL A 445 3.43 24.65 14.79
N PRO A 446 2.62 25.15 15.74
CA PRO A 446 2.12 26.52 15.70
C PRO A 446 3.25 27.57 15.76
N VAL A 447 4.40 27.25 16.36
CA VAL A 447 5.58 28.13 16.41
C VAL A 447 6.23 28.26 15.03
N MET A 448 6.33 27.16 14.28
CA MET A 448 6.79 27.14 12.89
C MET A 448 5.81 27.84 11.94
N ALA A 449 4.51 27.85 12.26
CA ALA A 449 3.47 28.49 11.45
C ALA A 449 3.48 30.03 11.53
N ARG A 450 4.11 30.63 12.55
CA ARG A 450 4.04 32.08 12.83
C ARG A 450 4.33 32.98 11.61
N PRO A 451 5.38 32.76 10.79
CA PRO A 451 5.64 33.58 9.61
C PRO A 451 4.49 33.54 8.58
N MET A 452 3.87 32.37 8.41
CA MET A 452 2.75 32.19 7.48
C MET A 452 1.49 32.90 7.98
N VAL A 453 1.22 32.78 9.28
CA VAL A 453 0.09 33.47 9.93
C VAL A 453 0.24 35.00 9.82
N LEU A 454 1.46 35.52 9.99
CA LEU A 454 1.74 36.97 9.89
C LEU A 454 1.59 37.50 8.45
N GLN A 455 1.89 36.69 7.44
CA GLN A 455 1.81 37.12 6.04
C GLN A 455 0.37 37.34 5.55
N ARG A 456 -0.62 36.59 6.09
CA ARG A 456 -2.09 36.66 5.88
C ARG A 456 -2.65 36.58 4.46
N THR A 457 -1.88 36.96 3.45
CA THR A 457 -2.30 37.14 2.06
C THR A 457 -2.12 35.89 1.22
N GLN A 458 -1.23 34.98 1.65
CA GLN A 458 -0.92 33.74 0.94
C GLN A 458 -1.26 32.55 1.84
N HIS A 459 -2.20 31.75 1.38
CA HIS A 459 -2.54 30.47 1.98
C HIS A 459 -1.99 29.35 1.09
N PRO A 460 -0.95 28.62 1.52
CA PRO A 460 -0.41 27.52 0.74
C PRO A 460 -1.43 26.38 0.69
N ILE A 461 -1.83 25.99 -0.52
CA ILE A 461 -2.64 24.79 -0.75
C ILE A 461 -1.69 23.61 -0.88
N ILE A 462 -1.86 22.61 -0.03
CA ILE A 462 -1.00 21.43 0.03
C ILE A 462 -1.80 20.19 -0.34
N TRP A 463 -1.16 19.33 -1.14
CA TRP A 463 -1.66 18.03 -1.53
C TRP A 463 -0.84 16.95 -0.84
N THR A 464 -1.51 16.04 -0.13
CA THR A 464 -0.83 14.94 0.55
C THR A 464 -0.46 13.80 -0.40
N PRO A 465 0.57 13.01 -0.07
CA PRO A 465 0.79 11.73 -0.73
C PRO A 465 -0.38 10.76 -0.45
N VAL A 466 -0.43 9.65 -1.16
CA VAL A 466 -1.45 8.61 -0.95
C VAL A 466 -1.43 8.12 0.48
N TYR A 467 -2.59 8.06 1.13
CA TYR A 467 -2.77 7.44 2.43
C TYR A 467 -4.10 6.64 2.48
N ALA A 468 -4.27 5.80 3.50
CA ALA A 468 -5.48 5.01 3.71
C ALA A 468 -6.44 5.68 4.74
N ASP A 469 -7.75 5.59 4.52
CA ASP A 469 -8.81 6.27 5.30
C ASP A 469 -8.77 5.99 6.82
N ILE A 470 -8.77 4.71 7.22
CA ILE A 470 -9.11 4.33 8.61
C ILE A 470 -7.90 3.94 9.46
N THR A 471 -6.84 3.39 8.85
CA THR A 471 -5.69 2.89 9.61
C THR A 471 -4.50 3.80 9.50
N ASP A 472 -3.99 4.15 10.68
CA ASP A 472 -2.62 4.61 10.74
C ASP A 472 -1.70 3.48 10.27
N PRO A 473 -0.81 3.69 9.28
CA PRO A 473 0.24 2.72 8.99
C PRO A 473 1.05 2.33 10.23
N ARG A 474 1.06 3.16 11.27
CA ARG A 474 1.67 2.86 12.58
C ARG A 474 1.04 1.66 13.31
N MET A 475 -0.20 1.28 12.97
CA MET A 475 -0.87 0.09 13.52
C MET A 475 -0.50 -1.21 12.80
N THR A 476 0.22 -1.17 11.66
CA THR A 476 0.51 -2.39 10.87
C THR A 476 1.32 -3.41 11.65
N ASP A 477 2.31 -2.95 12.43
CA ASP A 477 3.18 -3.82 13.22
C ASP A 477 2.37 -4.49 14.34
N TRP A 478 1.46 -3.75 14.99
CA TRP A 478 0.56 -4.29 16.00
C TRP A 478 -0.48 -5.26 15.42
N LEU A 479 -1.10 -4.93 14.29
CA LEU A 479 -2.03 -5.79 13.56
C LEU A 479 -1.35 -7.09 13.10
N TRP A 480 -0.10 -7.01 12.65
CA TRP A 480 0.69 -8.17 12.30
C TRP A 480 0.93 -9.06 13.51
N GLU A 481 1.36 -8.47 14.64
CA GLU A 481 1.53 -9.23 15.88
C GLU A 481 0.22 -9.86 16.36
N LEU A 482 -0.91 -9.18 16.20
CA LEU A 482 -2.22 -9.71 16.56
C LEU A 482 -2.59 -10.90 15.68
N ASN A 483 -2.45 -10.76 14.36
CA ASN A 483 -2.68 -11.85 13.41
C ASN A 483 -1.76 -13.05 13.69
N GLU A 484 -0.46 -12.82 13.97
CA GLU A 484 0.46 -13.89 14.36
C GLU A 484 0.01 -14.57 15.67
N ARG A 485 -0.48 -13.81 16.66
CA ARG A 485 -0.99 -14.37 17.93
C ARG A 485 -2.27 -15.17 17.73
N GLU A 486 -3.18 -14.69 16.89
CA GLU A 486 -4.40 -15.42 16.53
C GLU A 486 -4.06 -16.71 15.79
N GLU A 487 -3.15 -16.63 14.82
CA GLU A 487 -2.63 -17.76 14.08
C GLU A 487 -1.97 -18.79 15.03
N GLN A 488 -1.16 -18.34 15.99
CA GLN A 488 -0.58 -19.18 17.04
C GLN A 488 -1.66 -19.85 17.89
N ARG A 489 -2.67 -19.09 18.32
CA ARG A 489 -3.79 -19.61 19.10
C ARG A 489 -4.54 -20.67 18.31
N GLU A 490 -4.83 -20.43 17.04
CA GLU A 490 -5.48 -21.40 16.16
C GLU A 490 -4.62 -22.66 15.97
N ARG A 491 -3.33 -22.51 15.66
CA ARG A 491 -2.39 -23.65 15.57
C ARG A 491 -2.37 -24.47 16.85
N SER A 492 -2.29 -23.80 18.00
CA SER A 492 -2.31 -24.45 19.32
C SER A 492 -3.63 -25.19 19.59
N LEU A 493 -4.78 -24.58 19.23
CA LEU A 493 -6.11 -25.19 19.37
C LEU A 493 -6.32 -26.37 18.42
N LEU A 494 -5.82 -26.28 17.18
CA LEU A 494 -5.87 -27.34 16.18
C LEU A 494 -4.97 -28.52 16.57
N PHE A 495 -3.74 -28.24 17.00
CA PHE A 495 -2.81 -29.27 17.48
C PHE A 495 -3.37 -30.03 18.69
N ARG A 496 -4.15 -29.36 19.56
CA ARG A 496 -4.89 -30.01 20.65
C ARG A 496 -6.03 -30.95 20.19
N ARG A 497 -6.41 -30.97 18.90
CA ARG A 497 -7.61 -31.67 18.36
C ARG A 497 -7.35 -32.80 17.34
N HIS A 498 -6.25 -33.56 17.45
CA HIS A 498 -5.80 -34.71 16.60
C HIS A 498 -4.86 -34.35 15.43
N LYS A 499 -3.99 -35.32 15.05
CA LYS A 499 -2.59 -35.07 14.66
C LYS A 499 -2.20 -35.25 13.18
N GLU A 500 -3.04 -35.74 12.26
CA GLU A 500 -2.55 -36.04 10.88
C GLU A 500 -3.43 -35.54 9.70
N GLU A 501 -4.76 -35.56 9.79
CA GLU A 501 -5.61 -35.10 8.67
C GLU A 501 -5.76 -33.56 8.58
N GLN A 502 -5.25 -32.82 9.56
CA GLN A 502 -5.62 -31.42 9.78
C GLN A 502 -4.54 -30.39 9.40
N ASP A 503 -3.26 -30.79 9.32
CA ASP A 503 -2.18 -29.90 8.85
C ASP A 503 -2.42 -29.44 7.41
N LYS A 504 -3.03 -30.30 6.57
CA LYS A 504 -3.48 -29.94 5.23
C LYS A 504 -4.55 -28.84 5.27
N LYS A 505 -5.59 -28.96 6.12
CA LYS A 505 -6.68 -27.95 6.23
C LYS A 505 -6.18 -26.58 6.71
N TYR A 506 -5.17 -26.57 7.57
CA TYR A 506 -4.55 -25.35 8.07
C TYR A 506 -3.77 -24.60 6.98
N VAL A 507 -2.92 -25.30 6.21
CA VAL A 507 -2.23 -24.74 5.03
C VAL A 507 -3.24 -24.27 3.97
N ILE A 508 -4.34 -25.01 3.78
CA ILE A 508 -5.44 -24.65 2.86
C ILE A 508 -6.14 -23.35 3.27
N ARG A 509 -6.41 -23.14 4.56
CA ARG A 509 -7.02 -21.89 5.04
C ARG A 509 -6.07 -20.69 4.88
N GLN A 510 -4.78 -20.85 5.18
CA GLN A 510 -3.77 -19.82 4.96
C GLN A 510 -3.62 -19.43 3.48
N LYS A 511 -3.73 -20.40 2.57
CA LYS A 511 -3.73 -20.14 1.12
C LYS A 511 -5.02 -19.46 0.64
N LYS A 512 -6.20 -19.86 1.14
CA LYS A 512 -7.46 -19.17 0.82
C LYS A 512 -7.46 -17.69 1.23
N ILE A 513 -6.81 -17.37 2.36
CA ILE A 513 -6.62 -15.98 2.80
C ILE A 513 -5.67 -15.21 1.86
N LYS A 514 -4.63 -15.87 1.31
CA LYS A 514 -3.73 -15.27 0.29
C LYS A 514 -4.42 -15.05 -1.06
N ASP A 515 -5.34 -15.92 -1.47
CA ASP A 515 -6.04 -15.77 -2.76
C ASP A 515 -7.24 -14.81 -2.69
N SER A 516 -7.89 -14.70 -1.52
CA SER A 516 -8.93 -13.66 -1.29
C SER A 516 -8.34 -12.25 -1.14
N ASP A 517 -7.02 -12.11 -1.09
CA ASP A 517 -6.29 -10.83 -0.94
C ASP A 517 -6.49 -9.91 -2.18
N SER A 518 -6.98 -10.44 -3.30
CA SER A 518 -7.31 -9.65 -4.50
C SER A 518 -8.69 -8.96 -4.46
N ASP A 519 -9.63 -9.46 -3.66
CA ASP A 519 -11.03 -8.99 -3.61
C ASP A 519 -11.42 -8.29 -2.31
N LEU A 520 -10.51 -8.20 -1.33
CA LEU A 520 -10.73 -7.51 -0.06
C LEU A 520 -9.71 -6.39 0.13
N GLN A 521 -9.77 -5.35 -0.70
CA GLN A 521 -9.20 -4.06 -0.31
C GLN A 521 -10.03 -3.49 0.86
N LYS A 522 -9.70 -3.92 2.08
CA LYS A 522 -10.25 -3.35 3.33
C LYS A 522 -9.99 -1.84 3.43
N TYR A 523 -8.95 -1.34 2.75
CA TYR A 523 -8.51 0.05 2.83
C TYR A 523 -8.79 0.80 1.53
N ARG A 524 -9.49 1.93 1.64
CA ARG A 524 -9.65 2.90 0.57
C ARG A 524 -8.46 3.86 0.56
N LEU A 525 -7.78 3.97 -0.58
CA LEU A 525 -6.69 4.92 -0.78
C LEU A 525 -7.25 6.29 -1.15
N MET A 526 -6.69 7.33 -0.54
CA MET A 526 -7.11 8.71 -0.75
C MET A 526 -5.90 9.64 -0.82
N THR A 527 -6.11 10.83 -1.36
CA THR A 527 -5.25 12.00 -1.20
C THR A 527 -6.11 13.14 -0.68
N SER A 528 -5.52 14.01 0.14
CA SER A 528 -6.20 15.18 0.68
C SER A 528 -5.62 16.43 0.08
N VAL A 529 -6.49 17.41 -0.10
CA VAL A 529 -6.07 18.80 -0.26
C VAL A 529 -6.39 19.54 1.04
N ALA A 530 -5.44 20.35 1.50
CA ALA A 530 -5.51 21.04 2.77
C ALA A 530 -5.07 22.50 2.66
N ILE A 531 -5.69 23.37 3.46
CA ILE A 531 -5.38 24.79 3.57
C ILE A 531 -5.33 25.21 5.04
N PRO A 532 -4.32 25.99 5.47
CA PRO A 532 -4.25 26.47 6.84
C PRO A 532 -5.21 27.64 7.10
N VAL A 533 -5.81 27.65 8.29
CA VAL A 533 -6.77 28.66 8.76
C VAL A 533 -6.11 29.51 9.84
N TYR A 534 -5.99 30.81 9.59
CA TYR A 534 -5.29 31.74 10.47
C TYR A 534 -6.23 32.59 11.34
N ASP A 535 -5.79 32.94 12.54
CA ASP A 535 -6.42 34.01 13.32
C ASP A 535 -6.09 35.36 12.67
N THR A 536 -7.12 36.12 12.30
CA THR A 536 -6.98 37.40 11.60
C THR A 536 -6.78 38.59 12.56
N ARG A 537 -6.81 38.36 13.88
CA ARG A 537 -6.58 39.41 14.88
C ARG A 537 -5.09 39.77 14.97
N ASP A 538 -4.80 41.07 15.11
CA ASP A 538 -3.43 41.60 15.25
C ASP A 538 -2.89 41.56 16.68
N ARG A 539 -3.78 41.70 17.65
CA ARG A 539 -3.44 41.75 19.07
C ARG A 539 -4.42 40.91 19.86
N ALA A 540 -3.92 40.24 20.88
CA ALA A 540 -4.75 39.54 21.86
C ALA A 540 -4.28 39.89 23.27
N LYS A 541 -5.23 39.89 24.21
CA LYS A 541 -4.94 40.00 25.64
C LYS A 541 -4.34 38.68 26.10
N VAL A 542 -3.05 38.65 26.37
CA VAL A 542 -2.35 37.46 26.87
C VAL A 542 -2.14 37.63 28.37
N GLN A 543 -2.53 36.63 29.16
CA GLN A 543 -2.18 36.57 30.57
C GLN A 543 -0.73 36.10 30.70
N THR A 544 0.16 36.98 31.14
CA THR A 544 1.55 36.61 31.50
C THR A 544 1.57 36.06 32.93
N GLY A 545 1.35 34.76 33.10
CA GLY A 545 1.38 34.06 34.39
C GLY A 545 0.24 33.05 34.56
N GLY A 546 0.44 32.08 35.48
CA GLY A 546 -0.55 31.03 35.77
C GLY A 546 -1.91 31.55 36.29
N PRO A 547 -2.92 30.67 36.40
CA PRO A 547 -4.32 31.08 36.63
C PRO A 547 -4.49 31.93 37.90
N CYS A 548 -4.87 33.19 37.71
CA CYS A 548 -5.13 34.14 38.79
C CYS A 548 -6.54 33.93 39.35
N LYS A 549 -6.64 33.61 40.65
CA LYS A 549 -7.89 33.83 41.40
C LYS A 549 -8.02 35.34 41.68
N PRO A 550 -9.23 35.91 41.72
CA PRO A 550 -9.48 37.36 41.78
C PRO A 550 -9.00 38.09 43.05
N VAL A 551 -8.22 37.45 43.92
CA VAL A 551 -7.85 37.96 45.26
C VAL A 551 -6.32 38.10 45.43
N ASP A 552 -5.50 37.80 44.41
CA ASP A 552 -4.03 37.91 44.53
C ASP A 552 -3.52 39.32 44.12
N PRO A 553 -2.94 40.12 45.04
CA PRO A 553 -2.47 41.48 44.77
C PRO A 553 -1.23 41.58 43.86
N ASN A 554 -0.64 40.45 43.44
CA ASN A 554 0.50 40.39 42.53
C ASN A 554 0.14 40.03 41.07
N CYS A 555 -1.15 39.95 40.71
CA CYS A 555 -1.55 39.66 39.33
C CYS A 555 -1.37 40.88 38.42
N LYS A 556 -0.51 40.73 37.40
CA LYS A 556 -0.36 41.69 36.31
C LYS A 556 -1.61 41.63 35.42
N GLU A 557 -2.14 42.79 35.03
CA GLU A 557 -3.22 42.86 34.04
C GLU A 557 -2.79 42.18 32.72
N PRO A 558 -3.72 41.52 31.99
CA PRO A 558 -3.40 40.90 30.73
C PRO A 558 -2.92 41.94 29.72
N VAL A 559 -1.70 41.77 29.22
CA VAL A 559 -1.06 42.71 28.30
C VAL A 559 -1.53 42.40 26.88
N GLU A 560 -1.91 43.44 26.13
CA GLU A 560 -2.15 43.30 24.70
C GLU A 560 -0.83 43.09 23.96
N THR A 561 -0.61 41.87 23.49
CA THR A 561 0.58 41.49 22.73
C THR A 561 0.22 41.16 21.29
N LYS A 562 1.19 41.31 20.38
CA LYS A 562 1.03 40.87 18.99
C LYS A 562 1.02 39.35 18.95
N VAL A 563 -0.01 38.77 18.33
CA VAL A 563 -0.19 37.32 18.27
C VAL A 563 -0.22 36.82 16.84
N ALA A 564 0.19 35.57 16.66
CA ALA A 564 0.16 34.86 15.40
C ALA A 564 -0.31 33.42 15.67
N TYR A 565 -1.63 33.25 15.83
CA TYR A 565 -2.24 31.95 16.11
C TYR A 565 -2.72 31.26 14.83
N LEU A 566 -2.36 29.98 14.70
CA LEU A 566 -3.00 29.05 13.78
C LEU A 566 -4.30 28.57 14.45
N LEU A 567 -5.45 28.73 13.79
CA LEU A 567 -6.73 28.21 14.30
C LEU A 567 -6.87 26.71 13.99
N GLY A 568 -6.32 26.28 12.86
CA GLY A 568 -6.43 24.90 12.40
C GLY A 568 -6.14 24.76 10.91
N VAL A 569 -6.55 23.63 10.35
CA VAL A 569 -6.41 23.29 8.93
C VAL A 569 -7.74 22.75 8.43
N ALA A 570 -8.21 23.29 7.30
CA ALA A 570 -9.38 22.77 6.61
C ALA A 570 -8.92 21.84 5.47
N GLY A 571 -9.62 20.74 5.25
CA GLY A 571 -9.27 19.78 4.21
C GLY A 571 -10.47 19.03 3.66
N THR A 572 -10.28 18.45 2.48
CA THR A 572 -11.19 17.46 1.90
C THR A 572 -10.40 16.30 1.34
N ASP A 573 -10.97 15.11 1.46
CA ASP A 573 -10.40 13.90 0.89
C ASP A 573 -10.90 13.69 -0.54
N ILE A 574 -10.05 13.07 -1.35
CA ILE A 574 -10.32 12.63 -2.71
C ILE A 574 -9.91 11.16 -2.81
N PRO A 575 -10.88 10.25 -2.96
CA PRO A 575 -10.60 8.85 -3.26
C PRO A 575 -9.81 8.69 -4.56
N ILE A 576 -8.80 7.81 -4.54
CA ILE A 576 -8.02 7.52 -5.76
C ILE A 576 -8.91 6.88 -6.84
N GLU A 577 -9.96 6.17 -6.45
CA GLU A 577 -10.98 5.60 -7.35
C GLU A 577 -11.62 6.66 -8.26
N ASP A 578 -11.95 7.84 -7.71
CA ASP A 578 -12.58 8.92 -8.47
C ASP A 578 -11.60 9.50 -9.52
N ILE A 579 -10.31 9.55 -9.19
CA ILE A 579 -9.24 9.95 -10.10
C ILE A 579 -9.07 8.92 -11.22
N VAL A 580 -9.07 7.62 -10.88
CA VAL A 580 -8.97 6.51 -11.85
C VAL A 580 -10.13 6.54 -12.83
N GLN A 581 -11.36 6.78 -12.36
CA GLN A 581 -12.54 6.90 -13.23
C GLN A 581 -12.39 8.03 -14.27
N LEU A 582 -11.81 9.16 -13.88
CA LEU A 582 -11.56 10.29 -14.79
C LEU A 582 -10.50 10.00 -15.87
N THR A 583 -9.64 9.00 -15.67
CA THR A 583 -8.64 8.60 -16.69
C THR A 583 -9.19 7.78 -17.83
N ARG A 584 -10.46 7.34 -17.74
CA ARG A 584 -11.19 6.57 -18.76
C ARG A 584 -10.40 5.37 -19.33
N PRO A 585 -10.16 4.30 -18.54
CA PRO A 585 -9.45 3.10 -19.00
C PRO A 585 -10.01 2.52 -20.31
N HIS A 586 -11.34 2.52 -20.44
CA HIS A 586 -12.05 2.04 -21.62
C HIS A 586 -11.75 2.83 -22.92
N VAL A 587 -11.29 4.09 -22.83
CA VAL A 587 -10.88 4.90 -23.99
C VAL A 587 -9.41 4.68 -24.33
N LEU A 588 -8.56 4.47 -23.32
CA LEU A 588 -7.13 4.19 -23.50
C LEU A 588 -6.92 2.90 -24.29
N GLY A 589 -7.75 1.89 -24.03
CA GLY A 589 -7.71 0.60 -24.70
C GLY A 589 -6.86 -0.42 -23.95
N VAL A 590 -6.75 -1.62 -24.53
CA VAL A 590 -6.12 -2.77 -23.89
C VAL A 590 -4.63 -2.56 -23.77
N ASN A 591 -4.05 -2.97 -22.65
CA ASN A 591 -2.63 -2.80 -22.30
C ASN A 591 -2.20 -1.33 -22.18
N ALA A 592 -3.07 -0.35 -22.41
CA ALA A 592 -2.79 1.05 -22.14
C ALA A 592 -3.23 1.40 -20.71
N TYR A 593 -2.50 2.29 -20.06
CA TYR A 593 -2.84 2.75 -18.72
C TYR A 593 -2.39 4.18 -18.48
N ALA A 594 -2.98 4.79 -17.46
CA ALA A 594 -2.63 6.11 -16.97
C ALA A 594 -2.10 5.99 -15.55
N PHE A 595 -1.14 6.84 -15.20
CA PHE A 595 -0.66 6.97 -13.84
C PHE A 595 -0.33 8.44 -13.54
N ILE A 596 -0.33 8.79 -12.26
CA ILE A 596 -0.05 10.15 -11.81
C ILE A 596 1.15 10.11 -10.87
N VAL A 597 2.05 11.08 -11.04
CA VAL A 597 3.29 11.18 -10.26
C VAL A 597 3.35 12.55 -9.57
N THR A 598 3.84 12.57 -8.34
CA THR A 598 4.06 13.76 -7.51
C THR A 598 5.36 14.50 -7.88
N ASN A 599 5.57 15.69 -7.32
CA ASN A 599 6.82 16.46 -7.44
C ASN A 599 8.05 15.78 -6.77
N ASN A 600 7.82 14.74 -5.95
CA ASN A 600 8.88 13.91 -5.37
C ASN A 600 9.17 12.65 -6.19
N GLY A 601 8.37 12.35 -7.24
CA GLY A 601 8.47 11.13 -8.04
C GLY A 601 7.67 9.94 -7.51
N TYR A 602 6.98 10.11 -6.38
CA TYR A 602 6.07 9.10 -5.85
C TYR A 602 4.82 8.98 -6.70
N VAL A 603 4.33 7.75 -6.83
CA VAL A 603 3.15 7.41 -7.60
C VAL A 603 1.89 7.66 -6.75
N LEU A 604 0.96 8.45 -7.30
CA LEU A 604 -0.37 8.67 -6.72
C LEU A 604 -1.33 7.53 -7.08
N MET A 605 -1.28 7.05 -8.33
CA MET A 605 -2.02 5.89 -8.80
C MET A 605 -1.22 5.22 -9.93
N HIS A 606 -1.21 3.90 -9.97
CA HIS A 606 -0.63 3.09 -11.04
C HIS A 606 -1.23 1.67 -10.97
N PRO A 607 -1.45 0.96 -12.10
CA PRO A 607 -2.01 -0.40 -12.07
C PRO A 607 -1.22 -1.39 -11.19
N ASP A 608 0.11 -1.29 -11.21
CA ASP A 608 1.01 -2.15 -10.41
C ASP A 608 1.31 -1.61 -9.00
N LEU A 609 0.62 -0.57 -8.52
CA LEU A 609 0.75 -0.11 -7.14
C LEU A 609 0.03 -1.10 -6.20
N ARG A 610 0.78 -1.80 -5.35
CA ARG A 610 0.28 -2.85 -4.44
C ARG A 610 0.51 -2.45 -2.98
N PRO A 611 -0.38 -1.65 -2.37
CA PRO A 611 -0.18 -1.11 -1.02
C PRO A 611 -0.53 -2.08 0.11
N VAL A 612 -1.31 -3.13 -0.16
CA VAL A 612 -1.76 -4.13 0.82
C VAL A 612 -0.98 -5.44 0.66
N PHE A 613 -0.75 -6.12 1.77
CA PHE A 613 -0.17 -7.46 1.86
C PHE A 613 -0.90 -8.25 2.95
N GLN A 614 -1.58 -9.34 2.59
CA GLN A 614 -2.33 -10.20 3.52
C GLN A 614 -3.34 -9.42 4.37
N GLY A 615 -4.10 -8.51 3.76
CA GLY A 615 -5.05 -7.64 4.46
C GLY A 615 -4.43 -6.55 5.36
N ILE A 616 -3.11 -6.37 5.36
CA ILE A 616 -2.39 -5.35 6.15
C ILE A 616 -1.69 -4.36 5.20
N LEU A 617 -1.66 -3.07 5.56
CA LEU A 617 -0.93 -2.06 4.78
C LEU A 617 0.59 -2.30 4.85
N LYS A 618 1.27 -2.20 3.72
CA LYS A 618 2.74 -2.31 3.67
C LYS A 618 3.39 -1.09 4.30
N PRO A 619 4.43 -1.21 5.14
CA PRO A 619 5.01 -0.09 5.88
C PRO A 619 5.45 1.15 5.06
N SER A 620 5.80 0.98 3.79
CA SER A 620 6.31 2.05 2.91
C SER A 620 5.43 2.30 1.67
N TYR A 621 4.13 1.97 1.74
CA TYR A 621 3.22 2.01 0.59
C TYR A 621 3.08 3.40 -0.07
N ASN A 622 3.23 4.48 0.70
CA ASN A 622 3.08 5.86 0.24
C ASN A 622 4.35 6.47 -0.40
N SER A 623 5.46 5.71 -0.41
CA SER A 623 6.77 6.18 -0.89
C SER A 623 7.29 5.39 -2.09
N VAL A 624 6.37 4.74 -2.82
CA VAL A 624 6.68 3.99 -4.05
C VAL A 624 6.95 5.00 -5.19
N ASP A 625 8.16 4.98 -5.73
CA ASP A 625 8.57 5.85 -6.84
C ASP A 625 8.14 5.26 -8.20
N MET A 626 8.00 6.12 -9.21
CA MET A 626 7.79 5.70 -10.60
C MET A 626 8.86 4.70 -11.06
N THR A 627 10.12 4.84 -10.63
CA THR A 627 11.19 3.89 -10.99
C THR A 627 11.03 2.51 -10.38
N ASP A 628 10.25 2.39 -9.30
CA ASP A 628 9.99 1.10 -8.64
C ASP A 628 8.87 0.31 -9.35
N VAL A 629 8.07 0.95 -10.21
CA VAL A 629 6.98 0.32 -10.97
C VAL A 629 7.28 0.18 -12.47
N GLU A 630 7.91 1.19 -13.09
CA GLU A 630 8.20 1.19 -14.53
C GLU A 630 9.58 0.57 -14.80
N ILE A 631 9.60 -0.73 -15.11
CA ILE A 631 10.83 -1.49 -15.33
C ILE A 631 11.24 -1.45 -16.81
N VAL A 632 12.41 -0.89 -17.10
CA VAL A 632 12.97 -0.86 -18.47
C VAL A 632 13.54 -2.22 -18.86
N ASP A 633 13.52 -2.55 -20.16
CA ASP A 633 14.12 -3.78 -20.69
C ASP A 633 15.66 -3.69 -20.74
N ASP A 634 16.29 -3.67 -19.57
CA ASP A 634 17.75 -3.76 -19.39
C ASP A 634 18.15 -4.95 -18.49
N ASP A 635 19.41 -5.37 -18.57
CA ASP A 635 19.97 -6.45 -17.73
C ASP A 635 20.74 -5.86 -16.54
N SER A 636 20.35 -4.66 -16.11
CA SER A 636 20.93 -3.95 -14.98
C SER A 636 20.67 -4.69 -13.66
N ARG A 637 21.54 -4.48 -12.68
CA ARG A 637 21.34 -5.00 -11.31
C ARG A 637 20.19 -4.27 -10.63
N ALA A 638 19.66 -4.88 -9.56
CA ALA A 638 18.63 -4.28 -8.72
C ALA A 638 18.97 -2.82 -8.37
N ARG A 639 17.99 -1.93 -8.53
CA ARG A 639 18.08 -0.50 -8.24
C ARG A 639 19.16 0.29 -8.99
N ASN A 640 19.79 -0.27 -10.03
CA ASN A 640 20.61 0.46 -10.98
C ASN A 640 19.75 0.83 -12.20
N PHE A 641 19.12 2.00 -12.17
CA PHE A 641 18.14 2.39 -13.17
C PHE A 641 18.79 2.92 -14.46
N SER A 642 18.21 2.56 -15.61
CA SER A 642 18.67 3.08 -16.90
C SER A 642 18.62 4.62 -16.97
N ALA A 643 19.59 5.21 -17.65
CA ALA A 643 19.64 6.67 -17.85
C ALA A 643 18.42 7.21 -18.61
N GLU A 644 17.75 6.38 -19.43
CA GLU A 644 16.53 6.78 -20.13
C GLU A 644 15.33 6.92 -19.18
N LEU A 645 15.18 6.00 -18.22
CA LEU A 645 14.15 6.06 -17.20
C LEU A 645 14.34 7.25 -16.27
N ILE A 646 15.58 7.50 -15.84
CA ILE A 646 15.91 8.65 -14.99
C ILE A 646 15.58 9.96 -15.72
N ARG A 647 15.95 10.10 -17.00
CA ARG A 647 15.60 11.30 -17.80
C ARG A 647 14.09 11.49 -17.96
N LEU A 648 13.34 10.39 -18.14
CA LEU A 648 11.88 10.44 -18.21
C LEU A 648 11.30 10.93 -16.88
N ARG A 649 11.74 10.32 -15.77
CA ARG A 649 11.35 10.70 -14.41
C ARG A 649 11.67 12.17 -14.12
N ASP A 650 12.87 12.63 -14.45
CA ASP A 650 13.29 14.02 -14.27
C ASP A 650 12.40 14.99 -15.06
N ALA A 651 11.98 14.63 -16.27
CA ALA A 651 11.07 15.45 -17.06
C ALA A 651 9.67 15.54 -16.44
N ILE A 652 9.16 14.41 -15.91
CA ILE A 652 7.85 14.30 -15.24
C ILE A 652 7.85 15.09 -13.93
N VAL A 653 8.87 14.91 -13.09
CA VAL A 653 9.01 15.63 -11.80
C VAL A 653 9.18 17.13 -12.01
N ASN A 654 9.88 17.54 -13.07
CA ASN A 654 9.98 18.95 -13.46
C ASN A 654 8.73 19.48 -14.18
N GLN A 655 7.64 18.70 -14.25
CA GLN A 655 6.35 19.09 -14.83
C GLN A 655 6.46 19.57 -16.29
N LYS A 656 7.33 18.95 -17.09
CA LYS A 656 7.44 19.24 -18.53
C LYS A 656 6.29 18.57 -19.29
N LYS A 657 5.91 19.11 -20.45
CA LYS A 657 4.97 18.45 -21.39
C LYS A 657 5.77 17.86 -22.55
N ASN A 658 5.75 16.54 -22.73
CA ASN A 658 6.38 15.89 -23.88
C ASN A 658 5.91 14.43 -24.04
N GLN A 659 6.54 13.72 -24.99
CA GLN A 659 6.39 12.30 -25.21
C GLN A 659 7.76 11.60 -25.26
N LYS A 660 7.82 10.33 -24.87
CA LYS A 660 9.03 9.49 -24.94
C LYS A 660 8.64 8.03 -25.16
N THR A 661 9.38 7.33 -26.01
CA THR A 661 9.20 5.89 -26.22
C THR A 661 10.29 5.13 -25.48
N LEU A 662 9.91 4.11 -24.70
CA LEU A 662 10.84 3.21 -24.01
C LEU A 662 10.47 1.76 -24.31
N LYS A 663 11.44 0.86 -24.22
CA LYS A 663 11.22 -0.58 -24.21
C LYS A 663 11.19 -1.04 -22.76
N VAL A 664 10.07 -1.62 -22.32
CA VAL A 664 9.82 -1.97 -20.92
C VAL A 664 9.50 -3.45 -20.77
N LYS A 665 9.78 -3.97 -19.59
CA LYS A 665 9.37 -5.29 -19.11
C LYS A 665 8.20 -5.09 -18.16
N TYR A 666 7.13 -5.86 -18.33
CA TYR A 666 6.00 -5.87 -17.39
C TYR A 666 5.65 -7.32 -17.07
N HIS A 667 5.04 -7.53 -15.90
CA HIS A 667 4.64 -8.85 -15.46
C HIS A 667 3.14 -9.08 -15.60
N LEU A 668 2.75 -10.35 -15.71
CA LEU A 668 1.37 -10.81 -15.64
C LEU A 668 1.28 -11.88 -14.55
N ASP A 669 0.07 -12.11 -14.02
CA ASP A 669 -0.22 -13.15 -13.02
C ASP A 669 0.67 -13.07 -11.76
N ASN A 670 0.81 -11.87 -11.17
CA ASN A 670 1.59 -11.66 -9.94
C ASN A 670 3.06 -12.12 -10.03
N LEU A 671 3.80 -11.64 -11.04
CA LEU A 671 5.21 -11.96 -11.29
C LEU A 671 5.48 -13.44 -11.65
N ARG A 672 4.51 -14.12 -12.25
CA ARG A 672 4.69 -15.48 -12.81
C ARG A 672 5.06 -15.47 -14.29
N ARG A 673 4.53 -14.52 -15.06
CA ARG A 673 4.84 -14.34 -16.49
C ARG A 673 5.48 -12.97 -16.73
N ALA A 674 6.45 -12.91 -17.63
CA ALA A 674 7.06 -11.66 -18.08
C ALA A 674 6.81 -11.44 -19.57
N VAL A 675 6.55 -10.19 -19.94
CA VAL A 675 6.41 -9.74 -21.33
C VAL A 675 7.28 -8.50 -21.53
N THR A 676 7.83 -8.35 -22.73
CA THR A 676 8.59 -7.15 -23.12
C THR A 676 7.88 -6.46 -24.27
N GLY A 677 7.74 -5.14 -24.18
CA GLY A 677 7.01 -4.35 -25.16
C GLY A 677 7.60 -2.94 -25.30
N LYS A 678 7.31 -2.29 -26.43
CA LYS A 678 7.57 -0.85 -26.57
C LYS A 678 6.36 -0.08 -26.06
N ARG A 679 6.58 0.91 -25.20
CA ARG A 679 5.56 1.83 -24.70
C ARG A 679 5.89 3.26 -25.11
N GLN A 680 4.87 4.01 -25.49
CA GLN A 680 4.93 5.44 -25.73
C GLN A 680 4.31 6.15 -24.54
N TYR A 681 5.13 6.89 -23.80
CA TYR A 681 4.73 7.68 -22.64
C TYR A 681 4.41 9.10 -23.11
N PHE A 682 3.21 9.58 -22.82
CA PHE A 682 2.78 10.97 -23.02
C PHE A 682 2.54 11.57 -21.65
N TYR A 683 3.21 12.67 -21.32
CA TYR A 683 3.10 13.27 -19.98
C TYR A 683 2.71 14.74 -20.06
N HIS A 684 1.78 15.12 -19.20
CA HIS A 684 1.19 16.45 -19.14
C HIS A 684 1.05 16.90 -17.68
N PRO A 685 1.53 18.10 -17.31
CA PRO A 685 1.33 18.62 -15.96
C PRO A 685 -0.14 18.97 -15.71
N ILE A 686 -0.61 18.73 -14.49
CA ILE A 686 -1.92 19.21 -14.03
C ILE A 686 -1.69 20.59 -13.39
N GLU A 687 -1.96 21.64 -14.16
CA GLU A 687 -1.72 23.02 -13.74
C GLU A 687 -2.39 23.34 -12.40
N GLY A 688 -1.67 24.00 -11.49
CA GLY A 688 -2.17 24.36 -10.16
C GLY A 688 -1.97 23.28 -9.10
N THR A 689 -1.44 22.10 -9.46
CA THR A 689 -1.17 21.01 -8.52
C THR A 689 0.27 20.48 -8.66
N PRO A 690 0.80 19.74 -7.66
CA PRO A 690 2.12 19.12 -7.77
C PRO A 690 2.15 17.87 -8.66
N PHE A 691 1.03 17.52 -9.32
CA PHE A 691 0.86 16.27 -10.03
C PHE A 691 1.14 16.39 -11.53
N THR A 692 1.70 15.31 -12.09
CA THR A 692 1.87 15.13 -13.54
C THR A 692 1.17 13.86 -13.97
N LEU A 693 0.28 13.97 -14.97
CA LEU A 693 -0.38 12.84 -15.59
C LEU A 693 0.54 12.21 -16.63
N VAL A 694 0.63 10.89 -16.64
CA VAL A 694 1.37 10.12 -17.64
C VAL A 694 0.46 9.05 -18.23
N LEU A 695 0.39 8.99 -19.56
CA LEU A 695 -0.29 7.96 -20.32
C LEU A 695 0.74 7.04 -20.96
N ALA A 696 0.67 5.75 -20.69
CA ALA A 696 1.49 4.73 -21.32
C ALA A 696 0.65 3.99 -22.38
N LEU A 697 0.89 4.28 -23.65
CA LEU A 697 0.23 3.60 -24.77
C LEU A 697 1.15 2.51 -25.35
N PRO A 698 0.61 1.37 -25.81
CA PRO A 698 1.38 0.37 -26.55
C PRO A 698 1.99 0.97 -27.83
N GLY A 699 3.21 0.57 -28.17
CA GLY A 699 3.94 1.05 -29.34
C GLY A 699 3.53 0.41 -30.68
N HIS A 700 2.54 -0.48 -30.68
CA HIS A 700 2.06 -1.17 -31.89
C HIS A 700 1.07 -0.28 -32.66
N SER A 701 1.25 -0.16 -33.97
CA SER A 701 0.42 0.68 -34.86
C SER A 701 -1.07 0.35 -34.78
N ASP A 702 -1.39 -0.93 -34.64
CA ASP A 702 -2.78 -1.43 -34.64
C ASP A 702 -3.50 -1.15 -33.31
N LEU A 703 -2.74 -0.74 -32.28
CA LEU A 703 -3.27 -0.30 -30.99
C LEU A 703 -3.30 1.25 -30.88
N HIS A 704 -2.93 1.97 -31.94
CA HIS A 704 -3.10 3.43 -32.05
C HIS A 704 -4.47 3.81 -32.63
N TYR A 705 -5.38 2.85 -32.72
CA TYR A 705 -6.72 3.06 -33.20
C TYR A 705 -7.72 2.48 -32.21
N LYS A 706 -8.86 3.17 -32.06
CA LYS A 706 -10.01 2.71 -31.29
C LYS A 706 -11.16 2.40 -32.22
N VAL A 707 -11.95 1.40 -31.85
CA VAL A 707 -13.25 1.17 -32.47
C VAL A 707 -14.21 2.24 -31.95
N SER A 708 -14.88 2.93 -32.85
CA SER A 708 -15.90 3.94 -32.57
C SER A 708 -17.21 3.44 -33.13
N ALA A 709 -18.08 3.00 -32.23
CA ALA A 709 -19.41 2.51 -32.56
C ALA A 709 -20.36 2.90 -31.42
N GLU A 710 -21.34 3.73 -31.75
CA GLU A 710 -22.40 4.17 -30.84
C GLU A 710 -23.74 3.84 -31.48
N LYS A 711 -24.64 3.21 -30.72
CA LYS A 711 -26.01 2.94 -31.18
C LYS A 711 -27.01 3.72 -30.35
N GLU A 712 -27.63 4.74 -30.96
CA GLU A 712 -28.60 5.58 -30.27
C GLU A 712 -29.91 4.83 -29.99
N ILE A 713 -30.30 4.75 -28.72
CA ILE A 713 -31.49 4.01 -28.26
C ILE A 713 -32.78 4.57 -28.85
N LYS A 714 -32.87 5.89 -29.06
CA LYS A 714 -34.03 6.54 -29.68
C LYS A 714 -34.30 6.05 -31.11
N ARG A 715 -33.25 5.66 -31.85
CA ARG A 715 -33.40 5.07 -33.20
C ARG A 715 -33.95 3.64 -33.17
N LEU A 716 -33.72 2.92 -32.07
CA LEU A 716 -34.28 1.57 -31.86
C LEU A 716 -35.78 1.64 -31.51
N LEU A 717 -36.19 2.66 -30.76
CA LEU A 717 -37.60 2.89 -30.37
C LEU A 717 -38.51 3.24 -31.56
N SER A 718 -38.00 3.91 -32.61
CA SER A 718 -38.79 4.24 -33.80
C SER A 718 -39.15 3.04 -34.68
N VAL A 719 -38.53 1.87 -34.45
CA VAL A 719 -38.72 0.66 -35.25
C VAL A 719 -39.83 -0.23 -34.69
N THR A 720 -40.06 -0.22 -33.38
CA THR A 720 -41.08 -1.05 -32.73
C THR A 720 -42.38 -0.26 -32.52
N LYS A 721 -43.48 -0.76 -33.10
CA LYS A 721 -44.84 -0.18 -32.98
C LYS A 721 -45.39 -0.16 -31.54
N TYR A 722 -44.68 -0.74 -30.58
CA TYR A 722 -45.01 -0.86 -29.17
C TYR A 722 -44.02 -0.07 -28.32
N LYS A 723 -44.50 0.58 -27.25
CA LYS A 723 -43.73 1.39 -26.28
C LYS A 723 -42.73 0.58 -25.42
N SER A 724 -42.23 -0.56 -25.90
CA SER A 724 -41.18 -1.33 -25.23
C SER A 724 -39.81 -0.94 -25.76
N ASN A 725 -38.84 -0.72 -24.87
CA ASN A 725 -37.48 -0.36 -25.26
C ASN A 725 -36.77 -1.57 -25.86
N ALA A 726 -36.66 -1.64 -27.20
CA ALA A 726 -36.03 -2.74 -27.93
C ALA A 726 -34.57 -3.02 -27.52
N ALA A 727 -33.90 -2.06 -26.86
CA ALA A 727 -32.57 -2.27 -26.31
C ALA A 727 -32.55 -3.24 -25.11
N LEU A 728 -33.66 -3.36 -24.35
CA LEU A 728 -33.78 -4.27 -23.22
C LEU A 728 -33.71 -5.74 -23.66
N ASN A 729 -34.23 -6.04 -24.85
CA ASN A 729 -34.23 -7.39 -25.41
C ASN A 729 -32.80 -7.97 -25.56
N TYR A 730 -31.78 -7.11 -25.71
CA TYR A 730 -30.40 -7.55 -25.81
C TYR A 730 -29.81 -8.03 -24.47
N PHE A 731 -30.43 -7.65 -23.35
CA PHE A 731 -29.99 -7.96 -21.99
C PHE A 731 -30.94 -8.95 -21.28
N GLU A 732 -31.76 -9.67 -22.05
CA GLU A 732 -32.59 -10.76 -21.52
C GLU A 732 -31.73 -12.00 -21.23
N GLY A 733 -31.84 -12.54 -20.01
CA GLY A 733 -31.08 -13.70 -19.52
C GLY A 733 -30.05 -13.34 -18.44
N ASN A 734 -29.41 -14.37 -17.87
CA ASN A 734 -28.44 -14.24 -16.78
C ASN A 734 -26.97 -14.50 -17.23
N ASP A 735 -26.76 -14.88 -18.49
CA ASP A 735 -25.45 -15.34 -19.00
C ASP A 735 -24.60 -14.19 -19.58
N TRP A 736 -24.64 -13.04 -18.91
CA TRP A 736 -23.84 -11.86 -19.23
C TRP A 736 -23.47 -11.09 -17.97
N SER A 737 -22.35 -10.37 -18.03
CA SER A 737 -21.88 -9.49 -16.96
C SER A 737 -21.20 -8.26 -17.55
N ILE A 738 -21.12 -7.21 -16.73
CA ILE A 738 -20.43 -5.98 -17.09
C ILE A 738 -19.25 -5.68 -16.17
N HIS A 739 -18.33 -4.86 -16.66
CA HIS A 739 -17.20 -4.39 -15.85
C HIS A 739 -17.69 -3.69 -14.57
N PRO A 740 -17.32 -4.17 -13.37
CA PRO A 740 -17.86 -3.66 -12.10
C PRO A 740 -17.35 -2.24 -11.76
N ASP A 741 -16.10 -1.93 -12.11
CA ASP A 741 -15.46 -0.67 -11.73
C ASP A 741 -15.78 0.51 -12.67
N TRP A 742 -16.48 0.27 -13.77
CA TRP A 742 -16.77 1.32 -14.76
C TRP A 742 -18.14 1.96 -14.52
N ASN A 743 -18.20 3.29 -14.62
CA ASN A 743 -19.43 4.03 -14.39
C ASN A 743 -20.14 4.32 -15.71
N TYR A 744 -21.12 3.48 -16.06
CA TYR A 744 -21.99 3.69 -17.22
C TYR A 744 -23.00 4.82 -16.95
N CYS A 745 -23.80 4.67 -15.91
CA CYS A 745 -24.72 5.65 -15.35
C CYS A 745 -24.88 5.37 -13.86
N LYS A 746 -24.81 6.41 -13.01
CA LYS A 746 -25.03 6.29 -11.56
C LYS A 746 -25.77 7.49 -11.01
N TYR A 747 -26.50 7.28 -9.92
CA TYR A 747 -27.10 8.35 -9.13
C TYR A 747 -26.06 8.96 -8.18
N TYR A 748 -26.16 10.27 -7.94
CA TYR A 748 -25.34 10.97 -6.95
C TYR A 748 -25.81 10.73 -5.52
N TYR A 749 -27.12 10.55 -5.33
CA TYR A 749 -27.74 10.35 -4.04
C TYR A 749 -28.49 9.02 -4.04
N ASN A 750 -28.35 8.27 -2.95
CA ASN A 750 -29.08 7.01 -2.78
C ASN A 750 -30.56 7.26 -2.50
N ASP A 751 -30.94 8.46 -2.07
CA ASP A 751 -32.32 8.81 -1.75
C ASP A 751 -32.77 10.00 -2.59
N ASP A 752 -33.95 9.88 -3.21
CA ASP A 752 -34.68 11.03 -3.75
C ASP A 752 -35.70 11.50 -2.69
N PRO A 753 -35.40 12.57 -1.92
CA PRO A 753 -36.29 13.06 -0.88
C PRO A 753 -37.63 13.58 -1.42
N ALA A 754 -37.75 13.85 -2.73
CA ALA A 754 -39.00 14.25 -3.35
C ALA A 754 -39.88 13.06 -3.79
N LEU A 755 -39.30 11.87 -3.98
CA LEU A 755 -39.99 10.68 -4.47
C LEU A 755 -40.13 9.56 -3.43
N ASN A 756 -39.54 9.69 -2.23
CA ASN A 756 -39.47 8.63 -1.20
C ASN A 756 -39.00 7.29 -1.78
N LYS A 757 -38.07 7.32 -2.75
CA LYS A 757 -37.50 6.13 -3.37
C LYS A 757 -36.02 6.04 -3.04
N LYS A 758 -35.62 4.89 -2.49
CA LYS A 758 -34.22 4.50 -2.33
C LYS A 758 -33.71 3.88 -3.64
N HIS A 759 -32.61 4.41 -4.16
CA HIS A 759 -31.88 3.92 -5.34
C HIS A 759 -30.85 2.88 -4.92
N ASP A 760 -31.29 1.76 -4.33
CA ASP A 760 -30.41 0.65 -3.95
C ASP A 760 -30.55 -0.50 -4.95
N PHE A 761 -29.47 -0.79 -5.69
CA PHE A 761 -29.39 -1.85 -6.70
C PHE A 761 -28.45 -2.96 -6.22
N GLY A 762 -28.90 -4.21 -6.30
CA GLY A 762 -28.14 -5.37 -5.79
C GLY A 762 -26.94 -5.74 -6.67
N SER A 763 -26.95 -5.35 -7.95
CA SER A 763 -25.86 -5.59 -8.90
C SER A 763 -25.69 -4.42 -9.90
N PRO A 764 -24.47 -4.19 -10.43
CA PRO A 764 -24.25 -3.21 -11.51
C PRO A 764 -25.13 -3.45 -12.74
N GLU A 765 -25.46 -4.72 -13.02
CA GLU A 765 -26.32 -5.14 -14.13
C GLU A 765 -27.75 -4.61 -13.95
N GLU A 766 -28.32 -4.69 -12.74
CA GLU A 766 -29.65 -4.14 -12.42
C GLU A 766 -29.71 -2.62 -12.59
N GLU A 767 -28.66 -1.92 -12.13
CA GLU A 767 -28.52 -0.48 -12.27
C GLU A 767 -28.49 -0.07 -13.76
N LEU A 768 -27.72 -0.80 -14.57
CA LEU A 768 -27.66 -0.58 -16.02
C LEU A 768 -29.03 -0.75 -16.68
N VAL A 769 -29.73 -1.84 -16.41
CA VAL A 769 -31.05 -2.13 -16.99
C VAL A 769 -32.06 -1.03 -16.62
N HIS A 770 -32.01 -0.53 -15.38
CA HIS A 770 -32.80 0.61 -14.94
C HIS A 770 -32.54 1.87 -15.78
N PHE A 771 -31.27 2.22 -16.01
CA PHE A 771 -30.92 3.38 -16.84
C PHE A 771 -31.26 3.17 -18.33
N ILE A 772 -31.12 1.95 -18.86
CA ILE A 772 -31.56 1.63 -20.22
C ILE A 772 -33.06 1.91 -20.36
N ASN A 773 -33.89 1.43 -19.43
CA ASN A 773 -35.33 1.70 -19.44
C ASN A 773 -35.62 3.21 -19.40
N ARG A 774 -34.93 3.96 -18.53
CA ARG A 774 -35.11 5.40 -18.36
C ARG A 774 -34.69 6.22 -19.60
N THR A 775 -33.61 5.84 -20.27
CA THR A 775 -33.15 6.52 -21.50
C THR A 775 -34.17 6.44 -22.65
N GLY A 776 -35.06 5.45 -22.60
CA GLY A 776 -36.11 5.28 -23.60
C GLY A 776 -37.31 6.21 -23.43
N TRP A 777 -37.42 6.97 -22.33
CA TRP A 777 -38.56 7.83 -22.06
C TRP A 777 -38.48 9.16 -22.83
N PRO A 778 -39.63 9.71 -23.31
CA PRO A 778 -39.65 11.01 -23.97
C PRO A 778 -39.22 12.11 -23.00
N GLY A 779 -38.18 12.87 -23.37
CA GLY A 779 -37.59 13.93 -22.53
C GLY A 779 -36.23 13.60 -21.92
N TRP A 780 -35.68 12.39 -22.13
CA TRP A 780 -34.31 12.06 -21.70
C TRP A 780 -33.26 13.02 -22.29
N LYS A 781 -32.44 13.57 -21.39
CA LYS A 781 -31.23 14.36 -21.68
C LYS A 781 -30.04 13.63 -21.10
N TRP A 782 -28.93 13.63 -21.84
CA TRP A 782 -27.66 13.21 -21.28
C TRP A 782 -27.18 14.32 -20.34
N PRO A 783 -26.95 14.03 -19.05
CA PRO A 783 -26.47 15.03 -18.11
C PRO A 783 -25.12 15.54 -18.60
N SER A 784 -24.94 16.86 -18.56
CA SER A 784 -23.62 17.47 -18.74
C SER A 784 -22.70 16.95 -17.62
N LYS A 785 -21.38 16.91 -17.82
CA LYS A 785 -20.45 16.48 -16.77
C LYS A 785 -20.75 17.28 -15.47
N PRO A 786 -20.54 16.74 -14.26
CA PRO A 786 -20.78 17.46 -13.00
C PRO A 786 -20.26 18.91 -12.99
N THR A 787 -19.14 19.15 -13.70
CA THR A 787 -18.50 20.46 -13.86
C THR A 787 -19.19 21.42 -14.84
N ASP A 788 -20.04 20.94 -15.75
CA ASP A 788 -20.77 21.76 -16.73
C ASP A 788 -22.06 22.40 -16.15
N LEU A 789 -22.36 22.18 -14.87
CA LEU A 789 -23.41 22.91 -14.13
C LEU A 789 -23.13 24.43 -14.04
N ARG A 790 -22.05 24.94 -14.64
CA ARG A 790 -21.75 26.37 -14.78
C ARG A 790 -21.39 26.73 -16.22
N THR A 791 -22.33 27.32 -16.96
CA THR A 791 -22.02 28.39 -17.95
C THR A 791 -23.21 29.27 -18.38
N ASN A 792 -24.48 28.97 -18.03
CA ASN A 792 -25.61 29.81 -18.46
C ASN A 792 -26.18 30.73 -17.38
N ASN A 793 -25.32 31.46 -16.65
CA ASN A 793 -25.75 32.62 -15.87
C ASN A 793 -24.82 33.80 -16.13
N SER A 794 -24.77 34.27 -17.37
CA SER A 794 -24.43 35.65 -17.68
C SER A 794 -25.69 36.41 -18.08
N SER A 795 -25.95 37.48 -17.33
CA SER A 795 -26.84 38.61 -17.64
C SER A 795 -28.32 38.33 -17.88
N SER A 796 -29.10 38.26 -16.80
CA SER A 796 -30.41 38.93 -16.75
C SER A 796 -30.84 39.07 -15.29
N SER A 797 -30.54 40.24 -14.72
CA SER A 797 -31.19 40.80 -13.55
C SER A 797 -32.71 40.67 -13.66
N LYS A 798 -33.33 39.85 -12.80
CA LYS A 798 -34.70 40.05 -12.31
C LYS A 798 -34.87 39.31 -10.98
N SER A 799 -35.26 40.10 -9.99
CA SER A 799 -35.50 39.73 -8.60
C SER A 799 -36.78 38.90 -8.43
N ASP A 800 -36.88 38.27 -7.27
CA ASP A 800 -38.10 37.80 -6.59
C ASP A 800 -38.85 36.61 -7.20
N LYS A 801 -38.34 35.40 -6.92
CA LYS A 801 -39.15 34.20 -6.65
C LYS A 801 -38.52 33.35 -5.54
N SER A 802 -39.38 32.75 -4.73
CA SER A 802 -39.15 32.07 -3.44
C SER A 802 -38.03 31.01 -3.45
N GLU A 803 -37.29 30.95 -2.34
CA GLU A 803 -36.20 29.98 -2.08
C GLU A 803 -36.68 28.51 -2.01
N SER A 804 -37.97 28.23 -1.83
CA SER A 804 -38.48 26.86 -1.70
C SER A 804 -38.68 26.13 -3.05
N GLU A 805 -38.77 26.84 -4.18
CA GLU A 805 -38.97 26.20 -5.49
C GLU A 805 -37.65 25.87 -6.21
N LYS A 806 -36.55 26.58 -5.91
CA LYS A 806 -35.23 26.31 -6.50
C LYS A 806 -34.63 24.98 -6.05
N GLY A 807 -34.97 24.51 -4.85
CA GLY A 807 -34.55 23.20 -4.37
C GLY A 807 -35.15 22.04 -5.16
N HIS A 808 -36.36 22.20 -5.71
CA HIS A 808 -37.11 21.11 -6.36
C HIS A 808 -36.61 20.74 -7.77
N ASP A 809 -35.99 21.67 -8.50
CA ASP A 809 -35.43 21.40 -9.84
C ASP A 809 -34.02 20.78 -9.78
N LEU A 810 -33.27 20.96 -8.68
CA LEU A 810 -31.92 20.42 -8.49
C LEU A 810 -31.90 18.88 -8.31
N TRP A 811 -32.94 18.29 -7.72
CA TRP A 811 -33.00 16.83 -7.47
C TRP A 811 -33.43 16.01 -8.69
N ARG A 812 -34.09 16.62 -9.70
CA ARG A 812 -34.51 15.92 -10.93
C ARG A 812 -33.36 15.49 -11.85
N GLU A 813 -32.18 16.08 -11.67
CA GLU A 813 -30.97 15.88 -12.49
C GLU A 813 -29.81 15.21 -11.71
N SER A 814 -30.12 14.40 -10.70
CA SER A 814 -29.17 13.81 -9.74
C SER A 814 -28.45 12.53 -10.22
N TYR A 815 -28.08 12.44 -11.50
CA TYR A 815 -27.34 11.28 -12.04
C TYR A 815 -26.28 11.71 -13.05
N PHE A 816 -25.19 10.96 -13.14
CA PHE A 816 -24.15 11.14 -14.14
C PHE A 816 -24.02 9.90 -15.01
N CYS A 817 -23.75 10.10 -16.29
CA CYS A 817 -23.64 9.03 -17.27
C CYS A 817 -22.49 9.31 -18.23
N ASP A 818 -21.64 8.32 -18.48
CA ASP A 818 -20.74 8.36 -19.63
C ASP A 818 -21.51 7.94 -20.88
N ARG A 819 -21.98 8.94 -21.64
CA ARG A 819 -22.73 8.72 -22.87
C ARG A 819 -21.98 7.81 -23.85
N SER A 820 -20.67 7.97 -24.00
CA SER A 820 -19.90 7.26 -25.02
C SER A 820 -19.75 5.79 -24.68
N LEU A 821 -19.41 5.48 -23.43
CA LEU A 821 -19.30 4.11 -22.94
C LEU A 821 -20.67 3.42 -22.95
N PHE A 822 -21.73 4.09 -22.48
CA PHE A 822 -23.08 3.54 -22.42
C PHE A 822 -23.60 3.16 -23.82
N LEU A 823 -23.46 4.05 -24.80
CA LEU A 823 -23.91 3.78 -26.17
C LEU A 823 -23.04 2.74 -26.90
N SER A 824 -21.75 2.66 -26.54
CA SER A 824 -20.87 1.60 -27.03
C SER A 824 -21.26 0.24 -26.47
N LEU A 825 -21.67 0.16 -25.20
CA LEU A 825 -22.16 -1.09 -24.60
C LEU A 825 -23.43 -1.60 -25.28
N VAL A 826 -24.38 -0.71 -25.56
CA VAL A 826 -25.61 -1.07 -26.28
C VAL A 826 -25.32 -1.54 -27.71
N PHE A 827 -24.33 -0.93 -28.37
CA PHE A 827 -23.88 -1.40 -29.68
C PHE A 827 -23.27 -2.81 -29.57
N ASP A 828 -22.35 -3.04 -28.64
CA ASP A 828 -21.67 -4.31 -28.43
C ASP A 828 -22.68 -5.42 -28.04
N ALA A 829 -23.68 -5.12 -27.23
CA ALA A 829 -24.78 -6.02 -26.89
C ALA A 829 -25.64 -6.39 -28.11
N ALA A 830 -25.94 -5.42 -28.98
CA ALA A 830 -26.65 -5.68 -30.22
C ALA A 830 -25.82 -6.52 -31.20
N ALA A 831 -24.51 -6.25 -31.30
CA ALA A 831 -23.58 -6.98 -32.16
C ALA A 831 -23.35 -8.42 -31.68
N THR A 832 -23.52 -8.69 -30.38
CA THR A 832 -23.34 -10.02 -29.77
C THR A 832 -24.65 -10.73 -29.46
N ALA A 833 -25.81 -10.20 -29.87
CA ALA A 833 -27.13 -10.80 -29.59
C ALA A 833 -27.29 -12.23 -30.15
N TRP A 834 -26.67 -12.53 -31.30
CA TRP A 834 -26.63 -13.88 -31.89
C TRP A 834 -25.93 -14.92 -31.00
N PHE A 835 -25.18 -14.48 -29.99
CA PHE A 835 -24.55 -15.36 -29.02
C PHE A 835 -25.55 -16.00 -28.06
N ASN A 836 -26.84 -15.61 -28.06
CA ASN A 836 -27.86 -16.37 -27.31
C ASN A 836 -28.26 -17.67 -28.05
N ASP A 837 -27.98 -17.77 -29.35
CA ASP A 837 -28.27 -18.98 -30.12
C ASP A 837 -27.25 -20.09 -29.75
N SER A 838 -27.77 -21.30 -29.54
CA SER A 838 -26.96 -22.49 -29.30
C SER A 838 -25.85 -22.62 -30.35
N VAL A 839 -24.63 -22.94 -29.91
CA VAL A 839 -23.52 -23.21 -30.84
C VAL A 839 -23.93 -24.26 -31.88
N TRP A 840 -24.65 -25.30 -31.44
CA TRP A 840 -25.02 -26.45 -32.26
C TRP A 840 -26.09 -26.17 -33.32
N SER A 841 -27.02 -25.23 -33.06
CA SER A 841 -28.05 -24.85 -34.04
C SER A 841 -27.43 -24.13 -35.25
N SER A 842 -26.31 -23.46 -35.05
CA SER A 842 -25.63 -22.68 -36.10
C SER A 842 -24.69 -23.46 -37.02
N VAL A 843 -24.33 -24.71 -36.67
CA VAL A 843 -23.35 -25.52 -37.42
C VAL A 843 -24.01 -26.65 -38.22
N GLY A 844 -25.33 -26.86 -38.09
CA GLY A 844 -26.07 -27.88 -38.86
C GLY A 844 -25.58 -29.32 -38.61
N VAL A 845 -25.07 -29.59 -37.40
CA VAL A 845 -24.40 -30.85 -37.05
C VAL A 845 -25.43 -31.89 -36.62
N ILE A 846 -25.37 -33.08 -37.23
CA ILE A 846 -26.13 -34.29 -36.86
C ILE A 846 -25.77 -34.67 -35.40
N GLU A 847 -26.77 -35.06 -34.61
CA GLU A 847 -26.66 -35.29 -33.16
C GLU A 847 -25.56 -36.30 -32.76
N GLU A 848 -25.26 -37.28 -33.61
CA GLU A 848 -24.14 -38.23 -33.44
C GLU A 848 -22.77 -37.53 -33.46
N LYS A 849 -22.54 -36.61 -34.40
CA LYS A 849 -21.27 -35.86 -34.50
C LYS A 849 -21.09 -34.88 -33.34
N LYS A 850 -22.19 -34.40 -32.74
CA LYS A 850 -22.17 -33.58 -31.52
C LYS A 850 -21.65 -34.39 -30.34
N ASN A 851 -22.16 -35.60 -30.13
CA ASN A 851 -21.74 -36.45 -29.00
C ASN A 851 -20.28 -36.89 -29.12
N ASP A 852 -19.84 -37.28 -30.33
CA ASP A 852 -18.44 -37.58 -30.62
C ASP A 852 -17.52 -36.39 -30.31
N PHE A 853 -17.91 -35.18 -30.73
CA PHE A 853 -17.15 -33.97 -30.47
C PHE A 853 -17.07 -33.62 -28.98
N MET A 854 -18.19 -33.74 -28.26
CA MET A 854 -18.26 -33.50 -26.81
C MET A 854 -17.35 -34.47 -26.04
N GLN A 855 -17.30 -35.74 -26.46
CA GLN A 855 -16.40 -36.73 -25.87
C GLN A 855 -14.93 -36.47 -26.22
N ARG A 856 -14.64 -36.06 -27.46
CA ARG A 856 -13.26 -35.90 -27.94
C ARG A 856 -12.56 -34.67 -27.37
N PHE A 857 -13.27 -33.57 -27.16
CA PHE A 857 -12.66 -32.30 -26.77
C PHE A 857 -13.15 -31.74 -25.42
N GLY A 858 -14.29 -32.22 -24.91
CA GLY A 858 -14.83 -31.83 -23.60
C GLY A 858 -14.91 -30.32 -23.37
N PRO A 859 -15.60 -29.53 -24.23
CA PRO A 859 -15.77 -28.10 -23.98
C PRO A 859 -16.64 -27.87 -22.74
N VAL A 860 -16.23 -26.90 -21.92
CA VAL A 860 -16.89 -26.53 -20.66
C VAL A 860 -17.69 -25.24 -20.85
N THR A 861 -17.01 -24.18 -21.32
CA THR A 861 -17.62 -22.85 -21.48
C THR A 861 -17.08 -22.19 -22.74
N VAL A 862 -17.94 -21.52 -23.52
CA VAL A 862 -17.52 -20.62 -24.61
C VAL A 862 -17.91 -19.20 -24.23
N PHE A 863 -17.05 -18.23 -24.49
CA PHE A 863 -17.29 -16.85 -24.08
C PHE A 863 -16.79 -15.82 -25.10
N VAL A 864 -17.38 -14.62 -25.02
CA VAL A 864 -16.98 -13.44 -25.78
C VAL A 864 -16.95 -12.26 -24.82
N ALA A 865 -15.83 -11.54 -24.80
CA ALA A 865 -15.69 -10.29 -24.07
C ALA A 865 -15.38 -9.14 -25.01
N THR A 866 -16.13 -8.05 -24.90
CA THR A 866 -15.98 -6.88 -25.75
C THR A 866 -15.23 -5.76 -25.05
N ARG A 867 -14.73 -4.80 -25.85
CA ARG A 867 -14.01 -3.63 -25.34
C ARG A 867 -14.85 -2.72 -24.43
N SER A 868 -16.18 -2.75 -24.54
CA SER A 868 -17.07 -1.92 -23.73
C SER A 868 -17.33 -2.48 -22.34
N GLY A 869 -16.68 -3.60 -21.96
CA GLY A 869 -16.85 -4.23 -20.66
C GLY A 869 -17.95 -5.29 -20.60
N LEU A 870 -18.53 -5.71 -21.74
CA LEU A 870 -19.52 -6.78 -21.78
C LEU A 870 -18.85 -8.15 -21.94
N THR A 871 -19.17 -9.07 -21.04
CA THR A 871 -18.78 -10.49 -21.16
C THR A 871 -20.04 -11.34 -21.27
N ARG A 872 -20.11 -12.22 -22.28
CA ARG A 872 -21.16 -13.25 -22.44
C ARG A 872 -20.55 -14.63 -22.44
N TRP A 873 -21.23 -15.61 -21.86
CA TRP A 873 -20.78 -17.00 -21.84
C TRP A 873 -21.92 -17.98 -22.10
N GLN A 874 -21.56 -19.20 -22.52
CA GLN A 874 -22.45 -20.34 -22.63
C GLN A 874 -21.76 -21.54 -22.00
N ASP A 875 -22.42 -22.16 -21.01
CA ASP A 875 -21.92 -23.33 -20.32
C ASP A 875 -22.46 -24.63 -20.95
N PHE A 876 -21.61 -25.64 -21.04
CA PHE A 876 -21.94 -26.98 -21.53
C PHE A 876 -21.89 -27.97 -20.37
N PRO A 877 -23.05 -28.40 -19.84
CA PRO A 877 -23.09 -29.32 -18.70
C PRO A 877 -22.54 -30.69 -19.10
N SER A 878 -21.69 -31.29 -18.25
CA SER A 878 -21.33 -32.72 -18.39
C SER A 878 -22.39 -33.62 -17.78
N THR A 879 -22.53 -34.83 -18.33
CA THR A 879 -23.48 -35.86 -17.90
C THR A 879 -23.27 -36.36 -16.46
N ASP A 880 -22.13 -36.06 -15.85
CA ASP A 880 -21.80 -36.48 -14.48
C ASP A 880 -22.26 -35.44 -13.45
N ASN A 881 -23.44 -35.68 -12.90
CA ASN A 881 -24.01 -35.22 -11.62
C ASN A 881 -23.95 -33.73 -11.21
N GLU A 882 -25.11 -33.30 -10.71
CA GLU A 882 -25.52 -32.02 -10.09
C GLU A 882 -24.69 -31.53 -8.87
N ARG A 883 -23.45 -32.00 -8.67
CA ARG A 883 -22.60 -31.65 -7.50
C ARG A 883 -21.43 -30.73 -7.81
N ALA A 884 -21.09 -30.50 -9.07
CA ALA A 884 -20.13 -29.46 -9.40
C ALA A 884 -20.86 -28.10 -9.35
N THR A 885 -20.82 -27.47 -8.19
CA THR A 885 -20.93 -26.00 -8.09
C THR A 885 -19.74 -25.39 -8.82
N HIS A 886 -19.63 -25.57 -10.13
CA HIS A 886 -18.70 -24.81 -10.94
C HIS A 886 -19.08 -23.36 -10.70
N ARG A 887 -18.14 -22.61 -10.13
CA ARG A 887 -18.26 -21.17 -10.01
C ARG A 887 -18.54 -20.65 -11.42
N SER A 888 -19.67 -19.99 -11.60
CA SER A 888 -20.08 -19.47 -12.90
C SER A 888 -18.95 -18.59 -13.47
N PHE A 889 -18.49 -18.91 -14.68
CA PHE A 889 -17.38 -18.23 -15.35
C PHE A 889 -17.52 -16.70 -15.30
N GLY A 890 -18.75 -16.21 -15.49
CA GLY A 890 -19.07 -14.79 -15.47
C GLY A 890 -19.09 -14.13 -14.10
N LYS A 891 -18.97 -14.88 -13.00
CA LYS A 891 -18.74 -14.30 -11.66
C LYS A 891 -17.27 -14.02 -11.40
N GLU A 892 -16.38 -14.86 -11.92
CA GLU A 892 -14.93 -14.72 -11.74
C GLU A 892 -14.30 -13.79 -12.79
N ASN A 893 -14.78 -13.81 -14.05
CA ASN A 893 -14.16 -13.10 -15.18
C ASN A 893 -14.99 -11.89 -15.65
N ARG A 894 -15.21 -10.91 -14.77
CA ARG A 894 -16.07 -9.72 -15.03
C ARG A 894 -15.32 -8.53 -15.61
N ARG A 895 -13.99 -8.48 -15.52
CA ARG A 895 -13.22 -7.26 -15.81
C ARG A 895 -12.83 -7.09 -17.28
N ALA A 896 -13.35 -7.93 -18.17
CA ALA A 896 -13.20 -7.83 -19.62
C ALA A 896 -11.77 -7.48 -20.10
N ILE A 897 -11.50 -6.22 -20.48
CA ILE A 897 -10.19 -5.78 -20.99
C ILE A 897 -9.06 -5.87 -19.97
N ASP A 898 -9.40 -5.86 -18.68
CA ASP A 898 -8.43 -5.90 -17.59
C ASP A 898 -7.98 -7.32 -17.25
N GLU A 899 -8.71 -8.33 -17.73
CA GLU A 899 -8.39 -9.74 -17.56
C GLU A 899 -7.08 -10.12 -18.24
N VAL A 900 -6.29 -10.98 -17.60
CA VAL A 900 -4.97 -11.38 -18.09
C VAL A 900 -5.08 -12.09 -19.44
N TRP A 901 -6.07 -12.97 -19.61
CA TRP A 901 -6.27 -13.68 -20.87
C TRP A 901 -6.66 -12.73 -22.02
N TYR A 902 -7.36 -11.62 -21.74
CA TYR A 902 -7.68 -10.61 -22.75
C TYR A 902 -6.40 -9.89 -23.20
N LYS A 903 -5.61 -9.42 -22.23
CA LYS A 903 -4.33 -8.73 -22.46
C LYS A 903 -3.35 -9.59 -23.26
N ARG A 904 -3.23 -10.88 -22.90
CA ARG A 904 -2.38 -11.86 -23.61
C ARG A 904 -2.85 -12.13 -25.03
N ALA A 905 -4.16 -12.27 -25.25
CA ALA A 905 -4.70 -12.52 -26.59
C ALA A 905 -4.41 -11.35 -27.55
N VAL A 906 -4.48 -10.11 -27.05
CA VAL A 906 -4.14 -8.91 -27.83
C VAL A 906 -2.63 -8.81 -28.11
N ASP A 907 -1.79 -9.08 -27.12
CA ASP A 907 -0.33 -9.10 -27.31
C ASP A 907 0.10 -10.19 -28.30
N GLN A 908 -0.49 -11.38 -28.22
CA GLN A 908 -0.20 -12.48 -29.14
C GLN A 908 -0.63 -12.16 -30.58
N HIS A 909 -1.73 -11.42 -30.78
CA HIS A 909 -2.17 -10.99 -32.12
C HIS A 909 -1.12 -10.11 -32.82
N ALA A 910 -0.38 -9.30 -32.07
CA ALA A 910 0.70 -8.48 -32.61
C ALA A 910 1.88 -9.31 -33.14
N ILE A 911 2.01 -10.57 -32.69
CA ILE A 911 3.06 -11.48 -33.15
C ILE A 911 2.54 -12.39 -34.26
N SER A 912 1.41 -13.06 -34.04
CA SER A 912 0.72 -13.86 -35.05
C SER A 912 -0.79 -13.67 -34.97
N ALA A 913 -1.34 -13.02 -36.00
CA ALA A 913 -2.76 -12.68 -36.08
C ALA A 913 -3.69 -13.90 -36.05
N ASP A 914 -3.18 -15.07 -36.45
CA ASP A 914 -3.91 -16.34 -36.53
C ASP A 914 -3.76 -17.29 -35.36
N SER A 915 -2.99 -16.90 -34.34
CA SER A 915 -2.72 -17.78 -33.21
C SER A 915 -3.72 -17.65 -32.05
N TYR A 916 -4.02 -18.78 -31.42
CA TYR A 916 -4.73 -18.87 -30.14
C TYR A 916 -3.72 -18.90 -28.97
N VAL A 917 -4.08 -18.27 -27.86
CA VAL A 917 -3.34 -18.33 -26.60
C VAL A 917 -3.97 -19.39 -25.71
N TYR A 918 -3.24 -20.46 -25.45
CA TYR A 918 -3.58 -21.50 -24.48
C TYR A 918 -2.92 -21.19 -23.14
N SER A 919 -3.71 -21.25 -22.08
CA SER A 919 -3.26 -21.04 -20.70
C SER A 919 -3.91 -22.00 -19.74
N VAL A 920 -3.14 -22.45 -18.75
CA VAL A 920 -3.58 -23.30 -17.64
C VAL A 920 -3.52 -22.54 -16.32
N PRO A 921 -4.39 -22.88 -15.35
CA PRO A 921 -4.21 -22.46 -13.96
C PRO A 921 -2.90 -23.04 -13.40
N PHE A 922 -2.33 -22.37 -12.42
CA PHE A 922 -1.03 -22.75 -11.86
C PHE A 922 -1.18 -23.72 -10.66
N GLU A 923 -0.21 -24.62 -10.48
CA GLU A 923 -0.30 -25.74 -9.53
C GLU A 923 -0.24 -25.35 -8.04
N ALA A 924 0.29 -24.16 -7.70
CA ALA A 924 0.29 -23.69 -6.32
C ALA A 924 -1.13 -23.43 -5.76
N ASP A 925 -2.12 -23.34 -6.65
CA ASP A 925 -3.45 -22.78 -6.37
C ASP A 925 -4.57 -23.86 -6.46
N MET A 926 -4.25 -25.14 -6.72
CA MET A 926 -5.24 -26.22 -6.90
C MET A 926 -5.22 -27.29 -5.77
N GLU A 927 -6.38 -27.53 -5.14
CA GLU A 927 -6.60 -28.60 -4.15
C GLU A 927 -6.35 -30.00 -4.79
N GLU A 928 -5.96 -31.02 -4.00
CA GLU A 928 -5.74 -32.39 -4.53
C GLU A 928 -7.00 -32.98 -5.21
N ASP A 929 -8.20 -32.59 -4.77
CA ASP A 929 -9.48 -33.01 -5.38
C ASP A 929 -9.81 -32.21 -6.66
N ASP A 930 -9.45 -30.92 -6.74
CA ASP A 930 -9.67 -30.06 -7.91
C ASP A 930 -8.78 -30.41 -9.11
N ARG A 931 -7.73 -31.23 -8.91
CA ARG A 931 -6.85 -31.70 -10.00
C ARG A 931 -7.58 -32.57 -11.04
N ARG A 932 -8.77 -33.09 -10.72
CA ARG A 932 -9.60 -33.84 -11.66
C ARG A 932 -10.36 -32.94 -12.65
N ASP A 933 -10.54 -31.66 -12.33
CA ASP A 933 -11.35 -30.70 -13.08
C ASP A 933 -10.55 -29.51 -13.65
N ILE A 934 -9.26 -29.71 -13.96
CA ILE A 934 -8.42 -28.69 -14.58
C ILE A 934 -9.00 -28.28 -15.94
N VAL A 935 -9.17 -26.97 -16.14
CA VAL A 935 -9.64 -26.38 -17.40
C VAL A 935 -8.51 -25.63 -18.11
N VAL A 936 -8.40 -25.84 -19.42
CA VAL A 936 -7.48 -25.11 -20.31
C VAL A 936 -8.27 -24.02 -21.00
N THR A 937 -7.83 -22.77 -20.87
CA THR A 937 -8.48 -21.62 -21.51
C THR A 937 -7.74 -21.28 -22.81
N ALA A 938 -8.46 -21.31 -23.92
CA ALA A 938 -7.96 -20.90 -25.24
C ALA A 938 -8.63 -19.59 -25.64
N THR A 939 -7.84 -18.55 -25.94
CA THR A 939 -8.34 -17.20 -26.25
C THR A 939 -7.71 -16.62 -27.50
N ARG A 940 -8.46 -15.75 -28.18
CA ARG A 940 -8.02 -15.07 -29.39
C ARG A 940 -8.65 -13.70 -29.54
N ALA A 941 -7.84 -12.70 -29.88
CA ALA A 941 -8.31 -11.35 -30.14
C ALA A 941 -8.88 -11.19 -31.56
N VAL A 942 -9.97 -10.44 -31.66
CA VAL A 942 -10.64 -10.09 -32.91
C VAL A 942 -10.42 -8.62 -33.19
N PHE A 943 -9.69 -8.34 -34.28
CA PHE A 943 -9.43 -7.00 -34.77
C PHE A 943 -10.36 -6.70 -35.95
N ILE A 944 -10.94 -5.50 -35.97
CA ILE A 944 -11.75 -4.99 -37.09
C ILE A 944 -10.85 -4.12 -37.95
N GLU A 945 -10.96 -4.29 -39.28
CA GLU A 945 -10.25 -3.48 -40.24
C GLU A 945 -11.20 -2.53 -40.99
N THR A 946 -10.87 -1.24 -41.05
CA THR A 946 -11.58 -0.26 -41.86
C THR A 946 -10.59 0.64 -42.59
N ARG A 947 -10.60 0.60 -43.92
CA ARG A 947 -9.70 1.41 -44.78
C ARG A 947 -8.21 1.22 -44.45
N GLY A 948 -7.79 -0.03 -44.22
CA GLY A 948 -6.39 -0.37 -43.92
C GLY A 948 -5.93 -0.06 -42.49
N LYS A 949 -6.86 0.30 -41.58
CA LYS A 949 -6.59 0.55 -40.16
C LYS A 949 -7.25 -0.53 -39.32
N LYS A 950 -6.51 -1.12 -38.38
CA LYS A 950 -6.98 -2.20 -37.50
C LYS A 950 -7.13 -1.70 -36.07
N ALA A 951 -8.12 -2.22 -35.35
CA ALA A 951 -8.31 -1.97 -33.91
C ALA A 951 -8.93 -3.20 -33.22
N PRO A 952 -8.58 -3.48 -31.95
CA PRO A 952 -9.16 -4.58 -31.19
C PRO A 952 -10.61 -4.28 -30.83
N ALA A 953 -11.51 -5.24 -31.04
CA ALA A 953 -12.94 -5.09 -30.78
C ALA A 953 -13.43 -6.00 -29.66
N ALA A 954 -13.04 -7.26 -29.70
CA ALA A 954 -13.44 -8.28 -28.75
C ALA A 954 -12.38 -9.38 -28.66
N VAL A 955 -12.41 -10.14 -27.57
CA VAL A 955 -11.67 -11.39 -27.41
C VAL A 955 -12.69 -12.51 -27.28
N ILE A 956 -12.47 -13.58 -28.03
CA ILE A 956 -13.28 -14.80 -27.99
C ILE A 956 -12.48 -15.91 -27.35
N GLY A 957 -13.14 -16.79 -26.61
CA GLY A 957 -12.47 -17.89 -25.94
C GLY A 957 -13.33 -19.10 -25.68
N VAL A 958 -12.66 -20.20 -25.36
CA VAL A 958 -13.25 -21.48 -24.97
C VAL A 958 -12.45 -22.10 -23.83
N GLN A 959 -13.15 -22.63 -22.84
CA GLN A 959 -12.61 -23.48 -21.78
C GLN A 959 -12.82 -24.94 -22.14
N LEU A 960 -11.76 -25.72 -22.06
CA LEU A 960 -11.70 -27.12 -22.47
C LEU A 960 -11.25 -27.97 -21.29
N LYS A 961 -11.81 -29.18 -21.13
CA LYS A 961 -11.35 -30.12 -20.12
C LYS A 961 -9.91 -30.57 -20.41
N HIS A 962 -9.03 -30.47 -19.42
CA HIS A 962 -7.64 -30.90 -19.56
C HIS A 962 -7.52 -32.40 -19.92
N SER A 963 -8.34 -33.27 -19.31
CA SER A 963 -8.32 -34.72 -19.56
C SER A 963 -8.58 -35.10 -21.02
N ALA A 964 -9.51 -34.42 -21.69
CA ALA A 964 -9.81 -34.64 -23.10
C ALA A 964 -8.64 -34.20 -23.99
N LEU A 965 -8.07 -33.02 -23.73
CA LEU A 965 -6.91 -32.52 -24.48
C LEU A 965 -5.64 -33.34 -24.26
N GLN A 966 -5.43 -33.82 -23.04
CA GLN A 966 -4.33 -34.74 -22.74
C GLN A 966 -4.48 -36.06 -23.52
N SER A 967 -5.70 -36.62 -23.56
CA SER A 967 -5.98 -37.83 -24.35
C SER A 967 -5.71 -37.62 -25.84
N LEU A 968 -6.06 -36.45 -26.37
CA LEU A 968 -5.73 -36.04 -27.74
C LEU A 968 -4.21 -35.93 -27.95
N PHE A 969 -3.50 -35.31 -27.02
CA PHE A 969 -2.04 -35.17 -27.05
C PHE A 969 -1.34 -36.53 -27.06
N VAL A 970 -1.74 -37.44 -26.18
CA VAL A 970 -1.23 -38.82 -26.10
C VAL A 970 -1.50 -39.58 -27.40
N ASN A 971 -2.73 -39.52 -27.93
CA ASN A 971 -3.08 -40.21 -29.17
C ASN A 971 -2.25 -39.73 -30.38
N ILE A 972 -2.02 -38.42 -30.51
CA ILE A 972 -1.18 -37.87 -31.59
C ILE A 972 0.27 -38.30 -31.43
N THR A 973 0.82 -38.19 -30.22
CA THR A 973 2.24 -38.46 -29.96
C THR A 973 2.59 -39.95 -29.91
N TYR A 974 1.61 -40.83 -29.76
CA TYR A 974 1.81 -42.29 -29.74
C TYR A 974 1.67 -42.90 -31.14
N THR A 975 1.10 -42.16 -32.11
CA THR A 975 0.90 -42.65 -33.47
C THR A 975 2.06 -42.29 -34.39
N CYS A 976 2.68 -43.31 -34.98
CA CYS A 976 3.76 -43.15 -35.95
C CYS A 976 3.87 -44.39 -36.86
N LYS A 977 4.01 -44.18 -38.18
CA LYS A 977 4.06 -45.27 -39.16
C LYS A 977 5.45 -45.84 -39.40
N ASP A 978 6.51 -45.05 -39.19
CA ASP A 978 7.91 -45.39 -39.54
C ASP A 978 8.92 -44.99 -38.44
N CYS A 979 8.60 -45.17 -37.14
CA CYS A 979 9.55 -44.89 -36.06
C CYS A 979 9.62 -45.98 -34.99
N LYS A 980 10.82 -46.15 -34.41
CA LYS A 980 11.12 -47.17 -33.39
C LYS A 980 10.73 -46.74 -31.96
N ILE A 981 10.70 -45.44 -31.68
CA ILE A 981 10.50 -44.85 -30.36
C ILE A 981 9.44 -43.74 -30.49
N THR A 982 8.44 -43.74 -29.62
CA THR A 982 7.36 -42.74 -29.54
C THR A 982 7.30 -42.16 -28.14
N CYS A 983 6.45 -41.16 -27.88
CA CYS A 983 6.27 -40.63 -26.52
C CYS A 983 5.70 -41.65 -25.52
N SER A 984 5.31 -42.85 -25.98
CA SER A 984 4.90 -43.98 -25.12
C SER A 984 6.09 -44.80 -24.60
N SER A 985 7.27 -44.68 -25.20
CA SER A 985 8.44 -45.43 -24.74
C SER A 985 9.04 -44.77 -23.51
N ASP A 986 9.56 -45.58 -22.59
CA ASP A 986 10.23 -45.07 -21.38
C ASP A 986 11.49 -44.22 -21.65
N ASP A 987 12.03 -44.26 -22.87
CA ASP A 987 13.29 -43.59 -23.26
C ASP A 987 13.13 -42.07 -23.46
N VAL A 988 11.92 -41.59 -23.76
CA VAL A 988 11.64 -40.19 -24.07
C VAL A 988 10.38 -39.69 -23.37
N LYS A 989 10.38 -38.42 -22.98
CA LYS A 989 9.20 -37.73 -22.44
C LYS A 989 8.84 -36.51 -23.29
N CYS A 990 7.53 -36.30 -23.46
CA CYS A 990 7.00 -35.26 -24.36
C CYS A 990 6.16 -34.25 -23.59
N TYR A 991 6.43 -32.97 -23.82
CA TYR A 991 5.81 -31.84 -23.15
C TYR A 991 5.37 -30.81 -24.16
N ALA A 992 4.19 -30.23 -23.96
CA ALA A 992 3.78 -29.00 -24.63
C ALA A 992 3.82 -27.86 -23.63
N ILE A 993 4.70 -26.89 -23.88
CA ILE A 993 4.91 -25.74 -23.00
C ILE A 993 4.36 -24.46 -23.65
N ASP A 994 3.93 -23.50 -22.84
CA ASP A 994 3.54 -22.18 -23.31
C ASP A 994 4.75 -21.30 -23.63
N ASN A 995 4.48 -20.13 -24.21
CA ASN A 995 5.48 -19.12 -24.54
C ASN A 995 6.25 -18.55 -23.33
N ASN A 996 5.87 -18.88 -22.10
CA ASN A 996 6.54 -18.49 -20.86
C ASN A 996 7.21 -19.67 -20.13
N GLY A 997 7.16 -20.88 -20.69
CA GLY A 997 7.80 -22.07 -20.15
C GLY A 997 6.96 -22.85 -19.14
N TYR A 998 5.64 -22.60 -19.07
CA TYR A 998 4.73 -23.40 -18.26
C TYR A 998 4.23 -24.61 -19.03
N VAL A 999 4.19 -25.77 -18.38
CA VAL A 999 3.67 -27.01 -18.98
C VAL A 999 2.15 -26.92 -19.10
N VAL A 1000 1.65 -27.01 -20.34
CA VAL A 1000 0.22 -27.01 -20.66
C VAL A 1000 -0.28 -28.44 -20.86
N PHE A 1001 0.48 -29.25 -21.59
CA PHE A 1001 0.19 -30.68 -21.79
C PHE A 1001 1.40 -31.54 -21.47
N SER A 1002 1.16 -32.67 -20.84
CA SER A 1002 2.16 -33.68 -20.53
C SER A 1002 1.49 -35.05 -20.37
N GLU A 1003 2.27 -36.12 -20.42
CA GLU A 1003 1.78 -37.47 -20.13
C GLU A 1003 1.31 -37.59 -18.65
N GLU A 1004 2.02 -36.95 -17.73
CA GLU A 1004 1.68 -36.95 -16.31
C GLU A 1004 0.91 -35.69 -15.92
N VAL A 1005 -0.34 -35.84 -15.49
CA VAL A 1005 -1.20 -34.70 -15.06
C VAL A 1005 -0.54 -33.84 -13.96
N ARG A 1006 0.38 -34.43 -13.17
CA ARG A 1006 1.13 -33.74 -12.11
C ARG A 1006 2.14 -32.72 -12.61
N ASP A 1007 2.48 -32.72 -13.89
CA ASP A 1007 3.43 -31.77 -14.45
C ASP A 1007 2.72 -30.51 -14.99
N THR A 1008 1.40 -30.58 -15.24
CA THR A 1008 0.61 -29.46 -15.75
C THR A 1008 0.60 -28.28 -14.78
N GLY A 1009 0.93 -27.10 -15.29
CA GLY A 1009 0.99 -25.85 -14.51
C GLY A 1009 2.34 -25.61 -13.82
N LYS A 1010 3.28 -26.56 -13.86
CA LYS A 1010 4.68 -26.34 -13.41
C LYS A 1010 5.47 -25.52 -14.41
N PHE A 1011 6.47 -24.84 -13.91
CA PHE A 1011 7.52 -24.29 -14.76
C PHE A 1011 8.44 -25.42 -15.24
N PHE A 1012 8.66 -25.50 -16.55
CA PHE A 1012 9.45 -26.56 -17.17
C PHE A 1012 10.89 -26.63 -16.63
N GLY A 1013 11.48 -25.50 -16.24
CA GLY A 1013 12.83 -25.48 -15.64
C GLY A 1013 12.92 -26.05 -14.23
N GLU A 1014 11.79 -26.19 -13.51
CA GLU A 1014 11.76 -26.91 -12.22
C GLU A 1014 11.84 -28.43 -12.44
N LEU A 1015 11.32 -28.91 -13.58
CA LEU A 1015 11.40 -30.32 -13.99
C LEU A 1015 12.74 -30.64 -14.66
N TYR A 1016 13.18 -29.81 -15.61
CA TYR A 1016 14.37 -30.03 -16.43
C TYR A 1016 15.21 -28.75 -16.55
N GLY A 1017 15.84 -28.33 -15.44
CA GLY A 1017 16.65 -27.10 -15.38
C GLY A 1017 17.75 -27.02 -16.44
N GLY A 1018 18.49 -28.11 -16.67
CA GLY A 1018 19.57 -28.15 -17.67
C GLY A 1018 19.08 -28.02 -19.12
N VAL A 1019 17.88 -28.50 -19.44
CA VAL A 1019 17.28 -28.33 -20.78
C VAL A 1019 16.85 -26.89 -20.98
N MET A 1020 16.19 -26.30 -19.97
CA MET A 1020 15.75 -24.91 -20.03
C MET A 1020 16.91 -23.91 -20.13
N GLU A 1021 18.02 -24.16 -19.43
CA GLU A 1021 19.23 -23.33 -19.55
C GLU A 1021 19.79 -23.35 -20.98
N ARG A 1022 19.83 -24.53 -21.62
CA ARG A 1022 20.24 -24.65 -23.02
C ARG A 1022 19.30 -23.94 -24.00
N LEU A 1023 17.98 -24.00 -23.76
CA LEU A 1023 17.01 -23.25 -24.56
C LEU A 1023 17.27 -21.74 -24.50
N VAL A 1024 17.81 -21.26 -23.37
CA VAL A 1024 18.23 -19.86 -23.21
C VAL A 1024 19.56 -19.58 -23.91
N ASP A 1025 20.57 -20.44 -23.75
CA ASP A 1025 21.88 -20.28 -24.38
C ASP A 1025 21.80 -20.25 -25.92
N GLU A 1026 20.89 -21.05 -26.48
CA GLU A 1026 20.63 -21.11 -27.93
C GLU A 1026 19.72 -19.97 -28.43
N GLY A 1027 19.22 -19.13 -27.52
CA GLY A 1027 18.40 -17.97 -27.82
C GLY A 1027 16.98 -18.29 -28.28
N ILE A 1028 16.45 -19.48 -27.95
CA ILE A 1028 15.04 -19.84 -28.18
C ILE A 1028 14.17 -19.19 -27.11
N PHE A 1029 14.57 -19.32 -25.85
CA PHE A 1029 13.99 -18.58 -24.73
C PHE A 1029 14.91 -17.43 -24.33
N ARG A 1030 14.33 -16.32 -23.90
CA ARG A 1030 15.03 -15.21 -23.29
C ARG A 1030 14.78 -15.24 -21.79
N ARG A 1031 15.86 -15.26 -21.00
CA ARG A 1031 15.81 -15.03 -19.56
C ARG A 1031 15.55 -13.54 -19.31
N ILE A 1032 14.52 -13.23 -18.54
CA ILE A 1032 14.12 -11.89 -18.13
C ILE A 1032 14.22 -11.81 -16.62
N LYS A 1033 15.21 -11.04 -16.14
CA LYS A 1033 15.27 -10.66 -14.74
C LYS A 1033 14.17 -9.64 -14.44
N MET A 1034 13.33 -9.95 -13.45
CA MET A 1034 12.29 -9.07 -12.93
C MET A 1034 12.55 -8.76 -11.46
N PHE A 1035 12.21 -7.55 -11.05
CA PHE A 1035 12.38 -7.08 -9.67
C PHE A 1035 11.03 -6.70 -9.07
N ASP A 1036 10.78 -7.13 -7.84
CA ASP A 1036 9.67 -6.67 -7.02
C ASP A 1036 10.19 -5.72 -5.93
N TYR A 1037 10.14 -4.42 -6.20
CA TYR A 1037 10.55 -3.37 -5.28
C TYR A 1037 9.47 -3.04 -4.23
N GLN A 1038 8.29 -3.65 -4.31
CA GLN A 1038 7.16 -3.46 -3.39
C GLN A 1038 6.94 -4.67 -2.48
N SER A 1039 7.91 -5.58 -2.42
CA SER A 1039 7.76 -6.83 -1.67
C SER A 1039 7.98 -6.64 -0.16
N VAL A 1040 7.42 -7.57 0.62
CA VAL A 1040 7.62 -7.65 2.07
C VAL A 1040 8.48 -8.87 2.38
N CYS A 1041 9.49 -8.65 3.23
CA CYS A 1041 10.33 -9.70 3.79
C CYS A 1041 10.17 -9.72 5.30
N PHE A 1042 10.46 -10.88 5.86
CA PHE A 1042 10.31 -11.15 7.28
C PHE A 1042 11.69 -11.17 7.91
N ARG A 1043 11.88 -10.41 9.00
CA ARG A 1043 13.01 -10.63 9.89
C ARG A 1043 12.52 -11.52 11.03
N LEU A 1044 13.25 -12.60 11.29
CA LEU A 1044 13.11 -13.35 12.53
C LEU A 1044 13.41 -12.37 13.68
N ALA A 1045 12.42 -12.07 14.51
CA ALA A 1045 12.68 -11.39 15.77
C ALA A 1045 13.64 -12.29 16.56
N LYS A 1046 14.71 -11.71 17.11
CA LYS A 1046 15.65 -12.47 17.94
C LYS A 1046 14.83 -13.17 19.03
N CYS A 1047 14.90 -14.51 19.08
CA CYS A 1047 14.34 -15.31 20.16
C CYS A 1047 15.08 -14.93 21.44
N GLY A 1048 14.56 -13.94 22.16
CA GLY A 1048 15.22 -13.35 23.34
C GLY A 1048 14.35 -12.35 24.09
N GLU A 1049 13.42 -11.66 23.43
CA GLU A 1049 12.39 -10.85 24.10
C GLU A 1049 11.18 -11.71 24.54
N GLY A 1050 11.47 -12.87 25.12
CA GLY A 1050 10.49 -13.56 25.94
C GLY A 1050 10.24 -12.69 27.17
N ASN A 1051 8.99 -12.30 27.40
CA ASN A 1051 8.55 -11.83 28.72
C ASN A 1051 9.14 -12.77 29.77
N LEU A 1052 9.95 -12.25 30.70
CA LEU A 1052 10.44 -12.98 31.87
C LEU A 1052 9.29 -13.60 32.69
N SER A 1053 8.04 -13.17 32.45
CA SER A 1053 6.82 -13.69 33.04
C SER A 1053 6.44 -15.14 32.62
N SER A 1054 7.06 -15.75 31.61
CA SER A 1054 6.76 -17.15 31.24
C SER A 1054 7.66 -18.18 31.94
N LYS A 1055 8.72 -17.76 32.64
CA LYS A 1055 9.46 -18.61 33.57
C LYS A 1055 8.95 -18.37 34.98
N LEU A 1056 7.90 -19.09 35.37
CA LEU A 1056 7.58 -19.29 36.78
C LEU A 1056 8.70 -20.16 37.37
N GLU A 1057 9.78 -19.50 37.81
CA GLU A 1057 10.82 -20.11 38.63
C GLU A 1057 10.16 -20.79 39.84
N SER A 1058 10.55 -22.03 40.13
CA SER A 1058 9.86 -22.83 41.14
C SER A 1058 9.92 -22.15 42.52
N PRO A 1059 8.88 -22.30 43.38
CA PRO A 1059 8.88 -21.74 44.74
C PRO A 1059 10.11 -22.13 45.58
N LEU A 1060 10.79 -23.23 45.21
CA LEU A 1060 12.03 -23.71 45.84
C LEU A 1060 13.23 -22.79 45.57
N VAL A 1061 13.28 -22.10 44.43
CA VAL A 1061 14.35 -21.15 44.11
C VAL A 1061 14.23 -19.90 44.97
N TRP A 1062 13.00 -19.41 45.18
CA TRP A 1062 12.71 -18.31 46.10
C TRP A 1062 13.03 -18.67 47.56
N LEU A 1063 12.76 -19.91 47.97
CA LEU A 1063 13.19 -20.43 49.28
C LEU A 1063 14.71 -20.47 49.40
N GLY A 1064 15.43 -20.86 48.35
CA GLY A 1064 16.90 -20.85 48.32
C GLY A 1064 17.49 -19.44 48.41
N TRP A 1065 16.88 -18.46 47.74
CA TRP A 1065 17.28 -17.06 47.83
C TRP A 1065 17.02 -16.47 49.22
N LEU A 1066 15.86 -16.78 49.81
CA LEU A 1066 15.53 -16.35 51.16
C LEU A 1066 16.46 -16.99 52.20
N PHE A 1067 16.84 -18.27 52.00
CA PHE A 1067 17.80 -18.97 52.84
C PHE A 1067 19.22 -18.37 52.73
N ASN A 1068 19.69 -18.07 51.51
CA ASN A 1068 20.99 -17.43 51.29
C ASN A 1068 21.04 -15.99 51.83
N TRP A 1069 19.94 -15.24 51.68
CA TRP A 1069 19.80 -13.90 52.26
C TRP A 1069 19.84 -13.96 53.79
N LEU A 1070 19.16 -14.93 54.39
CA LEU A 1070 19.11 -15.12 55.84
C LEU A 1070 20.48 -15.56 56.40
N ILE A 1071 21.21 -16.43 55.70
CA ILE A 1071 22.59 -16.79 56.04
C ILE A 1071 23.51 -15.58 55.94
N GLY A 1072 23.36 -14.74 54.90
CA GLY A 1072 24.14 -13.52 54.74
C GLY A 1072 23.93 -12.54 55.90
N HIS A 1073 22.70 -12.39 56.37
CA HIS A 1073 22.39 -11.56 57.55
C HIS A 1073 22.87 -12.17 58.86
N VAL A 1074 22.78 -13.49 59.04
CA VAL A 1074 23.34 -14.17 60.22
C VAL A 1074 24.86 -14.04 60.25
N ALA A 1075 25.55 -14.18 59.11
CA ALA A 1075 26.99 -13.98 59.01
C ALA A 1075 27.38 -12.53 59.34
N LEU A 1076 26.64 -11.54 58.86
CA LEU A 1076 26.90 -10.12 59.12
C LEU A 1076 26.65 -9.77 60.59
N LEU A 1077 25.63 -10.36 61.21
CA LEU A 1077 25.32 -10.20 62.63
C LEU A 1077 26.38 -10.88 63.53
N LEU A 1078 26.92 -12.03 63.10
CA LEU A 1078 28.05 -12.69 63.76
C LEU A 1078 29.36 -11.89 63.62
N THR A 1079 29.58 -11.16 62.51
CA THR A 1079 30.73 -10.26 62.38
C THR A 1079 30.63 -9.00 63.25
N GLN A 1080 29.41 -8.55 63.58
CA GLN A 1080 29.19 -7.39 64.47
C GLN A 1080 29.34 -7.75 65.97
N MET A 1081 29.21 -9.03 66.32
CA MET A 1081 29.44 -9.53 67.69
C MET A 1081 30.89 -10.02 67.85
N ASN A 1082 31.81 -9.08 68.03
CA ASN A 1082 33.25 -9.26 68.29
C ASN A 1082 33.64 -10.56 69.03
N MET A 1083 34.01 -11.60 68.28
CA MET A 1083 34.75 -12.77 68.76
C MET A 1083 35.98 -12.96 67.87
N GLN A 1084 37.13 -12.67 68.46
CA GLN A 1084 38.48 -12.56 67.88
C GLN A 1084 39.10 -13.87 67.35
N TRP A 1085 38.29 -14.84 66.90
CA TRP A 1085 38.78 -16.16 66.46
C TRP A 1085 38.21 -16.68 65.14
N VAL A 1086 37.69 -15.80 64.27
CA VAL A 1086 37.34 -16.17 62.87
C VAL A 1086 38.04 -15.25 61.87
N GLY A 1087 39.33 -14.99 62.12
CA GLY A 1087 40.21 -14.32 61.14
C GLY A 1087 40.69 -15.23 60.01
N THR A 1088 40.36 -16.53 60.03
CA THR A 1088 40.96 -17.54 59.15
C THR A 1088 39.99 -18.24 58.20
N LEU A 1089 38.69 -17.93 58.25
CA LEU A 1089 37.70 -18.41 57.27
C LEU A 1089 37.27 -17.34 56.26
N ALA A 1090 37.54 -16.06 56.53
CA ALA A 1090 37.26 -14.95 55.59
C ALA A 1090 38.31 -14.83 54.47
N SER A 1091 39.47 -15.50 54.60
CA SER A 1091 40.53 -15.55 53.59
C SER A 1091 40.39 -16.69 52.58
N PHE A 1092 39.37 -17.55 52.69
CA PHE A 1092 39.02 -18.53 51.66
C PHE A 1092 37.93 -18.05 50.68
N TYR A 1093 37.39 -16.84 50.87
CA TYR A 1093 36.38 -16.24 49.98
C TYR A 1093 36.81 -14.89 49.38
N THR A 1094 38.08 -14.51 49.53
CA THR A 1094 38.59 -13.21 49.06
C THR A 1094 39.85 -13.34 48.21
N THR A 1095 39.86 -14.30 47.29
CA THR A 1095 40.72 -14.27 46.09
C THR A 1095 40.02 -15.04 44.98
N ASP A 1096 39.23 -14.35 44.16
CA ASP A 1096 39.43 -14.38 42.72
C ASP A 1096 38.70 -13.20 42.06
N GLU A 1097 39.30 -12.71 41.00
CA GLU A 1097 38.72 -11.75 40.07
C GLU A 1097 37.34 -12.24 39.61
N MET A 1098 36.29 -11.42 39.78
CA MET A 1098 35.01 -11.61 39.11
C MET A 1098 34.71 -10.36 38.27
N THR A 1099 35.64 -10.06 37.36
CA THR A 1099 35.27 -9.65 36.01
C THR A 1099 34.64 -10.84 35.31
N ASP A 1100 33.31 -10.95 35.37
CA ASP A 1100 32.49 -11.31 34.22
C ASP A 1100 31.02 -11.11 34.58
N TYR A 1101 30.40 -10.11 33.96
CA TYR A 1101 28.97 -10.20 33.73
C TYR A 1101 28.78 -11.41 32.80
N PRO A 1102 27.86 -12.35 33.06
CA PRO A 1102 27.35 -13.19 31.98
C PRO A 1102 26.57 -12.25 31.08
N GLU A 1103 27.27 -11.73 30.08
CA GLU A 1103 26.74 -11.39 28.79
C GLU A 1103 25.89 -12.58 28.34
N TYR A 1104 24.57 -12.50 28.52
CA TYR A 1104 23.65 -13.28 27.70
C TYR A 1104 23.64 -12.68 26.29
N GLY A 1105 24.80 -12.75 25.64
CA GLY A 1105 24.92 -12.86 24.21
C GLY A 1105 24.44 -14.25 23.82
N ALA A 1106 23.12 -14.41 23.69
CA ALA A 1106 22.60 -15.46 22.82
C ALA A 1106 22.78 -14.99 21.37
N GLU A 1107 24.02 -14.99 20.88
CA GLU A 1107 24.27 -15.26 19.47
C GLU A 1107 24.16 -16.78 19.29
N SER A 1108 22.91 -17.23 19.19
CA SER A 1108 22.60 -18.39 18.37
C SER A 1108 22.58 -17.87 16.94
N GLU A 1109 23.75 -17.85 16.29
CA GLU A 1109 23.81 -17.90 14.83
C GLU A 1109 22.97 -19.10 14.37
N CYS A 1110 21.92 -18.82 13.60
CA CYS A 1110 21.23 -19.84 12.84
C CYS A 1110 22.06 -20.10 11.58
N ASP A 1111 23.20 -20.77 11.75
CA ASP A 1111 23.92 -21.35 10.62
C ASP A 1111 23.43 -22.80 10.44
N ASP A 1112 22.81 -23.02 9.29
CA ASP A 1112 22.50 -24.34 8.76
C ASP A 1112 23.81 -25.05 8.38
N GLU A 1113 24.41 -25.82 9.30
CA GLU A 1113 25.35 -26.87 8.94
C GLU A 1113 24.81 -28.26 9.32
N ALA A 1114 24.44 -29.01 8.29
CA ALA A 1114 24.09 -30.41 8.36
C ALA A 1114 25.31 -31.26 8.75
N GLY A 1115 25.39 -31.66 10.02
CA GLY A 1115 26.35 -32.63 10.53
C GLY A 1115 25.64 -33.82 11.16
N GLY A 1116 25.77 -35.00 10.54
CA GLY A 1116 25.16 -36.25 10.99
C GLY A 1116 25.74 -36.76 12.32
N GLY A 1117 24.87 -37.31 13.16
CA GLY A 1117 25.23 -38.05 14.36
C GLY A 1117 24.01 -38.79 14.92
N GLU A 1118 24.08 -40.12 14.90
CA GLU A 1118 23.04 -41.03 15.39
C GLU A 1118 22.92 -41.00 16.93
N GLY A 1119 21.68 -41.02 17.42
CA GLY A 1119 21.34 -41.12 18.84
C GLY A 1119 19.82 -41.09 19.03
N GLY A 1120 19.23 -42.27 19.26
CA GLY A 1120 17.79 -42.50 19.37
C GLY A 1120 17.14 -42.06 20.69
N ASP A 1121 15.81 -41.95 20.65
CA ASP A 1121 14.85 -41.89 21.77
C ASP A 1121 14.73 -40.63 22.63
N ARG A 1122 15.02 -39.44 22.06
CA ARG A 1122 14.59 -38.14 22.65
C ARG A 1122 14.00 -37.14 21.65
N LYS A 1123 13.54 -37.60 20.48
CA LYS A 1123 13.08 -36.74 19.38
C LYS A 1123 11.59 -36.33 19.42
N GLN A 1124 10.75 -36.96 20.24
CA GLN A 1124 9.30 -36.75 20.16
C GLN A 1124 8.77 -35.59 21.00
N ASP A 1125 9.46 -35.19 22.08
CA ASP A 1125 9.04 -34.04 22.91
C ASP A 1125 9.67 -32.70 22.47
N ASN A 1126 10.87 -32.70 21.88
CA ASN A 1126 11.49 -31.47 21.36
C ASN A 1126 10.81 -30.95 20.08
N THR A 1127 10.16 -31.82 19.30
CA THR A 1127 9.35 -31.43 18.14
C THR A 1127 8.02 -30.77 18.55
N LEU A 1128 7.53 -31.04 19.77
CA LEU A 1128 6.30 -30.45 20.33
C LEU A 1128 6.46 -28.96 20.64
N TYR A 1129 7.62 -28.56 21.18
CA TYR A 1129 7.94 -27.16 21.46
C TYR A 1129 8.40 -26.41 20.20
N ALA A 1130 9.19 -27.05 19.33
CA ALA A 1130 9.67 -26.41 18.10
C ALA A 1130 8.54 -26.08 17.11
N ASN A 1131 7.49 -26.90 17.02
CA ASN A 1131 6.35 -26.65 16.13
C ASN A 1131 5.32 -25.66 16.70
N ALA A 1132 5.38 -25.37 18.02
CA ALA A 1132 4.50 -24.41 18.70
C ALA A 1132 5.15 -23.02 18.88
N ILE A 1133 6.47 -22.93 18.84
CA ILE A 1133 7.21 -21.67 18.89
C ILE A 1133 7.29 -21.10 17.48
N ILE A 1134 6.48 -20.08 17.20
CA ILE A 1134 6.66 -19.28 16.00
C ILE A 1134 7.74 -18.25 16.29
N ASN A 1135 8.77 -18.22 15.45
CA ASN A 1135 9.69 -17.11 15.39
C ASN A 1135 8.89 -15.87 15.00
N ARG A 1136 8.58 -14.98 15.96
CA ARG A 1136 7.84 -13.73 15.70
C ARG A 1136 8.51 -13.02 14.55
N THR A 1137 7.75 -12.72 13.50
CA THR A 1137 8.32 -12.01 12.35
C THR A 1137 7.87 -10.57 12.36
N ARG A 1138 8.73 -9.67 11.87
CA ARG A 1138 8.33 -8.29 11.61
C ARG A 1138 8.36 -8.01 10.10
N PRO A 1139 7.25 -7.56 9.51
CA PRO A 1139 7.20 -7.25 8.09
C PRO A 1139 8.05 -6.00 7.82
N ARG A 1140 9.03 -6.12 6.92
CA ARG A 1140 9.84 -5.00 6.45
C ARG A 1140 9.78 -4.89 4.93
N PRO A 1141 9.89 -3.67 4.37
CA PRO A 1141 10.07 -3.51 2.94
C PRO A 1141 11.41 -4.16 2.51
N CYS A 1142 11.37 -4.89 1.41
CA CYS A 1142 12.55 -5.48 0.78
C CYS A 1142 12.37 -5.52 -0.73
N ASP A 1143 13.47 -5.70 -1.44
CA ASP A 1143 13.44 -5.96 -2.87
C ASP A 1143 13.61 -7.45 -3.10
N LYS A 1144 12.77 -8.02 -3.96
CA LYS A 1144 12.94 -9.40 -4.44
C LYS A 1144 13.30 -9.41 -5.92
N GLU A 1145 14.05 -10.42 -6.33
CA GLU A 1145 14.34 -10.69 -7.73
C GLU A 1145 13.84 -12.08 -8.13
N VAL A 1146 13.45 -12.20 -9.39
CA VAL A 1146 13.03 -13.46 -10.00
C VAL A 1146 13.47 -13.50 -11.45
N ASP A 1147 13.99 -14.66 -11.88
CA ASP A 1147 14.31 -14.93 -13.27
C ASP A 1147 13.09 -15.57 -13.95
N LEU A 1148 12.46 -14.85 -14.87
CA LEU A 1148 11.34 -15.34 -15.68
C LEU A 1148 11.78 -15.58 -17.12
N TYR A 1149 10.97 -16.32 -17.88
CA TYR A 1149 11.34 -16.77 -19.22
C TYR A 1149 10.25 -16.42 -20.23
N THR A 1150 10.67 -16.05 -21.44
CA THR A 1150 9.78 -15.78 -22.56
C THR A 1150 10.36 -16.33 -23.86
N LEU A 1151 9.51 -16.85 -24.73
CA LEU A 1151 9.90 -17.36 -26.05
C LEU A 1151 10.27 -16.19 -26.98
N ASP A 1152 11.46 -16.21 -27.58
CA ASP A 1152 11.84 -15.25 -28.62
C ASP A 1152 11.26 -15.67 -29.97
N GLN A 1153 10.00 -15.29 -30.19
CA GLN A 1153 9.24 -15.63 -31.40
C GLN A 1153 9.88 -15.06 -32.68
N LYS A 1154 10.76 -14.05 -32.63
CA LYS A 1154 11.44 -13.56 -33.85
C LYS A 1154 12.37 -14.60 -34.48
N GLN A 1155 12.72 -15.65 -33.74
CA GLN A 1155 13.55 -16.74 -34.21
C GLN A 1155 12.74 -17.94 -34.73
N HIS A 1156 11.47 -17.74 -35.15
CA HIS A 1156 10.63 -18.78 -35.76
C HIS A 1156 11.36 -19.65 -36.82
N HIS A 1157 12.23 -19.05 -37.64
CA HIS A 1157 13.01 -19.77 -38.66
C HIS A 1157 14.14 -20.66 -38.10
N LYS A 1158 14.58 -20.43 -36.85
CA LYS A 1158 15.62 -21.24 -36.17
C LYS A 1158 15.04 -22.38 -35.33
N LEU A 1159 13.74 -22.36 -35.04
CA LEU A 1159 13.02 -23.47 -34.39
C LEU A 1159 12.81 -24.67 -35.32
N SER A 1160 13.09 -24.53 -36.61
CA SER A 1160 13.05 -25.63 -37.58
C SER A 1160 14.09 -26.69 -37.22
N LEU A 1161 13.65 -27.73 -36.50
CA LEU A 1161 14.27 -29.03 -36.30
C LEU A 1161 15.80 -29.00 -36.09
N LYS A 1162 16.19 -28.83 -34.83
CA LYS A 1162 17.57 -29.09 -34.40
C LYS A 1162 17.60 -30.22 -33.37
N LEU A 1163 18.29 -31.31 -33.70
CA LEU A 1163 18.98 -32.07 -32.68
C LEU A 1163 20.01 -31.13 -32.05
N MET A 1164 19.91 -30.85 -30.76
CA MET A 1164 20.98 -30.14 -30.06
C MET A 1164 21.97 -31.18 -29.49
N PRO A 1165 23.15 -31.35 -30.11
CA PRO A 1165 24.16 -32.25 -29.59
C PRO A 1165 24.70 -31.74 -28.23
N PRO A 1166 25.28 -32.62 -27.40
CA PRO A 1166 25.90 -32.22 -26.14
C PRO A 1166 26.97 -31.14 -26.35
N SER A 1167 27.13 -30.23 -25.37
CA SER A 1167 28.02 -29.08 -25.46
C SER A 1167 29.49 -29.49 -25.66
N ARG A 1168 30.30 -28.63 -26.30
CA ARG A 1168 31.77 -28.82 -26.38
C ARG A 1168 32.47 -28.75 -25.01
N GLN A 1169 31.76 -28.27 -23.97
CA GLN A 1169 32.18 -28.26 -22.57
C GLN A 1169 31.19 -29.07 -21.71
N ALA A 1170 30.77 -30.25 -22.19
CA ALA A 1170 29.75 -31.05 -21.53
C ALA A 1170 30.11 -31.40 -20.08
N LYS A 1171 29.23 -31.02 -19.14
CA LYS A 1171 29.12 -31.67 -17.83
C LYS A 1171 28.73 -33.15 -18.08
N PRO A 1172 29.06 -34.09 -17.18
CA PRO A 1172 28.90 -35.54 -17.40
C PRO A 1172 27.46 -36.05 -17.64
N CYS A 1173 26.44 -35.19 -17.81
CA CYS A 1173 25.05 -35.60 -17.96
C CYS A 1173 24.20 -34.60 -18.78
N ASP A 1174 24.65 -34.30 -20.00
CA ASP A 1174 24.02 -33.36 -20.92
C ASP A 1174 22.93 -34.04 -21.78
N ARG A 1175 21.64 -33.83 -21.44
CA ARG A 1175 20.49 -34.50 -22.10
C ARG A 1175 20.21 -33.92 -23.50
N PRO A 1176 20.17 -34.74 -24.58
CA PRO A 1176 19.69 -34.29 -25.87
C PRO A 1176 18.16 -34.10 -25.83
N PHE A 1177 17.67 -33.09 -26.55
CA PHE A 1177 16.24 -32.80 -26.70
C PHE A 1177 15.94 -32.31 -28.12
N LYS A 1178 14.68 -32.47 -28.55
CA LYS A 1178 14.13 -31.89 -29.77
C LYS A 1178 13.01 -30.92 -29.45
N ILE A 1179 12.81 -29.93 -30.30
CA ILE A 1179 11.82 -28.86 -30.12
C ILE A 1179 11.17 -28.51 -31.45
N ASP A 1180 9.86 -28.28 -31.45
CA ASP A 1180 9.13 -27.75 -32.60
C ASP A 1180 7.93 -26.89 -32.15
N MET A 1181 7.56 -25.89 -32.95
CA MET A 1181 6.44 -25.00 -32.63
C MET A 1181 5.12 -25.60 -33.08
N ILE A 1182 4.07 -25.50 -32.25
CA ILE A 1182 2.72 -25.89 -32.66
C ILE A 1182 2.08 -24.72 -33.43
N PRO A 1183 1.78 -24.88 -34.73
CA PRO A 1183 1.27 -23.79 -35.56
C PRO A 1183 -0.08 -23.28 -35.06
N ASN A 1184 -0.37 -22.00 -35.31
CA ASN A 1184 -1.59 -21.30 -34.87
C ASN A 1184 -1.81 -21.31 -33.35
N SER A 1185 -0.75 -21.47 -32.56
CA SER A 1185 -0.81 -21.42 -31.10
C SER A 1185 0.42 -20.73 -30.50
N ASN A 1186 0.37 -20.43 -29.20
CA ASN A 1186 1.52 -20.01 -28.40
C ASN A 1186 2.35 -21.18 -27.84
N LEU A 1187 2.04 -22.42 -28.23
CA LEU A 1187 2.62 -23.62 -27.64
C LEU A 1187 3.85 -24.12 -28.40
N VAL A 1188 4.73 -24.78 -27.66
CA VAL A 1188 5.95 -25.41 -28.17
C VAL A 1188 6.02 -26.85 -27.68
N LEU A 1189 6.24 -27.78 -28.61
CA LEU A 1189 6.41 -29.20 -28.33
C LEU A 1189 7.89 -29.49 -28.06
N ILE A 1190 8.19 -30.11 -26.93
CA ILE A 1190 9.54 -30.50 -26.51
C ILE A 1190 9.57 -32.00 -26.24
N VAL A 1191 10.58 -32.68 -26.77
CA VAL A 1191 10.86 -34.09 -26.49
C VAL A 1191 12.22 -34.23 -25.83
N VAL A 1192 12.26 -34.77 -24.61
CA VAL A 1192 13.45 -34.89 -23.76
C VAL A 1192 13.80 -36.36 -23.58
N ASN A 1193 15.10 -36.70 -23.64
CA ASN A 1193 15.59 -38.05 -23.38
C ASN A 1193 15.75 -38.33 -21.86
N ARG A 1194 15.43 -39.56 -21.42
CA ARG A 1194 15.49 -40.00 -20.01
C ARG A 1194 16.86 -40.56 -19.56
N MET A 1195 17.81 -40.83 -20.46
CA MET A 1195 19.05 -41.59 -20.21
C MET A 1195 20.12 -40.94 -19.28
N CYS A 1196 19.78 -39.99 -18.41
CA CYS A 1196 20.73 -39.33 -17.51
C CYS A 1196 20.20 -39.30 -16.06
N MET A 1197 21.03 -39.76 -15.11
CA MET A 1197 20.72 -39.87 -13.67
C MET A 1197 21.23 -38.71 -12.81
N MET A 1198 21.98 -37.76 -13.37
CA MET A 1198 22.41 -36.55 -12.64
C MET A 1198 21.57 -35.36 -13.08
N ASP A 1199 20.71 -34.88 -12.19
CA ASP A 1199 19.90 -33.71 -12.45
C ASP A 1199 20.74 -32.44 -12.27
N ALA A 1200 20.81 -31.64 -13.33
CA ALA A 1200 21.22 -30.24 -13.19
C ALA A 1200 20.30 -29.55 -12.17
N PRO A 1201 20.79 -28.56 -11.39
CA PRO A 1201 19.96 -27.90 -10.39
C PRO A 1201 18.69 -27.34 -11.05
N ALA A 1202 17.54 -27.62 -10.43
CA ALA A 1202 16.26 -27.09 -10.87
C ALA A 1202 16.31 -25.56 -10.92
N LEU A 1203 15.83 -24.98 -12.02
CA LEU A 1203 15.69 -23.53 -12.13
C LEU A 1203 14.40 -23.14 -11.40
N SER A 1204 14.54 -22.35 -10.35
CA SER A 1204 13.38 -21.90 -9.58
C SER A 1204 12.86 -20.57 -10.10
N ILE A 1205 11.53 -20.45 -10.16
CA ILE A 1205 10.80 -19.19 -10.41
C ILE A 1205 10.28 -18.56 -9.10
N THR A 1206 10.81 -19.00 -7.94
CA THR A 1206 10.50 -18.36 -6.66
C THR A 1206 11.25 -17.04 -6.52
N GLN A 1207 10.59 -16.07 -5.88
CA GLN A 1207 11.17 -14.77 -5.63
C GLN A 1207 12.19 -14.84 -4.48
N ASN A 1208 13.42 -14.38 -4.72
CA ASN A 1208 14.50 -14.36 -3.74
C ASN A 1208 14.78 -12.95 -3.25
N GLU A 1209 15.12 -12.77 -1.96
CA GLU A 1209 15.47 -11.45 -1.42
C GLU A 1209 16.83 -10.98 -1.97
N VAL A 1210 16.88 -9.74 -2.45
CA VAL A 1210 18.13 -9.09 -2.85
C VAL A 1210 18.93 -8.71 -1.61
N ASN A 1211 20.07 -9.38 -1.39
CA ASN A 1211 20.89 -9.16 -0.20
C ASN A 1211 21.87 -7.98 -0.38
N TYR A 1212 21.40 -6.77 -0.05
CA TYR A 1212 22.23 -5.55 -0.03
C TYR A 1212 23.31 -5.57 1.05
N ARG A 1213 23.09 -6.31 2.15
CA ARG A 1213 24.06 -6.38 3.26
C ARG A 1213 25.29 -7.18 2.86
N ALA A 1214 25.11 -8.32 2.19
CA ALA A 1214 26.23 -9.12 1.68
C ALA A 1214 27.01 -8.39 0.57
N THR A 1215 26.32 -7.64 -0.28
CA THR A 1215 26.92 -7.03 -1.47
C THR A 1215 27.55 -5.65 -1.22
N HIS A 1216 26.95 -4.83 -0.35
CA HIS A 1216 27.37 -3.44 -0.13
C HIS A 1216 27.63 -3.10 1.34
N ASN A 1217 27.43 -4.05 2.28
CA ASN A 1217 27.52 -3.84 3.74
C ASN A 1217 26.58 -2.74 4.27
N MET A 1218 25.40 -2.60 3.67
CA MET A 1218 24.42 -1.56 4.00
C MET A 1218 22.99 -2.12 4.03
N THR A 1219 22.08 -1.46 4.77
CA THR A 1219 20.63 -1.76 4.70
C THR A 1219 20.02 -1.17 3.42
N LEU A 1220 18.83 -1.64 3.02
CA LEU A 1220 18.13 -1.15 1.83
C LEU A 1220 17.91 0.38 1.87
N ALA A 1221 17.46 0.92 3.01
CA ALA A 1221 17.23 2.36 3.15
C ALA A 1221 18.52 3.18 3.01
N CYS A 1222 19.62 2.68 3.59
CA CYS A 1222 20.94 3.28 3.43
C CYS A 1222 21.41 3.25 1.97
N PHE A 1223 21.19 2.12 1.28
CA PHE A 1223 21.51 1.98 -0.14
C PHE A 1223 20.72 2.97 -1.00
N LYS A 1224 19.40 3.08 -0.78
CA LYS A 1224 18.54 4.06 -1.48
C LYS A 1224 19.04 5.48 -1.28
N THR A 1225 19.40 5.83 -0.05
CA THR A 1225 19.82 7.20 0.30
C THR A 1225 21.18 7.57 -0.32
N ARG A 1226 22.14 6.63 -0.34
CA ARG A 1226 23.51 6.92 -0.80
C ARG A 1226 23.67 6.79 -2.31
N GLU A 1227 23.13 5.74 -2.90
CA GLU A 1227 23.39 5.37 -4.30
C GLU A 1227 22.27 5.86 -5.25
N ASN A 1228 21.04 6.04 -4.75
CA ASN A 1228 19.86 6.41 -5.54
C ASN A 1228 19.29 7.78 -5.15
N ASN A 1229 20.11 8.82 -5.23
CA ASN A 1229 19.67 10.20 -5.03
C ASN A 1229 18.89 10.70 -6.26
N LEU A 1230 17.60 10.35 -6.32
CA LEU A 1230 16.69 10.76 -7.40
C LEU A 1230 16.38 12.26 -7.33
N SER A 1231 16.16 12.88 -8.48
CA SER A 1231 15.83 14.31 -8.54
C SER A 1231 14.45 14.60 -7.93
N ARG A 1232 14.26 15.80 -7.39
CA ARG A 1232 12.99 16.26 -6.84
C ARG A 1232 12.76 17.73 -7.17
N LYS A 1233 11.49 18.13 -7.21
CA LYS A 1233 11.11 19.54 -7.36
C LYS A 1233 10.64 20.09 -6.02
N TRP A 1234 11.25 21.18 -5.55
CA TRP A 1234 10.85 21.81 -4.30
C TRP A 1234 9.40 22.31 -4.34
N PRO A 1235 8.63 22.11 -3.26
CA PRO A 1235 7.31 22.72 -3.14
C PRO A 1235 7.44 24.24 -3.05
N GLN A 1236 6.48 24.96 -3.64
CA GLN A 1236 6.38 26.42 -3.61
C GLN A 1236 4.95 26.79 -3.21
N PRO A 1237 4.73 27.80 -2.33
CA PRO A 1237 5.72 28.71 -1.75
C PRO A 1237 6.40 28.16 -0.47
N CYS A 1238 7.60 28.65 -0.16
CA CYS A 1238 8.27 28.46 1.13
C CYS A 1238 8.27 29.77 1.91
N ILE A 1239 7.70 29.78 3.12
CA ILE A 1239 7.61 30.96 3.98
C ILE A 1239 8.29 30.63 5.32
N LYS A 1240 9.46 31.24 5.58
CA LYS A 1240 10.32 30.89 6.72
C LYS A 1240 10.52 31.98 7.76
N ASP A 1241 10.46 33.24 7.35
CA ASP A 1241 10.70 34.39 8.21
C ASP A 1241 9.76 35.55 7.91
N HIS A 1242 9.41 36.29 8.96
CA HIS A 1242 8.66 37.54 8.86
C HIS A 1242 9.32 38.60 9.77
N PRO A 1243 9.50 39.85 9.33
CA PRO A 1243 10.14 40.89 10.15
C PRO A 1243 9.43 41.15 11.48
N GLU A 1244 8.09 41.06 11.49
CA GLU A 1244 7.28 41.35 12.68
C GLU A 1244 7.24 40.20 13.70
N GLU A 1245 7.82 39.04 13.39
CA GLU A 1245 7.93 37.91 14.32
C GLU A 1245 8.78 38.26 15.55
N VAL A 1246 9.71 39.21 15.41
CA VAL A 1246 10.56 39.72 16.51
C VAL A 1246 9.73 40.30 17.66
N ASN A 1247 8.54 40.83 17.38
CA ASN A 1247 7.68 41.46 18.38
C ASN A 1247 6.90 40.45 19.23
N ILE A 1248 7.05 39.15 18.96
CA ILE A 1248 6.38 38.05 19.69
C ILE A 1248 7.37 37.45 20.69
N THR A 1249 7.74 38.22 21.72
CA THR A 1249 8.76 37.83 22.71
C THR A 1249 8.21 37.06 23.92
N GLU A 1250 6.91 37.18 24.21
CA GLU A 1250 6.31 36.65 25.45
C GLU A 1250 5.71 35.23 25.31
N LEU A 1251 5.67 34.66 24.10
CA LEU A 1251 5.06 33.34 23.82
C LEU A 1251 6.11 32.20 23.72
N CYS A 1252 7.05 32.16 24.66
CA CYS A 1252 8.06 31.10 24.77
C CYS A 1252 7.78 30.27 26.03
N GLY A 1253 7.29 29.04 25.84
CA GLY A 1253 6.60 28.17 26.82
C GLY A 1253 6.96 28.35 28.30
N ASP A 1254 5.94 28.25 29.16
CA ASP A 1254 6.11 28.33 30.61
C ASP A 1254 6.27 26.95 31.24
N GLY A 1255 7.31 26.78 32.05
CA GLY A 1255 7.49 25.58 32.86
C GLY A 1255 6.62 25.62 34.11
N CYS A 1256 6.20 24.46 34.61
CA CYS A 1256 5.58 24.33 35.92
C CYS A 1256 6.57 24.80 37.01
N SER A 1257 6.40 26.02 37.52
CA SER A 1257 7.08 26.41 38.75
C SER A 1257 6.28 25.83 39.92
N ILE A 1258 6.84 24.84 40.61
CA ILE A 1258 6.31 24.44 41.91
C ILE A 1258 6.54 25.63 42.85
N ARG A 1259 5.49 26.38 43.17
CA ARG A 1259 5.55 27.37 44.25
C ARG A 1259 5.57 26.60 45.57
N PRO A 1260 6.53 26.85 46.47
CA PRO A 1260 6.50 26.25 47.79
C PRO A 1260 5.20 26.68 48.47
N ASN A 1261 4.34 25.71 48.80
CA ASN A 1261 3.12 25.98 49.53
C ASN A 1261 3.51 26.32 50.97
N TYR A 1262 3.51 27.60 51.32
CA TYR A 1262 3.86 28.08 52.67
C TYR A 1262 3.03 27.39 53.76
N TRP A 1263 1.83 26.87 53.43
CA TRP A 1263 1.02 26.05 54.33
C TRP A 1263 1.62 24.69 54.65
N MET A 1264 2.24 24.01 53.68
CA MET A 1264 2.95 22.74 53.93
C MET A 1264 4.22 22.97 54.75
N ALA A 1265 4.96 24.06 54.48
CA ALA A 1265 6.11 24.43 55.31
C ALA A 1265 5.70 24.75 56.75
N ALA A 1266 4.57 25.43 56.94
CA ALA A 1266 4.00 25.71 58.26
C ALA A 1266 3.52 24.44 58.97
N LEU A 1267 2.93 23.47 58.26
CA LEU A 1267 2.52 22.17 58.81
C LEU A 1267 3.72 21.30 59.21
N ILE A 1268 4.81 21.33 58.45
CA ILE A 1268 6.05 20.62 58.78
C ILE A 1268 6.75 21.29 59.98
N LEU A 1269 6.76 22.63 60.05
CA LEU A 1269 7.26 23.34 61.23
C LEU A 1269 6.39 23.06 62.47
N ALA A 1270 5.07 23.00 62.31
CA ALA A 1270 4.15 22.63 63.37
C ALA A 1270 4.35 21.18 63.81
N SER A 1271 4.58 20.23 62.89
CA SER A 1271 4.87 18.83 63.25
C SER A 1271 6.23 18.68 63.92
N TYR A 1272 7.22 19.50 63.55
CA TYR A 1272 8.54 19.51 64.18
C TYR A 1272 8.49 20.07 65.61
N ILE A 1273 7.67 21.11 65.86
CA ILE A 1273 7.43 21.69 67.19
C ILE A 1273 6.63 20.72 68.07
N VAL A 1274 5.65 19.99 67.52
CA VAL A 1274 4.87 18.99 68.27
C VAL A 1274 5.74 17.78 68.64
N ASN A 1275 6.66 17.35 67.76
CA ASN A 1275 7.60 16.26 68.06
C ASN A 1275 8.77 16.65 68.99
N THR A 1276 8.94 17.93 69.32
CA THR A 1276 9.94 18.37 70.32
C THR A 1276 9.33 18.65 71.70
N PHE A 1277 8.00 18.63 71.83
CA PHE A 1277 7.27 18.81 73.09
C PHE A 1277 6.61 17.54 73.63
N LEU A 1278 6.64 16.43 72.87
CA LEU A 1278 6.39 15.05 73.32
C LEU A 1278 7.74 14.35 73.52
#